data_AF-K7KU15-F1
#
_entry.id   AF-K7KU15-F1
#
_cell.length_a   1.000
_cell.length_b   1.000
_cell.length_c   1.000
_cell.angle_alpha   90.00
_cell.angle_beta   90.00
_cell.angle_gamma   90.00
#
_symmetry.space_group_name_H-M   'P 1'
#
loop_
_entity.id
_entity.type
_entity.pdbx_description
1 polymer ?
#
loop_
_entity_poly.entity_id
_entity_poly.type
_entity_poly.pdbx_seq_one_letter_code
_entity_poly.pdbx_strand_id
1 'polypeptide(L)'
;MARFRFRRLRFLAIFVVAVVVFASDESESERELSVTDLDWNLFHQDYSPPAPPPPPPHPPSVSCVDDLGGVGTLDTTCKIVNDVNLTRDVYIAGKGNFNILPGVRFHCEIPGCMVTVNVTGNFSLGSNSSIVTGAFEFEAENAVFGNESVVNTTGMAGDPPPQTSGTPQGVEGGGGGHGGRGASCLVDTTKLPEDVWGGDAYSWASLQKPYSFGSRGGSTSKESDYGGLGGGLVRMVVHQIVEMNATVLADGADGGTKGGGGSGGSIYIKAYRMTGNGIISACGGNGFAGGGGGRVSVDVFSRHDEPKIYVHGGKSLGCPENAGAAGTLYDAVPRSLIVDNYNMTTDTETLLLEFPNQPLWTNVYVRNKARATVPLLWSRVQVQGQISILQGGVLSFGLRHYATSEFELLAEELLMSDSVMKVYGALRMSVKMFLMWNSKMLIDGGEDVTVATSLLEASNLIVLRGASVIHSNANLGVHGQGLLNLSGPGDWIEAQRLVLSLFYSIHVGPGSVLRGPLENATTDDVTPKLYCNNEDCPYELLHPPEDCNVNSSLSFTLQICRVEDILVEGLIKGSVVHFHRARTISVESSGTISASGMGCTGGLGRGNTLTNGIGSGGGHGGTGGDAFYNDNHVEGGRSYGNATLPCELGSGSGIGNSTGSTAGGGIIVVGSLEHPLSSLSIQGSVNADGGNFEPQIRNEKFAIFDNFTGGPGGGSGGTILMFLHMLNIGQSAVLSSMGGYSSSNGSGGGGGGRIHFHWSDIPTGDVYLPIASVEGDIQIWGGKGKGQGGSGANGTITGKACPKGLYGTFCEECPAGTYKNVTGSDKSLCHSCPVNELPHRAVYISVRGGITETPCPYQCASDRYLMPDCYTALEELIYTFGGPWLFGLFLIGLLILLALVLSVARMKFVGVDELPGPAPTQHGSQIDHSFPFLESLNEVLETNRVEESQSHVHRMYFMGPNTFSEPWHLPHTPSEQIKDVVYESEFNTFVDEINAIAAYQWWEGAIHSVLSVLAYPLAWSWQQWRRRLKLQRLREFVRSEYDHACLRSCRSRALYEGIKVNATSDLMLAYVDFFLGGDEKRIDLPPRLHERFPMSLPFGGDGSYMAPFTLHNDNILTSLMSQSVQPTTWYRLVAGLNAQLRLVRRGRLRVTFRPVLGWLETHANPALSVHGVRIDLAWFHATSSGYCHYGLMVYALEEGYPATGGSTDGALRTEERSRVQSVNKEHLGLAISRAHLSPDGRIEDNYMRRQMHGAALDVNNLQMLDKKRDIFYLLSFILQNTKPVGHQDLVGLVISMLLLGDFSLVLLTLLQLYSISLVDVFLVLFILPFGILLPFPVGINALFSHGPRRSAGLARLYALWNLTSFMNVVVAFLCGYIHYNSQSSSSKRHPSIQPWSIMDESEWWIFPAGLVLCKLFQSQLINWHVANLEIQDRSLYSNDFELFWQS
;
A
#
# COMPACT_ATOMS: atom_id res chain seq x y z
N MET A 1 34.65 -2.38 43.14
CA MET A 1 33.73 -1.46 42.42
C MET A 1 34.52 -0.80 41.29
N ALA A 2 34.51 -1.40 40.09
CA ALA A 2 35.15 -0.80 38.93
C ALA A 2 34.38 0.48 38.57
N ARG A 3 35.04 1.64 38.74
CA ARG A 3 34.50 2.96 38.46
C ARG A 3 34.34 3.15 36.95
N PHE A 4 33.23 2.65 36.39
CA PHE A 4 32.79 3.08 35.07
C PHE A 4 32.22 4.49 35.16
N ARG A 5 33.07 5.48 34.86
CA ARG A 5 32.66 6.87 34.63
C ARG A 5 31.91 6.93 33.30
N PHE A 6 30.58 6.80 33.33
CA PHE A 6 29.73 7.20 32.21
C PHE A 6 29.77 8.73 32.09
N ARG A 7 30.66 9.23 31.21
CA ARG A 7 30.62 10.61 30.74
C ARG A 7 29.30 10.84 30.02
N ARG A 8 28.47 11.71 30.61
CA ARG A 8 27.31 12.43 30.04
C ARG A 8 26.41 11.61 29.10
N LEU A 9 25.24 11.26 29.65
CA LEU A 9 24.05 10.77 28.97
C LEU A 9 23.79 11.54 27.66
N ARG A 10 24.28 11.02 26.53
CA ARG A 10 23.68 11.22 25.21
C ARG A 10 23.04 9.94 24.67
N PHE A 11 23.24 8.81 25.34
CA PHE A 11 22.62 7.54 24.93
C PHE A 11 21.16 7.40 25.34
N LEU A 12 20.66 8.13 26.34
CA LEU A 12 19.24 8.05 26.73
C LEU A 12 18.34 8.79 25.74
N ALA A 13 18.83 9.88 25.13
CA ALA A 13 18.16 10.53 24.01
C ALA A 13 18.17 9.65 22.76
N ILE A 14 19.25 8.91 22.49
CA ILE A 14 19.27 7.96 21.36
C ILE A 14 18.36 6.76 21.64
N PHE A 15 18.19 6.35 22.90
CA PHE A 15 17.30 5.24 23.25
C PHE A 15 15.83 5.64 23.24
N VAL A 16 15.48 6.85 23.70
CA VAL A 16 14.13 7.42 23.55
C VAL A 16 13.87 7.74 22.09
N VAL A 17 14.83 8.25 21.33
CA VAL A 17 14.66 8.45 19.89
C VAL A 17 14.59 7.12 19.16
N ALA A 18 15.29 6.07 19.55
CA ALA A 18 15.11 4.75 18.93
C ALA A 18 13.73 4.16 19.29
N VAL A 19 13.29 4.25 20.54
CA VAL A 19 11.96 3.77 20.93
C VAL A 19 10.85 4.63 20.32
N VAL A 20 11.01 5.95 20.19
CA VAL A 20 10.03 6.84 19.54
C VAL A 20 10.09 6.70 18.02
N VAL A 21 11.26 6.52 17.40
CA VAL A 21 11.38 6.28 15.94
C VAL A 21 10.89 4.88 15.56
N PHE A 22 10.92 3.91 16.49
CA PHE A 22 10.29 2.60 16.28
C PHE A 22 8.86 2.50 16.86
N ALA A 23 8.37 3.51 17.58
CA ALA A 23 6.99 3.60 18.09
C ALA A 23 6.15 4.67 17.37
N SER A 24 6.74 5.46 16.47
CA SER A 24 6.03 6.34 15.54
C SER A 24 5.74 5.66 14.21
N ASP A 25 5.41 4.37 14.27
CA ASP A 25 4.60 3.67 13.28
C ASP A 25 3.41 3.05 14.05
N GLU A 26 2.74 3.91 14.82
CA GLU A 26 1.36 3.68 15.23
C GLU A 26 0.43 4.17 14.11
N SER A 27 -0.69 3.46 13.97
CA SER A 27 -1.95 3.87 13.34
C SER A 27 -2.20 3.55 11.86
N GLU A 28 -2.24 2.27 11.50
CA GLU A 28 -3.36 1.72 10.70
C GLU A 28 -3.63 0.25 11.10
N SER A 29 -4.05 0.03 12.34
CA SER A 29 -4.63 -1.26 12.75
C SER A 29 -5.78 -1.09 13.75
N GLU A 30 -6.64 -0.11 13.53
CA GLU A 30 -7.94 -0.01 14.21
C GLU A 30 -9.03 0.34 13.21
N ARG A 31 -9.32 -0.57 12.30
CA ARG A 31 -10.67 -0.76 11.80
C ARG A 31 -11.04 -2.21 12.00
N GLU A 32 -12.04 -2.39 12.85
CA GLU A 32 -12.81 -3.60 13.07
C GLU A 32 -13.10 -4.30 11.72
N LEU A 33 -12.30 -5.30 11.34
CA LEU A 33 -12.60 -6.13 10.17
C LEU A 33 -13.16 -7.46 10.65
N SER A 34 -14.47 -7.43 10.81
CA SER A 34 -15.35 -8.60 10.88
C SER A 34 -15.04 -9.62 9.79
N VAL A 35 -14.75 -10.85 10.23
CA VAL A 35 -15.18 -12.16 9.70
C VAL A 35 -15.47 -12.26 8.18
N THR A 36 -14.64 -13.07 7.50
CA THR A 36 -14.92 -13.77 6.22
C THR A 36 -15.73 -13.01 5.17
N ASP A 37 -15.03 -12.32 4.28
CA ASP A 37 -15.30 -12.30 2.83
C ASP A 37 -14.29 -11.33 2.17
N LEU A 38 -13.12 -11.85 1.81
CA LEU A 38 -12.23 -11.23 0.80
C LEU A 38 -11.76 -12.25 -0.25
N ASP A 39 -12.47 -13.37 -0.37
CA ASP A 39 -12.39 -14.32 -1.47
C ASP A 39 -13.64 -14.22 -2.36
N TRP A 40 -14.06 -13.00 -2.73
CA TRP A 40 -15.10 -12.79 -3.75
C TRP A 40 -14.78 -11.56 -4.60
N ASN A 41 -14.03 -11.79 -5.67
CA ASN A 41 -14.26 -11.22 -7.01
C ASN A 41 -13.29 -11.91 -8.00
N LEU A 42 -13.72 -13.00 -8.62
CA LEU A 42 -14.32 -13.01 -9.98
C LEU A 42 -13.27 -13.04 -11.12
N PHE A 43 -12.69 -14.23 -11.36
CA PHE A 43 -12.35 -14.72 -12.71
C PHE A 43 -12.73 -16.20 -12.84
N HIS A 44 -14.00 -16.50 -12.59
CA HIS A 44 -14.67 -17.68 -13.13
C HIS A 44 -15.86 -17.19 -13.96
N GLN A 45 -15.63 -17.01 -15.26
CA GLN A 45 -16.59 -17.43 -16.28
C GLN A 45 -15.78 -18.04 -17.41
N ASP A 46 -15.85 -19.36 -17.49
CA ASP A 46 -15.35 -20.20 -18.57
C ASP A 46 -16.06 -19.82 -19.88
N TYR A 47 -15.58 -18.77 -20.54
CA TYR A 47 -15.75 -18.64 -21.98
C TYR A 47 -14.54 -19.31 -22.61
N SER A 48 -14.65 -20.59 -22.97
CA SER A 48 -13.74 -21.17 -23.95
C SER A 48 -14.28 -20.79 -25.33
N PRO A 49 -13.75 -19.77 -26.02
CA PRO A 49 -14.13 -19.55 -27.41
C PRO A 49 -13.76 -20.82 -28.22
N PRO A 50 -14.58 -21.19 -29.23
CA PRO A 50 -14.30 -22.35 -30.06
C PRO A 50 -12.88 -22.25 -30.63
N ALA A 51 -12.19 -23.40 -30.65
CA ALA A 51 -10.81 -23.49 -31.12
C ALA A 51 -10.69 -22.79 -32.48
N PRO A 52 -9.77 -21.82 -32.64
CA PRO A 52 -9.56 -21.19 -33.93
C PRO A 52 -9.25 -22.27 -34.98
N PRO A 53 -9.66 -22.06 -36.24
CA PRO A 53 -9.40 -23.03 -37.30
C PRO A 53 -7.91 -23.38 -37.31
N PRO A 54 -7.56 -24.67 -37.47
CA PRO A 54 -6.17 -25.06 -37.50
C PRO A 54 -5.43 -24.24 -38.56
N PRO A 55 -4.23 -23.71 -38.25
CA PRO A 55 -3.47 -22.92 -39.21
C PRO A 55 -3.26 -23.74 -40.49
N PRO A 56 -3.14 -23.09 -41.67
CA PRO A 56 -2.91 -23.78 -42.93
C PRO A 56 -1.70 -24.74 -42.77
N PRO A 57 -1.80 -25.99 -43.26
CA PRO A 57 -0.72 -26.95 -43.11
C PRO A 57 0.56 -26.39 -43.75
N HIS A 58 1.67 -26.50 -43.02
CA HIS A 58 2.98 -26.07 -43.53
C HIS A 58 3.33 -26.84 -44.82
N PRO A 59 4.01 -26.19 -45.79
CA PRO A 59 4.49 -26.87 -46.99
C PRO A 59 5.51 -27.97 -46.62
N PRO A 60 5.73 -28.96 -47.50
CA PRO A 60 6.69 -30.03 -47.23
C PRO A 60 8.08 -29.47 -46.94
N SER A 61 8.77 -30.03 -45.95
CA SER A 61 10.11 -29.57 -45.58
C SER A 61 11.13 -29.87 -46.67
N VAL A 62 12.03 -28.92 -46.91
CA VAL A 62 13.16 -29.11 -47.83
C VAL A 62 14.24 -30.00 -47.21
N SER A 63 15.03 -30.66 -48.04
CA SER A 63 16.17 -31.49 -47.63
C SER A 63 17.45 -30.67 -47.43
N CYS A 64 18.30 -31.05 -46.48
CA CYS A 64 19.56 -30.36 -46.21
C CYS A 64 20.53 -30.39 -47.42
N VAL A 65 20.63 -31.54 -48.10
CA VAL A 65 21.64 -31.76 -49.15
C VAL A 65 21.13 -31.37 -50.53
N ASP A 66 19.96 -31.88 -50.93
CA ASP A 66 19.48 -31.71 -52.32
C ASP A 66 18.90 -30.32 -52.56
N ASP A 67 18.18 -29.76 -51.59
CA ASP A 67 17.50 -28.46 -51.74
C ASP A 67 18.32 -27.27 -51.22
N LEU A 68 19.08 -27.44 -50.13
CA LEU A 68 19.86 -26.36 -49.50
C LEU A 68 21.36 -26.41 -49.79
N GLY A 69 21.88 -27.47 -50.42
CA GLY A 69 23.32 -27.62 -50.71
C GLY A 69 24.21 -27.73 -49.45
N GLY A 70 23.62 -28.10 -48.32
CA GLY A 70 24.29 -28.28 -47.04
C GLY A 70 24.92 -29.66 -46.85
N VAL A 71 25.61 -29.83 -45.71
CA VAL A 71 26.24 -31.09 -45.30
C VAL A 71 25.56 -31.61 -44.04
N GLY A 72 25.05 -32.84 -44.10
CA GLY A 72 24.38 -33.52 -42.98
C GLY A 72 22.89 -33.74 -43.20
N THR A 73 22.12 -33.89 -42.12
CA THR A 73 20.67 -34.08 -42.18
C THR A 73 19.97 -33.15 -41.19
N LEU A 74 18.74 -32.73 -41.51
CA LEU A 74 17.93 -31.88 -40.63
C LEU A 74 17.54 -32.59 -39.31
N ASP A 75 17.57 -33.92 -39.27
CA ASP A 75 17.33 -34.71 -38.05
C ASP A 75 18.53 -34.75 -37.10
N THR A 76 19.75 -34.47 -37.58
CA THR A 76 20.97 -34.52 -36.76
C THR A 76 21.63 -33.15 -36.67
N THR A 77 22.32 -32.72 -37.72
CA THR A 77 22.89 -31.38 -37.86
C THR A 77 23.06 -31.10 -39.34
N CYS A 78 22.35 -30.09 -39.83
CA CYS A 78 22.50 -29.56 -41.18
C CYS A 78 23.45 -28.35 -41.14
N LYS A 79 24.57 -28.43 -41.85
CA LYS A 79 25.55 -27.33 -41.95
C LYS A 79 25.51 -26.73 -43.34
N ILE A 80 25.16 -25.45 -43.43
CA ILE A 80 25.26 -24.69 -44.68
C ILE A 80 26.69 -24.15 -44.79
N VAL A 81 27.44 -24.67 -45.75
CA VAL A 81 28.87 -24.39 -45.96
C VAL A 81 29.14 -23.39 -47.10
N ASN A 82 28.20 -23.25 -48.03
CA ASN A 82 28.32 -22.38 -49.21
C ASN A 82 27.11 -21.44 -49.28
N ASP A 83 27.25 -20.36 -50.04
CA ASP A 83 26.17 -19.40 -50.28
C ASP A 83 24.95 -20.07 -50.96
N VAL A 84 23.75 -19.75 -50.49
CA VAL A 84 22.47 -20.30 -50.95
C VAL A 84 21.56 -19.16 -51.39
N ASN A 85 21.17 -19.16 -52.67
CA ASN A 85 20.20 -18.24 -53.24
C ASN A 85 18.87 -18.97 -53.52
N LEU A 86 17.89 -18.74 -52.66
CA LEU A 86 16.55 -19.28 -52.73
C LEU A 86 15.70 -18.48 -53.74
N THR A 87 14.81 -19.18 -54.45
CA THR A 87 13.95 -18.61 -55.52
C THR A 87 12.46 -18.72 -55.23
N ARG A 88 12.09 -19.34 -54.11
CA ARG A 88 10.71 -19.56 -53.66
C ARG A 88 10.69 -19.67 -52.14
N ASP A 89 9.51 -19.63 -51.55
CA ASP A 89 9.33 -19.85 -50.11
C ASP A 89 9.86 -21.23 -49.70
N VAL A 90 10.55 -21.27 -48.57
CA VAL A 90 11.23 -22.46 -48.07
C VAL A 90 10.80 -22.73 -46.64
N TYR A 91 10.36 -23.96 -46.38
CA TYR A 91 10.09 -24.49 -45.05
C TYR A 91 11.11 -25.57 -44.70
N ILE A 92 11.87 -25.35 -43.63
CA ILE A 92 12.95 -26.21 -43.15
C ILE A 92 12.48 -26.79 -41.82
N ALA A 93 12.21 -28.09 -41.75
CA ALA A 93 11.79 -28.74 -40.51
C ALA A 93 12.65 -29.95 -40.19
N GLY A 94 13.06 -30.11 -38.93
CA GLY A 94 13.90 -31.24 -38.52
C GLY A 94 14.09 -31.38 -37.01
N LYS A 95 14.50 -32.57 -36.57
CA LYS A 95 14.75 -32.85 -35.14
C LYS A 95 16.12 -32.40 -34.63
N GLY A 96 17.02 -32.00 -35.53
CA GLY A 96 18.43 -31.72 -35.25
C GLY A 96 18.74 -30.23 -35.17
N ASN A 97 20.01 -29.90 -35.47
CA ASN A 97 20.52 -28.53 -35.47
C ASN A 97 20.58 -27.94 -36.89
N PHE A 98 20.42 -26.63 -37.02
CA PHE A 98 20.58 -25.90 -38.29
C PHE A 98 21.64 -24.80 -38.16
N ASN A 99 22.80 -25.03 -38.78
CA ASN A 99 23.97 -24.20 -38.59
C ASN A 99 24.40 -23.58 -39.92
N ILE A 100 24.31 -22.25 -40.02
CA ILE A 100 24.91 -21.47 -41.10
C ILE A 100 26.33 -21.12 -40.68
N LEU A 101 27.33 -21.56 -41.44
CA LEU A 101 28.73 -21.30 -41.09
C LEU A 101 29.10 -19.81 -41.25
N PRO A 102 30.18 -19.36 -40.59
CA PRO A 102 30.66 -17.99 -40.72
C PRO A 102 30.90 -17.56 -42.18
N GLY A 103 30.50 -16.34 -42.53
CA GLY A 103 30.70 -15.76 -43.87
C GLY A 103 29.73 -16.25 -44.96
N VAL A 104 28.81 -17.15 -44.65
CA VAL A 104 27.85 -17.70 -45.62
C VAL A 104 26.65 -16.76 -45.84
N ARG A 105 26.23 -16.61 -47.09
CA ARG A 105 25.06 -15.83 -47.50
C ARG A 105 23.88 -16.76 -47.78
N PHE A 106 22.80 -16.61 -47.01
CA PHE A 106 21.57 -17.39 -47.15
C PHE A 106 20.42 -16.45 -47.57
N HIS A 107 20.27 -16.22 -48.87
CA HIS A 107 19.44 -15.15 -49.42
C HIS A 107 18.22 -15.69 -50.18
N CYS A 108 17.08 -15.02 -50.04
CA CYS A 108 15.93 -15.07 -50.93
C CYS A 108 15.58 -13.65 -51.37
N GLU A 109 16.19 -13.20 -52.47
CA GLU A 109 16.10 -11.81 -52.95
C GLU A 109 14.81 -11.53 -53.76
N ILE A 110 13.68 -12.08 -53.31
CA ILE A 110 12.35 -11.79 -53.87
C ILE A 110 11.51 -11.12 -52.77
N PRO A 111 10.92 -9.92 -53.03
CA PRO A 111 10.03 -9.28 -52.07
C PRO A 111 8.89 -10.21 -51.64
N GLY A 112 8.66 -10.34 -50.34
CA GLY A 112 7.68 -11.26 -49.77
C GLY A 112 8.09 -12.72 -49.65
N CYS A 113 9.30 -13.11 -50.13
CA CYS A 113 9.76 -14.50 -49.98
C CYS A 113 9.91 -14.90 -48.51
N MET A 114 9.40 -16.08 -48.15
CA MET A 114 9.36 -16.57 -46.78
C MET A 114 10.34 -17.73 -46.55
N VAL A 115 11.20 -17.58 -45.54
CA VAL A 115 12.10 -18.61 -45.03
C VAL A 115 11.65 -18.98 -43.62
N THR A 116 11.16 -20.21 -43.46
CA THR A 116 10.69 -20.73 -42.17
C THR A 116 11.58 -21.87 -41.72
N VAL A 117 12.17 -21.78 -40.53
CA VAL A 117 13.04 -22.80 -39.94
C VAL A 117 12.41 -23.31 -38.65
N ASN A 118 12.00 -24.57 -38.58
CA ASN A 118 11.45 -25.19 -37.38
C ASN A 118 12.32 -26.41 -37.00
N VAL A 119 13.26 -26.18 -36.07
CA VAL A 119 14.17 -27.22 -35.60
C VAL A 119 13.98 -27.45 -34.12
N THR A 120 14.02 -28.70 -33.66
CA THR A 120 13.94 -28.95 -32.21
C THR A 120 15.28 -28.75 -31.50
N GLY A 121 16.41 -28.74 -32.21
CA GLY A 121 17.73 -28.50 -31.64
C GLY A 121 18.16 -27.03 -31.69
N ASN A 122 19.44 -26.79 -31.93
CA ASN A 122 20.05 -25.46 -31.93
C ASN A 122 20.08 -24.84 -33.34
N PHE A 123 19.80 -23.54 -33.41
CA PHE A 123 20.04 -22.69 -34.57
C PHE A 123 21.34 -21.90 -34.35
N SER A 124 22.23 -21.84 -35.34
CA SER A 124 23.40 -20.97 -35.27
C SER A 124 23.62 -20.20 -36.56
N LEU A 125 23.71 -18.88 -36.47
CA LEU A 125 24.12 -17.99 -37.54
C LEU A 125 25.58 -17.57 -37.28
N GLY A 126 26.53 -18.11 -38.04
CA GLY A 126 27.96 -17.87 -37.81
C GLY A 126 28.37 -16.40 -37.97
N SER A 127 29.54 -16.02 -37.43
CA SER A 127 30.03 -14.64 -37.56
C SER A 127 30.13 -14.19 -39.02
N ASN A 128 29.81 -12.93 -39.32
CA ASN A 128 29.80 -12.39 -40.70
C ASN A 128 28.90 -13.13 -41.71
N SER A 129 27.98 -13.98 -41.27
CA SER A 129 26.97 -14.58 -42.16
C SER A 129 25.74 -13.70 -42.29
N SER A 130 25.03 -13.80 -43.41
CA SER A 130 23.87 -12.95 -43.71
C SER A 130 22.67 -13.75 -44.18
N ILE A 131 21.50 -13.44 -43.62
CA ILE A 131 20.19 -13.89 -44.10
C ILE A 131 19.50 -12.69 -44.73
N VAL A 132 19.12 -12.78 -46.00
CA VAL A 132 18.33 -11.73 -46.68
C VAL A 132 17.04 -12.35 -47.18
N THR A 133 15.87 -11.88 -46.75
CA THR A 133 14.59 -12.47 -47.17
C THR A 133 13.44 -11.48 -46.96
N GLY A 134 12.25 -11.77 -47.50
CA GLY A 134 11.05 -10.98 -47.22
C GLY A 134 10.48 -11.25 -45.83
N ALA A 135 10.37 -12.52 -45.47
CA ALA A 135 9.97 -13.00 -44.15
C ALA A 135 10.97 -14.05 -43.65
N PHE A 136 11.46 -13.89 -42.43
CA PHE A 136 12.30 -14.87 -41.73
C PHE A 136 11.58 -15.32 -40.47
N GLU A 137 11.13 -16.57 -40.45
CA GLU A 137 10.54 -17.19 -39.27
C GLU A 137 11.44 -18.32 -38.80
N PHE A 138 11.74 -18.39 -37.50
CA PHE A 138 12.34 -19.60 -36.96
C PHE A 138 11.86 -19.97 -35.56
N GLU A 139 11.89 -21.27 -35.30
CA GLU A 139 11.63 -21.91 -34.03
C GLU A 139 12.77 -22.89 -33.70
N ALA A 140 13.39 -22.73 -32.54
CA ALA A 140 14.53 -23.54 -32.08
C ALA A 140 14.56 -23.69 -30.56
N GLU A 141 15.30 -24.68 -30.03
CA GLU A 141 15.54 -24.77 -28.59
C GLU A 141 16.51 -23.68 -28.11
N ASN A 142 17.68 -23.55 -28.75
CA ASN A 142 18.63 -22.46 -28.52
C ASN A 142 19.02 -21.79 -29.85
N ALA A 143 19.34 -20.50 -29.80
CA ALA A 143 19.78 -19.74 -30.96
C ALA A 143 21.04 -18.93 -30.66
N VAL A 144 22.07 -19.07 -31.50
CA VAL A 144 23.32 -18.32 -31.39
C VAL A 144 23.53 -17.49 -32.65
N PHE A 145 23.51 -16.18 -32.50
CA PHE A 145 23.85 -15.23 -33.55
C PHE A 145 25.28 -14.73 -33.33
N GLY A 146 26.19 -15.09 -34.23
CA GLY A 146 27.59 -14.69 -34.18
C GLY A 146 27.78 -13.19 -34.40
N ASN A 147 28.94 -12.68 -34.02
CA ASN A 147 29.28 -11.27 -34.20
C ASN A 147 29.24 -10.87 -35.68
N GLU A 148 28.74 -9.66 -35.95
CA GLU A 148 28.61 -9.10 -37.31
C GLU A 148 27.70 -9.93 -38.24
N SER A 149 26.93 -10.87 -37.70
CA SER A 149 25.91 -11.56 -38.49
C SER A 149 24.69 -10.67 -38.68
N VAL A 150 24.02 -10.82 -39.84
CA VAL A 150 22.95 -9.90 -40.26
C VAL A 150 21.73 -10.70 -40.68
N VAL A 151 20.56 -10.37 -40.13
CA VAL A 151 19.25 -10.82 -40.63
C VAL A 151 18.57 -9.60 -41.23
N ASN A 152 18.51 -9.50 -42.54
CA ASN A 152 18.07 -8.30 -43.25
C ASN A 152 16.80 -8.59 -44.07
N THR A 153 15.71 -7.92 -43.69
CA THR A 153 14.43 -7.93 -44.41
C THR A 153 14.04 -6.52 -44.87
N THR A 154 15.01 -5.60 -44.89
CA THR A 154 14.80 -4.19 -45.23
C THR A 154 14.36 -4.02 -46.68
N GLY A 155 13.23 -3.35 -46.90
CA GLY A 155 12.69 -3.14 -48.25
C GLY A 155 12.21 -4.41 -48.97
N MET A 156 12.05 -5.53 -48.26
CA MET A 156 11.69 -6.82 -48.84
C MET A 156 10.24 -7.23 -48.51
N ALA A 157 9.38 -6.29 -48.12
CA ALA A 157 7.97 -6.55 -47.86
C ALA A 157 7.24 -7.22 -49.03
N GLY A 158 6.35 -8.17 -48.71
CA GLY A 158 5.29 -8.61 -49.60
C GLY A 158 4.09 -7.66 -49.56
N ASP A 159 2.93 -8.14 -50.02
CA ASP A 159 1.69 -7.36 -49.95
C ASP A 159 1.23 -7.16 -48.49
N PRO A 160 0.81 -5.95 -48.09
CA PRO A 160 0.19 -5.73 -46.79
C PRO A 160 -1.17 -6.44 -46.70
N PRO A 161 -1.75 -6.57 -45.49
CA PRO A 161 -3.06 -7.20 -45.31
C PRO A 161 -4.15 -6.62 -46.23
N PRO A 162 -5.11 -7.43 -46.71
CA PRO A 162 -6.18 -6.94 -47.56
C PRO A 162 -7.01 -5.85 -46.84
N GLN A 163 -7.51 -4.88 -47.61
CA GLN A 163 -8.26 -3.70 -47.13
C GLN A 163 -7.45 -2.65 -46.35
N THR A 164 -6.14 -2.80 -46.23
CA THR A 164 -5.27 -1.74 -45.70
C THR A 164 -4.50 -1.11 -46.86
N SER A 165 -4.47 0.22 -46.93
CA SER A 165 -3.56 0.94 -47.83
C SER A 165 -2.66 1.81 -46.99
N GLY A 166 -1.72 1.17 -46.27
CA GLY A 166 -0.59 1.91 -45.69
C GLY A 166 0.24 2.62 -46.75
N THR A 167 0.03 2.33 -48.04
CA THR A 167 0.57 3.11 -49.15
C THR A 167 -0.32 4.32 -49.46
N PRO A 168 0.23 5.55 -49.41
CA PRO A 168 -0.54 6.75 -49.71
C PRO A 168 -0.98 6.79 -51.17
N GLN A 169 -2.19 7.32 -51.40
CA GLN A 169 -2.76 7.51 -52.73
C GLN A 169 -2.40 8.90 -53.27
N GLY A 170 -2.07 9.00 -54.56
CA GLY A 170 -1.75 10.27 -55.23
C GLY A 170 -0.29 10.40 -55.68
N VAL A 171 0.11 11.64 -56.00
CA VAL A 171 1.46 11.99 -56.49
C VAL A 171 2.21 12.97 -55.57
N GLU A 172 1.83 13.01 -54.30
CA GLU A 172 2.43 13.92 -53.31
C GLU A 172 3.77 13.39 -52.77
N GLY A 173 4.11 12.14 -53.03
CA GLY A 173 5.32 11.51 -52.49
C GLY A 173 5.25 11.24 -50.97
N GLY A 174 4.06 10.99 -50.42
CA GLY A 174 3.86 10.65 -49.00
C GLY A 174 4.59 9.36 -48.60
N GLY A 175 5.04 9.27 -47.34
CA GLY A 175 5.67 8.06 -46.80
C GLY A 175 4.65 6.95 -46.53
N GLY A 176 5.08 5.69 -46.56
CA GLY A 176 4.25 4.54 -46.18
C GLY A 176 3.96 4.52 -44.67
N GLY A 177 2.84 3.93 -44.25
CA GLY A 177 2.45 3.75 -42.85
C GLY A 177 2.40 2.29 -42.44
N HIS A 178 2.90 1.94 -41.25
CA HIS A 178 2.77 0.65 -40.58
C HIS A 178 3.32 0.86 -39.17
N GLY A 179 2.59 0.55 -38.10
CA GLY A 179 2.97 0.95 -36.73
C GLY A 179 2.71 2.45 -36.49
N GLY A 180 3.55 3.31 -37.08
CA GLY A 180 3.33 4.76 -37.20
C GLY A 180 2.77 5.19 -38.56
N ARG A 181 2.17 6.38 -38.62
CA ARG A 181 1.78 7.03 -39.89
C ARG A 181 3.00 7.52 -40.68
N GLY A 182 2.92 7.45 -42.00
CA GLY A 182 3.91 8.06 -42.89
C GLY A 182 3.78 9.58 -42.92
N ALA A 183 4.88 10.29 -43.14
CA ALA A 183 4.86 11.74 -43.30
C ALA A 183 4.22 12.15 -44.65
N SER A 184 3.72 13.37 -44.72
CA SER A 184 3.38 14.06 -45.96
C SER A 184 3.76 15.53 -45.84
N CYS A 185 4.23 16.14 -46.93
CA CYS A 185 4.62 17.54 -46.92
C CYS A 185 3.41 18.42 -47.22
N LEU A 186 3.17 19.41 -46.36
CA LEU A 186 2.00 20.28 -46.46
C LEU A 186 2.05 21.13 -47.74
N VAL A 187 1.16 20.86 -48.70
CA VAL A 187 1.04 21.64 -49.94
C VAL A 187 0.01 22.77 -49.79
N ASP A 188 -1.04 22.53 -49.02
CA ASP A 188 -2.16 23.44 -48.81
C ASP A 188 -2.07 24.08 -47.41
N THR A 189 -1.79 25.38 -47.35
CA THR A 189 -1.67 26.13 -46.09
C THR A 189 -3.00 26.31 -45.35
N THR A 190 -4.13 25.92 -45.96
CA THR A 190 -5.43 25.91 -45.26
C THR A 190 -5.60 24.72 -44.34
N LYS A 191 -4.85 23.62 -44.57
CA LYS A 191 -4.88 22.42 -43.74
C LYS A 191 -3.88 22.53 -42.59
N LEU A 192 -4.20 21.93 -41.45
CA LEU A 192 -3.26 21.83 -40.34
C LEU A 192 -2.23 20.72 -40.62
N PRO A 193 -0.98 20.86 -40.14
CA PRO A 193 0.04 19.81 -40.26
C PRO A 193 -0.39 18.45 -39.69
N GLU A 194 -1.17 18.45 -38.60
CA GLU A 194 -1.65 17.23 -37.92
C GLU A 194 -2.69 16.44 -38.76
N ASP A 195 -3.41 17.12 -39.66
CA ASP A 195 -4.44 16.49 -40.52
C ASP A 195 -3.86 15.90 -41.82
N VAL A 196 -2.57 16.10 -42.07
CA VAL A 196 -1.91 15.74 -43.33
C VAL A 196 -0.86 14.67 -43.06
N TRP A 197 -1.21 13.42 -43.37
CA TRP A 197 -0.32 12.27 -43.29
C TRP A 197 -0.21 11.56 -44.64
N GLY A 198 0.81 10.73 -44.79
CA GLY A 198 0.99 9.86 -45.95
C GLY A 198 0.16 8.59 -45.78
N GLY A 199 0.83 7.47 -45.57
CA GLY A 199 0.22 6.18 -45.28
C GLY A 199 -0.32 6.07 -43.86
N ASP A 200 -1.48 5.43 -43.69
CA ASP A 200 -2.05 5.19 -42.35
C ASP A 200 -1.46 3.94 -41.68
N ALA A 201 -1.53 3.88 -40.34
CA ALA A 201 -1.08 2.73 -39.57
C ALA A 201 -2.13 1.61 -39.60
N TYR A 202 -1.69 0.36 -39.71
CA TYR A 202 -2.56 -0.84 -39.66
C TYR A 202 -1.98 -1.90 -38.73
N SER A 203 -2.70 -3.03 -38.60
CA SER A 203 -2.34 -4.18 -37.77
C SER A 203 -2.24 -3.86 -36.26
N TRP A 204 -3.15 -3.01 -35.75
CA TRP A 204 -3.21 -2.68 -34.32
C TRP A 204 -3.50 -3.91 -33.45
N ALA A 205 -4.44 -4.75 -33.85
CA ALA A 205 -4.83 -5.96 -33.12
C ALA A 205 -3.67 -6.96 -32.89
N SER A 206 -2.65 -6.95 -33.77
CA SER A 206 -1.46 -7.80 -33.64
C SER A 206 -0.28 -7.10 -32.96
N LEU A 207 -0.48 -6.00 -32.22
CA LEU A 207 0.61 -5.26 -31.56
C LEU A 207 1.54 -6.16 -30.72
N GLN A 208 0.96 -7.09 -29.95
CA GLN A 208 1.70 -7.99 -29.05
C GLN A 208 2.46 -9.09 -29.81
N LYS A 209 2.05 -9.41 -31.03
CA LYS A 209 2.62 -10.45 -31.90
C LYS A 209 2.59 -9.93 -33.34
N PRO A 210 3.43 -8.93 -33.68
CA PRO A 210 3.35 -8.24 -34.97
C PRO A 210 3.65 -9.23 -36.10
N TYR A 211 2.72 -9.33 -37.05
CA TYR A 211 2.75 -10.33 -38.13
C TYR A 211 2.43 -9.73 -39.51
N SER A 212 2.79 -8.46 -39.76
CA SER A 212 2.44 -7.80 -41.02
C SER A 212 3.67 -7.19 -41.69
N PHE A 213 3.74 -7.31 -43.01
CA PHE A 213 4.70 -6.57 -43.82
C PHE A 213 4.45 -5.06 -43.69
N GLY A 214 5.52 -4.28 -43.83
CA GLY A 214 5.42 -2.84 -44.03
C GLY A 214 4.85 -2.49 -45.41
N SER A 215 4.37 -1.27 -45.57
CA SER A 215 3.79 -0.76 -46.79
C SER A 215 4.79 0.09 -47.59
N ARG A 216 4.52 0.19 -48.89
CA ARG A 216 5.30 1.04 -49.81
C ARG A 216 4.97 2.52 -49.60
N GLY A 217 5.93 3.41 -49.80
CA GLY A 217 5.70 4.85 -49.92
C GLY A 217 5.00 5.25 -51.24
N GLY A 218 4.48 6.46 -51.32
CA GLY A 218 3.87 7.01 -52.53
C GLY A 218 4.90 7.56 -53.51
N SER A 219 4.58 7.54 -54.81
CA SER A 219 5.41 8.17 -55.84
C SER A 219 5.07 9.64 -56.01
N THR A 220 6.00 10.44 -56.54
CA THR A 220 5.70 11.79 -57.08
C THR A 220 5.33 11.78 -58.55
N SER A 221 5.35 10.61 -59.22
CA SER A 221 5.02 10.43 -60.63
C SER A 221 3.94 9.36 -60.81
N LYS A 222 3.04 9.56 -61.78
CA LYS A 222 2.06 8.53 -62.20
C LYS A 222 2.67 7.48 -63.12
N GLU A 223 3.80 7.77 -63.76
CA GLU A 223 4.40 6.94 -64.82
C GLU A 223 5.37 5.89 -64.28
N SER A 224 6.05 6.24 -63.18
CA SER A 224 7.02 5.38 -62.51
C SER A 224 6.79 5.44 -61.01
N ASP A 225 6.89 4.28 -60.38
CA ASP A 225 6.77 4.16 -58.95
C ASP A 225 8.14 4.33 -58.29
N TYR A 226 8.35 5.50 -57.69
CA TYR A 226 9.55 5.83 -56.93
C TYR A 226 9.41 5.56 -55.43
N GLY A 227 8.26 5.03 -54.98
CA GLY A 227 8.00 4.77 -53.56
C GLY A 227 8.90 3.66 -53.02
N GLY A 228 9.54 3.92 -51.89
CA GLY A 228 10.36 2.94 -51.18
C GLY A 228 9.51 1.75 -50.73
N LEU A 229 10.02 0.54 -50.91
CA LEU A 229 9.40 -0.72 -50.46
C LEU A 229 9.31 -0.79 -48.93
N GLY A 230 8.28 -1.47 -48.41
CA GLY A 230 8.12 -1.68 -46.97
C GLY A 230 9.13 -2.66 -46.38
N GLY A 231 9.30 -2.62 -45.06
CA GLY A 231 10.10 -3.59 -44.31
C GLY A 231 9.44 -4.96 -44.20
N GLY A 232 10.26 -6.00 -44.13
CA GLY A 232 9.83 -7.39 -44.06
C GLY A 232 9.33 -7.85 -42.69
N LEU A 233 9.34 -9.17 -42.50
CA LEU A 233 8.88 -9.82 -41.27
C LEU A 233 9.98 -10.67 -40.65
N VAL A 234 10.20 -10.53 -39.35
CA VAL A 234 11.11 -11.40 -38.60
C VAL A 234 10.39 -11.98 -37.39
N ARG A 235 10.31 -13.30 -37.30
CA ARG A 235 9.66 -14.01 -36.19
C ARG A 235 10.64 -15.03 -35.61
N MET A 236 11.04 -14.85 -34.36
CA MET A 236 12.00 -15.71 -33.68
C MET A 236 11.34 -16.32 -32.45
N VAL A 237 11.28 -17.64 -32.35
CA VAL A 237 10.76 -18.36 -31.18
C VAL A 237 11.83 -19.31 -30.68
N VAL A 238 12.47 -18.95 -29.57
CA VAL A 238 13.54 -19.73 -28.96
C VAL A 238 13.05 -20.25 -27.63
N HIS A 239 13.05 -21.56 -27.40
CA HIS A 239 12.46 -22.09 -26.16
C HIS A 239 13.31 -21.80 -24.92
N GLN A 240 14.64 -21.73 -25.08
CA GLN A 240 15.59 -21.55 -23.98
C GLN A 240 16.40 -20.25 -24.13
N ILE A 241 17.55 -20.29 -24.80
CA ILE A 241 18.54 -19.20 -24.78
C ILE A 241 18.76 -18.65 -26.18
N VAL A 242 18.67 -17.33 -26.32
CA VAL A 242 19.08 -16.58 -27.52
C VAL A 242 20.29 -15.69 -27.22
N GLU A 243 21.40 -15.93 -27.90
CA GLU A 243 22.54 -15.01 -27.91
C GLU A 243 22.45 -14.12 -29.16
N MET A 244 22.05 -12.86 -28.97
CA MET A 244 21.77 -11.89 -30.02
C MET A 244 22.93 -10.90 -30.20
N ASN A 245 23.99 -11.31 -30.91
CA ASN A 245 25.05 -10.40 -31.38
C ASN A 245 24.87 -9.96 -32.86
N ALA A 246 23.74 -10.31 -33.47
CA ALA A 246 23.41 -9.94 -34.84
C ALA A 246 22.81 -8.53 -34.96
N THR A 247 22.77 -8.04 -36.19
CA THR A 247 21.88 -6.95 -36.61
C THR A 247 20.64 -7.52 -37.30
N VAL A 248 19.48 -7.38 -36.67
CA VAL A 248 18.18 -7.81 -37.20
C VAL A 248 17.45 -6.59 -37.73
N LEU A 249 17.26 -6.51 -39.05
CA LEU A 249 16.72 -5.37 -39.76
C LEU A 249 15.41 -5.74 -40.48
N ALA A 250 14.38 -4.94 -40.26
CA ALA A 250 13.11 -4.95 -40.97
C ALA A 250 12.74 -3.51 -41.34
N ASP A 251 13.72 -2.72 -41.81
CA ASP A 251 13.52 -1.31 -42.11
C ASP A 251 12.78 -1.10 -43.44
N GLY A 252 12.15 0.05 -43.60
CA GLY A 252 11.63 0.47 -44.91
C GLY A 252 12.77 0.89 -45.85
N ALA A 253 12.59 0.70 -47.16
CA ALA A 253 13.53 1.19 -48.16
C ALA A 253 13.38 2.71 -48.39
N ASP A 254 14.48 3.35 -48.74
CA ASP A 254 14.51 4.77 -49.07
C ASP A 254 13.83 5.05 -50.43
N GLY A 255 12.94 6.04 -50.49
CA GLY A 255 12.28 6.52 -51.72
C GLY A 255 13.03 7.67 -52.43
N GLY A 256 14.06 8.24 -51.78
CA GLY A 256 14.84 9.36 -52.33
C GLY A 256 14.02 10.66 -52.50
N THR A 257 14.43 11.56 -53.39
CA THR A 257 13.76 12.86 -53.59
C THR A 257 12.50 12.80 -54.45
N LYS A 258 12.19 11.64 -55.05
CA LYS A 258 11.09 11.46 -56.01
C LYS A 258 9.99 10.50 -55.53
N GLY A 259 10.15 9.89 -54.37
CA GLY A 259 9.12 9.04 -53.76
C GLY A 259 9.24 9.08 -52.25
N GLY A 260 8.15 8.73 -51.58
CA GLY A 260 8.12 8.57 -50.13
C GLY A 260 8.87 7.33 -49.69
N GLY A 261 9.40 7.35 -48.47
CA GLY A 261 10.05 6.19 -47.87
C GLY A 261 9.04 5.10 -47.54
N GLY A 262 9.47 3.84 -47.63
CA GLY A 262 8.67 2.70 -47.16
C GLY A 262 8.55 2.68 -45.64
N SER A 263 7.49 2.07 -45.11
CA SER A 263 7.35 1.92 -43.66
C SER A 263 8.23 0.78 -43.14
N GLY A 264 8.54 0.80 -41.84
CA GLY A 264 9.16 -0.33 -41.16
C GLY A 264 8.26 -1.57 -41.15
N GLY A 265 8.86 -2.74 -40.96
CA GLY A 265 8.21 -4.05 -40.94
C GLY A 265 7.75 -4.51 -39.55
N SER A 266 7.67 -5.83 -39.38
CA SER A 266 7.30 -6.47 -38.12
C SER A 266 8.42 -7.36 -37.58
N ILE A 267 8.76 -7.22 -36.30
CA ILE A 267 9.71 -8.11 -35.61
C ILE A 267 9.06 -8.66 -34.35
N TYR A 268 9.00 -9.98 -34.18
CA TYR A 268 8.56 -10.65 -32.96
C TYR A 268 9.65 -11.60 -32.47
N ILE A 269 10.12 -11.41 -31.24
CA ILE A 269 11.14 -12.27 -30.62
C ILE A 269 10.57 -12.84 -29.33
N LYS A 270 10.55 -14.17 -29.20
CA LYS A 270 10.17 -14.88 -27.99
C LYS A 270 11.33 -15.75 -27.51
N ALA A 271 11.74 -15.60 -26.25
CA ALA A 271 12.76 -16.45 -25.63
C ALA A 271 12.60 -16.57 -24.12
N TYR A 272 13.21 -17.57 -23.49
CA TYR A 272 13.32 -17.57 -22.02
C TYR A 272 14.42 -16.62 -21.55
N ARG A 273 15.61 -16.66 -22.17
CA ARG A 273 16.74 -15.77 -21.85
C ARG A 273 17.39 -15.18 -23.10
N MET A 274 17.66 -13.87 -23.08
CA MET A 274 18.40 -13.14 -24.13
C MET A 274 19.65 -12.49 -23.57
N THR A 275 20.77 -12.68 -24.27
CA THR A 275 22.08 -12.07 -24.00
C THR A 275 22.68 -11.52 -25.30
N GLY A 276 23.62 -10.58 -25.22
CA GLY A 276 24.28 -9.99 -26.39
C GLY A 276 23.89 -8.54 -26.69
N ASN A 277 24.75 -7.86 -27.45
CA ASN A 277 24.69 -6.41 -27.69
C ASN A 277 24.29 -6.06 -29.14
N GLY A 278 23.48 -6.91 -29.77
CA GLY A 278 23.00 -6.72 -31.14
C GLY A 278 22.13 -5.48 -31.36
N ILE A 279 21.69 -5.30 -32.60
CA ILE A 279 20.78 -4.23 -33.01
C ILE A 279 19.53 -4.84 -33.61
N ILE A 280 18.36 -4.38 -33.20
CA ILE A 280 17.06 -4.76 -33.77
C ILE A 280 16.42 -3.47 -34.32
N SER A 281 16.09 -3.43 -35.60
CA SER A 281 15.59 -2.21 -36.25
C SER A 281 14.40 -2.52 -37.13
N ALA A 282 13.32 -1.75 -36.97
CA ALA A 282 12.17 -1.74 -37.86
C ALA A 282 11.77 -0.29 -38.17
N CYS A 283 12.73 0.52 -38.60
CA CYS A 283 12.57 1.95 -38.83
C CYS A 283 11.95 2.24 -40.20
N GLY A 284 11.35 3.41 -40.35
CA GLY A 284 10.87 3.90 -41.64
C GLY A 284 12.02 4.34 -42.57
N GLY A 285 11.85 4.15 -43.87
CA GLY A 285 12.79 4.61 -44.89
C GLY A 285 12.71 6.13 -45.11
N ASN A 286 13.80 6.71 -45.58
CA ASN A 286 13.89 8.14 -45.93
C ASN A 286 13.33 8.38 -47.34
N GLY A 287 12.62 9.48 -47.55
CA GLY A 287 12.08 9.80 -48.87
C GLY A 287 11.68 11.27 -48.97
N PHE A 288 10.98 11.63 -50.04
CA PHE A 288 10.39 12.97 -50.18
C PHE A 288 9.59 13.31 -48.92
N ALA A 289 8.72 12.39 -48.50
CA ALA A 289 8.28 12.25 -47.13
C ALA A 289 8.74 10.91 -46.54
N GLY A 290 9.10 10.91 -45.25
CA GLY A 290 9.62 9.74 -44.55
C GLY A 290 8.53 8.72 -44.21
N GLY A 291 8.88 7.43 -44.28
CA GLY A 291 7.98 6.33 -43.89
C GLY A 291 7.80 6.24 -42.38
N GLY A 292 6.67 5.68 -41.93
CA GLY A 292 6.41 5.40 -40.51
C GLY A 292 7.28 4.25 -39.98
N GLY A 293 7.63 4.29 -38.70
CA GLY A 293 8.34 3.21 -38.02
C GLY A 293 7.43 2.00 -37.76
N GLY A 294 7.95 0.79 -37.89
CA GLY A 294 7.22 -0.48 -37.81
C GLY A 294 6.84 -0.95 -36.40
N ARG A 295 6.63 -2.25 -36.24
CA ARG A 295 6.23 -2.86 -34.96
C ARG A 295 7.26 -3.88 -34.51
N VAL A 296 7.79 -3.72 -33.31
CA VAL A 296 8.68 -4.68 -32.66
C VAL A 296 8.03 -5.17 -31.38
N SER A 297 8.03 -6.47 -31.15
CA SER A 297 7.65 -7.04 -29.86
C SER A 297 8.68 -8.05 -29.37
N VAL A 298 9.02 -7.93 -28.08
CA VAL A 298 9.98 -8.76 -27.39
C VAL A 298 9.26 -9.45 -26.23
N ASP A 299 9.28 -10.77 -26.23
CA ASP A 299 8.68 -11.65 -25.24
C ASP A 299 9.79 -12.50 -24.63
N VAL A 300 10.63 -11.86 -23.81
CA VAL A 300 11.81 -12.48 -23.22
C VAL A 300 11.83 -12.30 -21.71
N PHE A 301 11.69 -13.40 -20.98
CA PHE A 301 11.59 -13.41 -19.51
C PHE A 301 12.83 -12.83 -18.83
N SER A 302 14.03 -13.22 -19.26
CA SER A 302 15.30 -12.76 -18.69
C SER A 302 16.16 -12.04 -19.73
N ARG A 303 16.27 -10.72 -19.63
CA ARG A 303 17.18 -9.88 -20.44
C ARG A 303 18.32 -9.36 -19.56
N HIS A 304 19.56 -9.83 -19.78
CA HIS A 304 20.74 -9.35 -19.04
C HIS A 304 21.48 -8.22 -19.76
N ASP A 305 21.63 -8.36 -21.07
CA ASP A 305 22.15 -7.32 -21.97
C ASP A 305 21.00 -6.80 -22.83
N GLU A 306 20.86 -5.49 -22.99
CA GLU A 306 19.82 -4.92 -23.84
C GLU A 306 20.34 -4.67 -25.26
N PRO A 307 19.91 -5.45 -26.28
CA PRO A 307 20.16 -5.07 -27.66
C PRO A 307 19.47 -3.73 -27.95
N LYS A 308 20.08 -2.92 -28.81
CA LYS A 308 19.52 -1.61 -29.16
C LYS A 308 18.36 -1.81 -30.12
N ILE A 309 17.16 -1.40 -29.71
CA ILE A 309 15.94 -1.52 -30.52
C ILE A 309 15.55 -0.16 -31.10
N TYR A 310 15.38 -0.07 -32.41
CA TYR A 310 14.96 1.15 -33.11
C TYR A 310 13.64 0.92 -33.86
N VAL A 311 12.67 1.81 -33.62
CA VAL A 311 11.34 1.79 -34.25
C VAL A 311 10.93 3.18 -34.72
N HIS A 312 11.87 4.08 -34.99
CA HIS A 312 11.56 5.47 -35.33
C HIS A 312 11.12 5.63 -36.80
N GLY A 313 10.49 6.76 -37.13
CA GLY A 313 10.16 7.08 -38.52
C GLY A 313 11.38 7.41 -39.38
N GLY A 314 11.18 7.51 -40.70
CA GLY A 314 12.20 7.94 -41.65
C GLY A 314 12.25 9.47 -41.80
N LYS A 315 13.39 10.01 -42.25
CA LYS A 315 13.53 11.45 -42.49
C LYS A 315 12.84 11.87 -43.78
N SER A 316 12.16 13.01 -43.73
CA SER A 316 11.54 13.65 -44.89
C SER A 316 12.50 14.63 -45.54
N LEU A 317 12.78 14.45 -46.83
CA LEU A 317 13.65 15.31 -47.62
C LEU A 317 12.94 16.58 -48.13
N GLY A 318 11.63 16.48 -48.41
CA GLY A 318 10.81 17.61 -48.86
C GLY A 318 10.36 18.53 -47.73
N CYS A 319 10.20 17.98 -46.52
CA CYS A 319 9.76 18.70 -45.31
C CYS A 319 10.60 18.24 -44.10
N PRO A 320 11.81 18.80 -43.90
CA PRO A 320 12.76 18.33 -42.88
C PRO A 320 12.25 18.34 -41.43
N GLU A 321 11.24 19.16 -41.13
CA GLU A 321 10.64 19.26 -39.81
C GLU A 321 9.60 18.15 -39.53
N ASN A 322 9.09 17.47 -40.56
CA ASN A 322 8.05 16.46 -40.46
C ASN A 322 8.56 15.07 -40.90
N ALA A 323 9.32 14.38 -40.05
CA ALA A 323 9.68 12.98 -40.25
C ALA A 323 8.47 12.04 -40.13
N GLY A 324 8.60 10.79 -40.55
CA GLY A 324 7.57 9.77 -40.27
C GLY A 324 7.33 9.60 -38.78
N ALA A 325 6.13 9.15 -38.41
CA ALA A 325 5.81 8.88 -37.02
C ALA A 325 6.57 7.65 -36.52
N ALA A 326 6.81 7.61 -35.21
CA ALA A 326 7.41 6.45 -34.57
C ALA A 326 6.49 5.24 -34.67
N GLY A 327 7.11 4.09 -34.77
CA GLY A 327 6.50 2.79 -34.57
C GLY A 327 6.29 2.45 -33.11
N THR A 328 6.03 1.18 -32.86
CA THR A 328 5.73 0.66 -31.52
C THR A 328 6.69 -0.44 -31.13
N LEU A 329 7.28 -0.32 -29.96
CA LEU A 329 8.02 -1.39 -29.28
C LEU A 329 7.19 -1.91 -28.11
N TYR A 330 6.77 -3.17 -28.15
CA TYR A 330 6.03 -3.82 -27.07
C TYR A 330 6.87 -4.89 -26.37
N ASP A 331 7.20 -4.64 -25.10
CA ASP A 331 7.85 -5.63 -24.24
C ASP A 331 6.79 -6.41 -23.45
N ALA A 332 6.63 -7.70 -23.77
CA ALA A 332 5.54 -8.52 -23.28
C ALA A 332 5.65 -8.89 -21.80
N VAL A 333 6.87 -8.95 -21.26
CA VAL A 333 7.14 -9.36 -19.87
C VAL A 333 6.75 -8.29 -18.86
N PRO A 334 7.26 -7.04 -18.95
CA PRO A 334 6.75 -5.94 -18.16
C PRO A 334 5.40 -5.42 -18.68
N ARG A 335 4.92 -5.86 -19.86
CA ARG A 335 3.73 -5.34 -20.55
C ARG A 335 3.85 -3.83 -20.79
N SER A 336 4.99 -3.42 -21.36
CA SER A 336 5.34 -2.02 -21.59
C SER A 336 5.26 -1.68 -23.08
N LEU A 337 4.54 -0.61 -23.43
CA LEU A 337 4.53 -0.03 -24.77
C LEU A 337 5.47 1.18 -24.82
N ILE A 338 6.38 1.20 -25.79
CA ILE A 338 7.36 2.26 -25.99
C ILE A 338 7.19 2.83 -27.41
N VAL A 339 6.96 4.14 -27.49
CA VAL A 339 6.90 4.92 -28.72
C VAL A 339 8.04 5.94 -28.68
N ASP A 340 9.04 5.75 -29.55
CA ASP A 340 10.29 6.49 -29.52
C ASP A 340 10.67 6.94 -30.93
N ASN A 341 10.74 8.27 -31.16
CA ASN A 341 11.10 8.83 -32.45
C ASN A 341 12.56 9.31 -32.54
N TYR A 342 13.40 8.94 -31.58
CA TYR A 342 14.85 9.17 -31.61
C TYR A 342 15.25 10.63 -31.94
N ASN A 343 14.53 11.60 -31.37
CA ASN A 343 14.69 13.05 -31.53
C ASN A 343 14.41 13.60 -32.93
N MET A 344 13.81 12.80 -33.81
CA MET A 344 13.28 13.31 -35.08
C MET A 344 11.97 14.06 -34.84
N THR A 345 11.94 15.30 -35.31
CA THR A 345 10.70 16.10 -35.29
C THR A 345 9.72 15.50 -36.26
N THR A 346 8.45 15.40 -35.84
CA THR A 346 7.37 14.91 -36.67
C THR A 346 6.11 15.69 -36.31
N ASP A 347 5.26 15.93 -37.31
CA ASP A 347 3.89 16.39 -37.14
C ASP A 347 2.88 15.25 -37.28
N THR A 348 3.33 14.06 -37.71
CA THR A 348 2.50 12.87 -37.84
C THR A 348 2.48 12.04 -36.56
N GLU A 349 1.41 11.28 -36.37
CA GLU A 349 1.09 10.63 -35.09
C GLU A 349 1.11 9.10 -35.19
N THR A 350 1.57 8.45 -34.12
CA THR A 350 1.39 7.03 -33.86
C THR A 350 0.01 6.81 -33.25
N LEU A 351 -0.84 6.02 -33.92
CA LEU A 351 -2.22 5.80 -33.46
C LEU A 351 -2.26 4.76 -32.33
N LEU A 352 -2.83 5.15 -31.19
CA LEU A 352 -3.17 4.27 -30.07
C LEU A 352 -4.69 4.06 -30.07
N LEU A 353 -5.15 3.01 -30.74
CA LEU A 353 -6.58 2.80 -31.00
C LEU A 353 -7.30 2.16 -29.80
N GLU A 354 -6.97 0.91 -29.48
CA GLU A 354 -7.64 0.12 -28.45
C GLU A 354 -6.64 -0.30 -27.37
N PHE A 355 -6.95 0.04 -26.11
CA PHE A 355 -6.19 -0.42 -24.94
C PHE A 355 -6.77 -1.75 -24.45
N PRO A 356 -5.94 -2.75 -24.12
CA PRO A 356 -6.45 -4.06 -23.71
C PRO A 356 -7.09 -3.98 -22.32
N ASN A 357 -8.26 -4.60 -22.15
CA ASN A 357 -8.91 -4.69 -20.84
C ASN A 357 -8.23 -5.73 -19.92
N GLN A 358 -7.80 -6.87 -20.47
CA GLN A 358 -7.13 -7.94 -19.73
C GLN A 358 -6.14 -8.74 -20.61
N PRO A 359 -4.88 -8.91 -20.18
CA PRO A 359 -4.21 -8.17 -19.11
C PRO A 359 -3.98 -6.70 -19.53
N LEU A 360 -4.13 -5.78 -18.57
CA LEU A 360 -3.79 -4.36 -18.79
C LEU A 360 -2.31 -4.22 -19.15
N TRP A 361 -1.94 -3.17 -19.89
CA TRP A 361 -0.55 -2.76 -19.97
C TRP A 361 -0.07 -2.22 -18.63
N THR A 362 1.18 -2.47 -18.29
CA THR A 362 1.79 -1.91 -17.07
C THR A 362 2.32 -0.53 -17.33
N ASN A 363 3.01 -0.30 -18.44
CA ASN A 363 3.65 0.99 -18.69
C ASN A 363 3.46 1.45 -20.14
N VAL A 364 3.32 2.77 -20.35
CA VAL A 364 3.31 3.41 -21.66
C VAL A 364 4.34 4.54 -21.66
N TYR A 365 5.28 4.49 -22.59
CA TYR A 365 6.35 5.48 -22.74
C TYR A 365 6.22 6.17 -24.11
N VAL A 366 6.11 7.49 -24.12
CA VAL A 366 6.15 8.33 -25.33
C VAL A 366 7.34 9.28 -25.19
N ARG A 367 8.40 9.08 -25.98
CA ARG A 367 9.66 9.79 -25.77
C ARG A 367 10.39 10.23 -27.04
N ASN A 368 11.36 11.13 -26.86
CA ASN A 368 12.26 11.63 -27.91
C ASN A 368 11.53 12.16 -29.14
N LYS A 369 10.62 13.13 -28.94
CA LYS A 369 9.78 13.75 -29.99
C LYS A 369 8.80 12.81 -30.71
N ALA A 370 8.47 11.67 -30.11
CA ALA A 370 7.33 10.87 -30.55
C ALA A 370 6.01 11.61 -30.32
N ARG A 371 5.09 11.54 -31.28
CA ARG A 371 3.71 11.97 -31.12
C ARG A 371 2.81 10.76 -31.17
N ALA A 372 2.05 10.52 -30.11
CA ALA A 372 1.06 9.46 -30.02
C ALA A 372 -0.32 10.07 -29.83
N THR A 373 -1.33 9.52 -30.49
CA THR A 373 -2.70 10.03 -30.44
C THR A 373 -3.68 8.92 -30.11
N VAL A 374 -4.70 9.23 -29.32
CA VAL A 374 -5.85 8.36 -29.05
C VAL A 374 -7.05 8.96 -29.81
N PRO A 375 -7.31 8.55 -31.06
CA PRO A 375 -8.18 9.29 -31.98
C PRO A 375 -9.66 8.92 -31.85
N LEU A 376 -10.02 7.89 -31.08
CA LEU A 376 -11.41 7.43 -30.97
C LEU A 376 -12.28 8.46 -30.22
N LEU A 377 -13.51 8.69 -30.69
CA LEU A 377 -14.46 9.64 -30.08
C LEU A 377 -14.86 9.31 -28.63
N TRP A 378 -14.63 8.07 -28.19
CA TRP A 378 -14.67 7.69 -26.80
C TRP A 378 -13.60 6.63 -26.59
N SER A 379 -12.70 6.86 -25.64
CA SER A 379 -11.66 5.89 -25.30
C SER A 379 -11.37 5.91 -23.81
N ARG A 380 -11.22 4.72 -23.26
CA ARG A 380 -10.74 4.50 -21.90
C ARG A 380 -9.31 3.97 -21.97
N VAL A 381 -8.37 4.80 -21.54
CA VAL A 381 -6.95 4.47 -21.41
C VAL A 381 -6.71 3.98 -19.99
N GLN A 382 -6.63 2.67 -19.80
CA GLN A 382 -6.38 2.07 -18.49
C GLN A 382 -5.02 1.36 -18.49
N VAL A 383 -4.11 1.83 -17.64
CA VAL A 383 -2.74 1.33 -17.48
C VAL A 383 -2.53 0.94 -16.02
N GLN A 384 -1.94 -0.23 -15.76
CA GLN A 384 -1.75 -0.75 -14.40
C GLN A 384 -0.65 0.00 -13.64
N GLY A 385 0.39 0.50 -14.31
CA GLY A 385 1.51 1.22 -13.72
C GLY A 385 1.59 2.65 -14.24
N GLN A 386 2.64 2.97 -15.00
CA GLN A 386 2.97 4.36 -15.35
C GLN A 386 2.69 4.73 -16.82
N ILE A 387 2.18 5.94 -17.03
CA ILE A 387 2.20 6.63 -18.32
C ILE A 387 3.27 7.70 -18.24
N SER A 388 4.24 7.67 -19.14
CA SER A 388 5.35 8.62 -19.15
C SER A 388 5.52 9.28 -20.51
N ILE A 389 5.58 10.61 -20.50
CA ILE A 389 5.76 11.44 -21.69
C ILE A 389 7.03 12.25 -21.46
N LEU A 390 8.06 11.99 -22.27
CA LEU A 390 9.43 12.43 -21.97
C LEU A 390 10.10 13.07 -23.21
N GLN A 391 11.08 13.95 -23.01
CA GLN A 391 11.98 14.46 -24.06
C GLN A 391 11.27 14.92 -25.35
N GLY A 392 10.31 15.83 -25.24
CA GLY A 392 9.55 16.37 -26.37
C GLY A 392 8.42 15.47 -26.87
N GLY A 393 8.11 14.38 -26.16
CA GLY A 393 6.97 13.53 -26.45
C GLY A 393 5.64 14.30 -26.41
N VAL A 394 4.71 13.93 -27.28
CA VAL A 394 3.36 14.48 -27.33
C VAL A 394 2.34 13.35 -27.24
N LEU A 395 1.38 13.47 -26.32
CA LEU A 395 0.23 12.56 -26.23
C LEU A 395 -1.07 13.35 -26.45
N SER A 396 -1.77 13.06 -27.54
CA SER A 396 -3.04 13.69 -27.92
C SER A 396 -4.24 12.77 -27.64
N PHE A 397 -5.35 13.34 -27.17
CA PHE A 397 -6.65 12.68 -27.05
C PHE A 397 -7.65 13.39 -27.95
N GLY A 398 -8.33 12.63 -28.80
CA GLY A 398 -9.30 13.16 -29.75
C GLY A 398 -8.66 13.87 -30.94
N LEU A 399 -9.52 14.52 -31.71
CA LEU A 399 -9.16 15.23 -32.93
C LEU A 399 -9.56 16.70 -32.79
N ARG A 400 -8.70 17.60 -33.23
CA ARG A 400 -8.88 19.06 -33.05
C ARG A 400 -10.17 19.61 -33.64
N HIS A 401 -10.64 19.06 -34.77
CA HIS A 401 -11.90 19.47 -35.41
C HIS A 401 -13.16 18.90 -34.74
N TYR A 402 -13.00 17.95 -33.80
CA TYR A 402 -14.07 17.21 -33.16
C TYR A 402 -13.91 17.19 -31.64
N ALA A 403 -13.76 18.38 -31.02
CA ALA A 403 -13.66 18.55 -29.57
C ALA A 403 -15.02 18.36 -28.84
N THR A 404 -15.70 17.24 -29.11
CA THR A 404 -17.02 16.90 -28.53
C THR A 404 -17.00 15.59 -27.72
N SER A 405 -15.85 14.93 -27.67
CA SER A 405 -15.64 13.63 -27.03
C SER A 405 -15.26 13.74 -25.55
N GLU A 406 -15.61 12.71 -24.77
CA GLU A 406 -15.09 12.50 -23.41
C GLU A 406 -14.04 11.39 -23.42
N PHE A 407 -12.98 11.54 -22.62
CA PHE A 407 -11.88 10.58 -22.50
C PHE A 407 -11.72 10.14 -21.06
N GLU A 408 -11.48 8.84 -20.84
CA GLU A 408 -11.11 8.33 -19.52
C GLU A 408 -9.64 7.93 -19.51
N LEU A 409 -8.86 8.41 -18.54
CA LEU A 409 -7.47 8.03 -18.30
C LEU A 409 -7.32 7.50 -16.88
N LEU A 410 -6.91 6.24 -16.74
CA LEU A 410 -6.64 5.60 -15.46
C LEU A 410 -5.22 5.03 -15.45
N ALA A 411 -4.40 5.45 -14.48
CA ALA A 411 -3.05 4.94 -14.28
C ALA A 411 -2.65 5.01 -12.80
N GLU A 412 -1.59 4.33 -12.39
CA GLU A 412 -1.00 4.59 -11.07
C GLU A 412 -0.21 5.90 -11.10
N GLU A 413 0.61 6.11 -12.13
CA GLU A 413 1.47 7.28 -12.22
C GLU A 413 1.40 7.92 -13.62
N LEU A 414 1.27 9.25 -13.68
CA LEU A 414 1.43 10.04 -14.90
C LEU A 414 2.65 10.95 -14.73
N LEU A 415 3.71 10.65 -15.47
CA LEU A 415 4.97 11.38 -15.46
C LEU A 415 5.15 12.16 -16.77
N MET A 416 5.26 13.48 -16.68
CA MET A 416 5.49 14.36 -17.82
C MET A 416 6.81 15.12 -17.63
N SER A 417 7.73 15.00 -18.58
CA SER A 417 9.03 15.70 -18.56
C SER A 417 9.38 16.26 -19.93
N ASP A 418 9.57 17.58 -20.04
CA ASP A 418 9.80 18.28 -21.31
C ASP A 418 8.77 17.89 -22.39
N SER A 419 7.49 17.80 -22.04
CA SER A 419 6.47 17.13 -22.86
C SER A 419 5.16 17.91 -22.97
N VAL A 420 4.31 17.50 -23.92
CA VAL A 420 3.00 18.11 -24.13
C VAL A 420 1.91 17.05 -24.16
N MET A 421 0.86 17.23 -23.35
CA MET A 421 -0.37 16.45 -23.46
C MET A 421 -1.46 17.35 -24.01
N LYS A 422 -2.13 16.93 -25.08
CA LYS A 422 -3.24 17.67 -25.70
C LYS A 422 -4.52 16.87 -25.56
N VAL A 423 -5.62 17.52 -25.21
CA VAL A 423 -6.95 16.90 -25.14
C VAL A 423 -7.90 17.76 -25.94
N TYR A 424 -8.58 17.17 -26.92
CA TYR A 424 -9.63 17.82 -27.71
C TYR A 424 -10.99 17.24 -27.30
N GLY A 425 -11.62 17.84 -26.30
CA GLY A 425 -12.82 17.38 -25.61
C GLY A 425 -12.67 17.43 -24.09
N ALA A 426 -13.45 16.63 -23.37
CA ALA A 426 -13.37 16.54 -21.92
C ALA A 426 -12.49 15.36 -21.49
N LEU A 427 -11.61 15.56 -20.50
CA LEU A 427 -10.78 14.50 -19.92
C LEU A 427 -11.25 14.17 -18.50
N ARG A 428 -11.53 12.90 -18.23
CA ARG A 428 -11.67 12.31 -16.90
C ARG A 428 -10.43 11.49 -16.58
N MET A 429 -9.53 12.07 -15.82
CA MET A 429 -8.30 11.44 -15.38
C MET A 429 -8.42 10.99 -13.94
N SER A 430 -8.00 9.76 -13.64
CA SER A 430 -7.83 9.25 -12.27
C SER A 430 -6.45 8.60 -12.15
N VAL A 431 -5.54 9.23 -11.41
CA VAL A 431 -4.18 8.72 -11.17
C VAL A 431 -3.86 8.67 -9.68
N LYS A 432 -2.83 7.92 -9.25
CA LYS A 432 -2.33 8.06 -7.87
C LYS A 432 -1.35 9.23 -7.78
N MET A 433 -0.41 9.30 -8.72
CA MET A 433 0.65 10.31 -8.78
C MET A 433 0.60 11.06 -10.12
N PHE A 434 0.56 12.39 -10.08
CA PHE A 434 0.65 13.25 -11.26
C PHE A 434 1.85 14.18 -11.15
N LEU A 435 2.90 13.93 -11.94
CA LEU A 435 4.17 14.63 -11.87
C LEU A 435 4.46 15.32 -13.20
N MET A 436 4.58 16.65 -13.19
CA MET A 436 4.93 17.46 -14.36
C MET A 436 6.24 18.22 -14.13
N TRP A 437 7.15 18.11 -15.09
CA TRP A 437 8.41 18.84 -15.13
C TRP A 437 8.58 19.49 -16.51
N ASN A 438 8.67 20.83 -16.56
CA ASN A 438 8.78 21.63 -17.79
C ASN A 438 7.81 21.16 -18.91
N SER A 439 6.56 20.86 -18.53
CA SER A 439 5.59 20.20 -19.41
C SER A 439 4.26 20.94 -19.46
N LYS A 440 3.50 20.74 -20.54
CA LYS A 440 2.23 21.44 -20.76
C LYS A 440 1.09 20.44 -20.97
N MET A 441 0.01 20.58 -20.22
CA MET A 441 -1.26 19.89 -20.44
C MET A 441 -2.26 20.92 -20.97
N LEU A 442 -2.72 20.71 -22.20
CA LEU A 442 -3.61 21.62 -22.93
C LEU A 442 -4.94 20.90 -23.17
N ILE A 443 -6.00 21.41 -22.56
CA ILE A 443 -7.37 20.89 -22.68
C ILE A 443 -8.19 21.90 -23.48
N ASP A 444 -8.64 21.46 -24.65
CA ASP A 444 -9.51 22.20 -25.55
C ASP A 444 -10.89 21.56 -25.55
N GLY A 445 -11.83 22.15 -24.81
CA GLY A 445 -13.23 21.74 -24.75
C GLY A 445 -14.07 22.23 -25.93
N GLY A 446 -13.48 22.79 -27.00
CA GLY A 446 -14.25 23.28 -28.15
C GLY A 446 -15.12 24.52 -27.87
N GLU A 447 -15.89 24.95 -28.88
CA GLU A 447 -16.79 26.11 -28.77
C GLU A 447 -18.20 25.75 -28.24
N ASP A 448 -18.54 24.46 -28.20
CA ASP A 448 -19.85 24.01 -27.76
C ASP A 448 -19.99 24.13 -26.24
N VAL A 449 -20.95 24.94 -25.78
CA VAL A 449 -21.28 25.11 -24.35
C VAL A 449 -21.71 23.77 -23.69
N THR A 450 -22.03 22.75 -24.50
CA THR A 450 -22.36 21.40 -24.05
C THR A 450 -21.15 20.53 -23.71
N VAL A 451 -19.94 20.93 -24.09
CA VAL A 451 -18.74 20.11 -23.87
C VAL A 451 -18.37 20.13 -22.38
N ALA A 452 -18.21 18.92 -21.85
CA ALA A 452 -18.20 18.62 -20.43
C ALA A 452 -17.00 19.20 -19.67
N THR A 453 -17.19 19.31 -18.35
CA THR A 453 -16.15 19.61 -17.38
C THR A 453 -15.03 18.56 -17.46
N SER A 454 -13.77 19.01 -17.60
CA SER A 454 -12.64 18.10 -17.43
C SER A 454 -12.36 17.88 -15.94
N LEU A 455 -12.11 16.63 -15.57
CA LEU A 455 -11.89 16.18 -14.20
C LEU A 455 -10.50 15.55 -14.09
N LEU A 456 -9.64 16.11 -13.26
CA LEU A 456 -8.30 15.59 -12.97
C LEU A 456 -8.26 15.12 -11.52
N GLU A 457 -8.44 13.82 -11.29
CA GLU A 457 -8.37 13.20 -9.97
C GLU A 457 -6.99 12.57 -9.73
N ALA A 458 -6.34 12.95 -8.63
CA ALA A 458 -5.08 12.36 -8.19
C ALA A 458 -5.14 11.94 -6.72
N SER A 459 -5.11 10.63 -6.41
CA SER A 459 -5.32 10.18 -5.04
C SER A 459 -4.24 10.67 -4.07
N ASN A 460 -2.97 10.72 -4.46
CA ASN A 460 -1.86 10.96 -3.52
C ASN A 460 -1.12 12.28 -3.74
N LEU A 461 -0.68 12.59 -4.96
CA LEU A 461 0.24 13.71 -5.17
C LEU A 461 0.09 14.31 -6.57
N ILE A 462 -0.01 15.64 -6.63
CA ILE A 462 0.14 16.43 -7.86
C ILE A 462 1.31 17.39 -7.68
N VAL A 463 2.33 17.30 -8.54
CA VAL A 463 3.48 18.23 -8.52
C VAL A 463 3.68 18.84 -9.89
N LEU A 464 3.63 20.17 -9.95
CA LEU A 464 4.04 20.96 -11.11
C LEU A 464 5.38 21.60 -10.82
N ARG A 465 6.34 21.43 -11.74
CA ARG A 465 7.69 21.97 -11.60
C ARG A 465 8.28 22.45 -12.92
N GLY A 466 9.18 23.43 -12.85
CA GLY A 466 10.02 23.82 -13.98
C GLY A 466 9.26 24.52 -15.09
N ALA A 467 8.26 25.35 -14.75
CA ALA A 467 7.35 26.01 -15.68
C ALA A 467 6.30 25.07 -16.31
N SER A 468 5.74 24.18 -15.49
CA SER A 468 4.68 23.27 -15.93
C SER A 468 3.31 23.94 -15.94
N VAL A 469 2.54 23.73 -17.01
CA VAL A 469 1.26 24.44 -17.22
C VAL A 469 0.12 23.45 -17.45
N ILE A 470 -0.96 23.58 -16.68
CA ILE A 470 -2.25 22.97 -16.98
C ILE A 470 -3.18 24.09 -17.45
N HIS A 471 -3.60 24.04 -18.70
CA HIS A 471 -4.41 25.05 -19.34
C HIS A 471 -5.69 24.42 -19.89
N SER A 472 -6.85 24.96 -19.52
CA SER A 472 -8.15 24.55 -20.02
C SER A 472 -8.96 25.75 -20.51
N ASN A 473 -9.43 25.74 -21.75
CA ASN A 473 -10.38 26.75 -22.23
C ASN A 473 -11.82 26.54 -21.71
N ALA A 474 -12.09 25.37 -21.11
CA ALA A 474 -13.37 25.00 -20.51
C ALA A 474 -13.26 24.87 -18.97
N ASN A 475 -14.34 24.38 -18.34
CA ASN A 475 -14.38 24.12 -16.89
C ASN A 475 -13.44 22.98 -16.50
N LEU A 476 -12.61 23.20 -15.48
CA LEU A 476 -11.64 22.23 -14.97
C LEU A 476 -11.85 21.99 -13.47
N GLY A 477 -12.13 20.74 -13.12
CA GLY A 477 -12.09 20.23 -11.76
C GLY A 477 -10.79 19.49 -11.52
N VAL A 478 -10.05 19.86 -10.48
CA VAL A 478 -8.89 19.10 -10.01
C VAL A 478 -9.23 18.56 -8.62
N HIS A 479 -9.25 17.26 -8.49
CA HIS A 479 -9.56 16.54 -7.28
C HIS A 479 -8.35 15.75 -6.82
N GLY A 480 -8.20 15.56 -5.53
CA GLY A 480 -7.19 14.63 -5.03
C GLY A 480 -7.22 14.51 -3.52
N GLN A 481 -6.71 13.44 -2.94
CA GLN A 481 -6.80 13.23 -1.48
C GLN A 481 -5.52 13.62 -0.73
N GLY A 482 -4.42 13.88 -1.44
CA GLY A 482 -3.14 14.24 -0.83
C GLY A 482 -2.71 15.69 -1.08
N LEU A 483 -1.52 15.88 -1.65
CA LEU A 483 -0.90 17.20 -1.80
C LEU A 483 -0.95 17.69 -3.27
N LEU A 484 -1.42 18.92 -3.47
CA LEU A 484 -1.22 19.67 -4.72
C LEU A 484 -0.10 20.69 -4.51
N ASN A 485 1.00 20.56 -5.24
CA ASN A 485 2.19 21.40 -5.06
C ASN A 485 2.64 22.03 -6.39
N LEU A 486 2.52 23.34 -6.49
CA LEU A 486 3.11 24.14 -7.55
C LEU A 486 4.45 24.67 -7.04
N SER A 487 5.56 24.20 -7.59
CA SER A 487 6.85 24.34 -6.92
C SER A 487 7.52 25.71 -7.07
N GLY A 488 7.27 26.44 -8.17
CA GLY A 488 8.01 27.65 -8.45
C GLY A 488 7.51 28.46 -9.65
N PRO A 489 8.33 29.41 -10.15
CA PRO A 489 7.92 30.37 -11.16
C PRO A 489 7.62 29.69 -12.50
N GLY A 490 6.51 30.09 -13.11
CA GLY A 490 6.04 29.53 -14.38
C GLY A 490 5.16 28.29 -14.23
N ASP A 491 4.95 27.78 -13.01
CA ASP A 491 4.02 26.68 -12.75
C ASP A 491 2.57 27.22 -12.67
N TRP A 492 1.71 26.86 -13.62
CA TRP A 492 0.38 27.47 -13.81
C TRP A 492 -0.71 26.41 -13.84
N ILE A 493 -1.83 26.66 -13.16
CA ILE A 493 -3.10 25.98 -13.42
C ILE A 493 -4.13 27.06 -13.72
N GLU A 494 -4.57 27.09 -14.96
CA GLU A 494 -5.56 28.05 -15.42
C GLU A 494 -6.68 27.38 -16.19
N ALA A 495 -7.91 27.80 -15.88
CA ALA A 495 -9.10 27.34 -16.55
C ALA A 495 -10.13 28.45 -16.65
N GLN A 496 -11.15 28.26 -17.50
CA GLN A 496 -12.27 29.18 -17.57
C GLN A 496 -13.04 29.22 -16.23
N ARG A 497 -13.24 28.05 -15.63
CA ARG A 497 -13.62 27.89 -14.22
C ARG A 497 -12.76 26.81 -13.60
N LEU A 498 -12.15 27.14 -12.47
CA LEU A 498 -11.25 26.25 -11.76
C LEU A 498 -11.85 25.84 -10.42
N VAL A 499 -12.05 24.55 -10.21
CA VAL A 499 -12.47 24.00 -8.92
C VAL A 499 -11.40 23.05 -8.43
N LEU A 500 -10.77 23.37 -7.31
CA LEU A 500 -9.83 22.48 -6.63
C LEU A 500 -10.55 21.88 -5.43
N SER A 501 -10.60 20.56 -5.30
CA SER A 501 -11.24 19.97 -4.12
C SER A 501 -10.66 18.65 -3.62
N LEU A 502 -11.04 18.31 -2.39
CA LEU A 502 -10.71 17.07 -1.67
C LEU A 502 -9.26 16.93 -1.19
N PHE A 503 -8.38 17.90 -1.45
CA PHE A 503 -6.95 17.82 -1.10
C PHE A 503 -6.73 17.88 0.40
N TYR A 504 -5.77 17.09 0.92
CA TYR A 504 -5.26 17.32 2.26
C TYR A 504 -4.56 18.69 2.34
N SER A 505 -3.69 19.00 1.37
CA SER A 505 -2.99 20.28 1.33
C SER A 505 -2.80 20.82 -0.09
N ILE A 506 -2.88 22.14 -0.24
CA ILE A 506 -2.57 22.87 -1.48
C ILE A 506 -1.44 23.84 -1.19
N HIS A 507 -0.33 23.70 -1.91
CA HIS A 507 0.83 24.58 -1.87
C HIS A 507 1.02 25.29 -3.20
N VAL A 508 0.86 26.61 -3.18
CA VAL A 508 1.10 27.51 -4.31
C VAL A 508 2.45 28.18 -4.06
N GLY A 509 3.54 27.58 -4.53
CA GLY A 509 4.91 28.06 -4.33
C GLY A 509 5.21 29.40 -4.99
N PRO A 510 6.40 29.97 -4.77
CA PRO A 510 6.71 31.34 -5.14
C PRO A 510 6.75 31.53 -6.66
N GLY A 511 5.96 32.46 -7.18
CA GLY A 511 5.83 32.72 -8.61
C GLY A 511 4.94 31.73 -9.38
N SER A 512 4.34 30.75 -8.70
CA SER A 512 3.31 29.88 -9.30
C SER A 512 1.96 30.59 -9.34
N VAL A 513 1.07 30.16 -10.23
CA VAL A 513 -0.21 30.84 -10.49
C VAL A 513 -1.37 29.84 -10.54
N LEU A 514 -2.39 30.08 -9.72
CA LEU A 514 -3.73 29.50 -9.87
C LEU A 514 -4.68 30.57 -10.39
N ARG A 515 -5.33 30.31 -11.53
CA ARG A 515 -6.16 31.33 -12.19
C ARG A 515 -7.49 30.79 -12.70
N GLY A 516 -8.55 31.55 -12.47
CA GLY A 516 -9.82 31.41 -13.17
C GLY A 516 -10.59 32.72 -13.14
N PRO A 517 -10.93 33.35 -14.29
CA PRO A 517 -10.88 32.82 -15.66
C PRO A 517 -9.56 33.12 -16.41
N LEU A 518 -9.45 32.59 -17.63
CA LEU A 518 -8.28 32.74 -18.53
C LEU A 518 -7.99 34.20 -18.86
N GLU A 519 -6.74 34.51 -19.24
CA GLU A 519 -6.34 35.87 -19.59
C GLU A 519 -6.99 36.42 -20.86
N ASN A 520 -7.16 35.56 -21.87
CA ASN A 520 -7.75 35.92 -23.15
C ASN A 520 -9.27 35.65 -23.20
N ALA A 521 -9.90 35.32 -22.07
CA ALA A 521 -11.35 35.10 -22.00
C ALA A 521 -12.09 36.37 -22.45
N THR A 522 -13.17 36.22 -23.23
CA THR A 522 -13.96 37.38 -23.64
C THR A 522 -14.57 38.07 -22.41
N THR A 523 -14.92 39.36 -22.50
CA THR A 523 -15.55 40.08 -21.37
C THR A 523 -16.82 39.39 -20.84
N ASP A 524 -17.46 38.57 -21.67
CA ASP A 524 -18.67 37.83 -21.36
C ASP A 524 -18.37 36.58 -20.50
N ASP A 525 -17.15 36.07 -20.60
CA ASP A 525 -16.65 34.88 -19.91
C ASP A 525 -16.00 35.24 -18.56
N VAL A 526 -15.43 36.45 -18.44
CA VAL A 526 -14.65 36.87 -17.26
C VAL A 526 -15.53 37.11 -16.03
N THR A 527 -16.71 37.68 -16.26
CA THR A 527 -17.69 37.98 -15.21
C THR A 527 -18.95 37.23 -15.58
N PRO A 528 -19.51 36.35 -14.71
CA PRO A 528 -20.85 35.85 -14.96
C PRO A 528 -21.78 37.06 -15.01
N LYS A 529 -22.18 37.48 -16.23
CA LYS A 529 -23.05 38.65 -16.46
C LYS A 529 -24.31 38.62 -15.59
N LEU A 530 -24.69 37.44 -15.08
CA LEU A 530 -25.81 37.22 -14.18
C LEU A 530 -25.85 38.18 -12.97
N TYR A 531 -24.72 38.64 -12.43
CA TYR A 531 -24.73 39.34 -11.12
C TYR A 531 -24.30 40.81 -11.15
N CYS A 532 -24.08 41.41 -12.32
CA CYS A 532 -23.70 42.83 -12.38
C CYS A 532 -24.88 43.79 -12.25
N ASN A 533 -26.09 43.36 -12.60
CA ASN A 533 -27.29 44.21 -12.65
C ASN A 533 -28.24 44.01 -11.47
N ASN A 534 -28.04 42.98 -10.64
CA ASN A 534 -28.89 42.66 -9.50
C ASN A 534 -28.15 42.94 -8.19
N GLU A 535 -28.85 43.51 -7.21
CA GLU A 535 -28.33 43.70 -5.83
C GLU A 535 -28.41 42.40 -5.01
N ASP A 536 -28.97 41.33 -5.59
CA ASP A 536 -29.17 40.05 -4.91
C ASP A 536 -27.83 39.31 -4.74
N CYS A 537 -27.50 38.97 -3.49
CA CYS A 537 -26.39 38.06 -3.16
C CYS A 537 -26.71 36.67 -3.73
N PRO A 538 -25.83 36.07 -4.57
CA PRO A 538 -25.99 34.68 -4.99
C PRO A 538 -26.07 33.78 -3.76
N TYR A 539 -27.11 32.94 -3.69
CA TYR A 539 -27.35 32.06 -2.55
C TYR A 539 -26.13 31.17 -2.27
N GLU A 540 -25.43 30.75 -3.33
CA GLU A 540 -24.27 29.86 -3.28
C GLU A 540 -23.05 30.51 -2.59
N LEU A 541 -22.93 31.84 -2.56
CA LEU A 541 -21.83 32.50 -1.83
C LEU A 541 -21.97 32.33 -0.31
N LEU A 542 -23.20 32.22 0.19
CA LEU A 542 -23.52 32.06 1.61
C LEU A 542 -23.73 30.59 1.99
N HIS A 543 -24.42 29.85 1.12
CA HIS A 543 -24.75 28.43 1.22
C HIS A 543 -24.25 27.69 -0.03
N PRO A 544 -22.92 27.47 -0.16
CA PRO A 544 -22.33 26.73 -1.26
C PRO A 544 -22.81 25.26 -1.27
N PRO A 545 -22.85 24.60 -2.43
CA PRO A 545 -23.23 23.20 -2.53
C PRO A 545 -22.22 22.29 -1.83
N GLU A 546 -22.71 21.33 -1.05
CA GLU A 546 -21.88 20.43 -0.24
C GLU A 546 -21.02 19.45 -1.06
N ASP A 547 -21.40 19.20 -2.31
CA ASP A 547 -20.80 18.19 -3.17
C ASP A 547 -19.50 18.66 -3.86
N CYS A 548 -19.10 19.94 -3.74
CA CYS A 548 -17.93 20.53 -4.42
C CYS A 548 -17.86 20.25 -5.94
N ASN A 549 -18.98 19.94 -6.59
CA ASN A 549 -19.02 19.57 -8.01
C ASN A 549 -18.82 20.78 -8.92
N VAL A 550 -18.13 20.56 -10.05
CA VAL A 550 -17.95 21.57 -11.08
C VAL A 550 -19.25 21.71 -11.86
N ASN A 551 -20.00 22.78 -11.62
CA ASN A 551 -21.23 23.06 -12.35
C ASN A 551 -21.14 24.43 -13.04
N SER A 552 -21.55 24.49 -14.31
CA SER A 552 -21.59 25.70 -15.12
C SER A 552 -22.62 26.74 -14.64
N SER A 553 -23.53 26.36 -13.74
CA SER A 553 -24.47 27.28 -13.11
C SER A 553 -23.90 28.06 -11.91
N LEU A 554 -22.75 27.64 -11.34
CA LEU A 554 -22.17 28.29 -10.16
C LEU A 554 -21.62 29.68 -10.49
N SER A 555 -21.64 30.59 -9.52
CA SER A 555 -21.11 31.96 -9.65
C SER A 555 -19.59 32.04 -9.53
N PHE A 556 -18.91 30.99 -9.05
CA PHE A 556 -17.48 30.96 -8.79
C PHE A 556 -16.66 30.82 -10.07
N THR A 557 -15.59 31.60 -10.20
CA THR A 557 -14.56 31.39 -11.24
C THR A 557 -13.39 30.58 -10.73
N LEU A 558 -13.08 30.71 -9.43
CA LEU A 558 -12.10 29.89 -8.73
C LEU A 558 -12.68 29.47 -7.37
N GLN A 559 -12.83 28.16 -7.17
CA GLN A 559 -13.31 27.60 -5.90
C GLN A 559 -12.31 26.58 -5.37
N ILE A 560 -11.94 26.72 -4.10
CA ILE A 560 -11.13 25.73 -3.37
C ILE A 560 -12.03 25.15 -2.28
N CYS A 561 -12.33 23.86 -2.37
CA CYS A 561 -13.39 23.19 -1.61
C CYS A 561 -12.87 21.95 -0.89
N ARG A 562 -13.17 21.76 0.41
CA ARG A 562 -12.73 20.58 1.18
C ARG A 562 -11.20 20.40 1.16
N VAL A 563 -10.50 21.35 1.78
CA VAL A 563 -9.03 21.30 1.89
C VAL A 563 -8.63 21.51 3.34
N GLU A 564 -7.71 20.72 3.88
CA GLU A 564 -7.26 21.01 5.26
C GLU A 564 -6.37 22.25 5.29
N ASP A 565 -5.24 22.23 4.60
CA ASP A 565 -4.24 23.30 4.69
C ASP A 565 -3.90 23.93 3.32
N ILE A 566 -4.08 25.24 3.20
CA ILE A 566 -3.77 26.01 1.98
C ILE A 566 -2.62 26.98 2.25
N LEU A 567 -1.47 26.75 1.63
CA LEU A 567 -0.28 27.60 1.72
C LEU A 567 -0.07 28.36 0.40
N VAL A 568 -0.08 29.69 0.48
CA VAL A 568 0.02 30.59 -0.67
C VAL A 568 1.29 31.43 -0.59
N GLU A 569 2.30 31.08 -1.38
CA GLU A 569 3.51 31.86 -1.65
C GLU A 569 3.52 32.48 -3.07
N GLY A 570 2.64 32.01 -3.96
CA GLY A 570 2.44 32.51 -5.33
C GLY A 570 1.16 33.35 -5.50
N LEU A 571 0.54 33.28 -6.68
CA LEU A 571 -0.62 34.10 -7.04
C LEU A 571 -1.89 33.25 -7.21
N ILE A 572 -2.94 33.53 -6.45
CA ILE A 572 -4.29 33.03 -6.71
C ILE A 572 -5.11 34.18 -7.28
N LYS A 573 -5.64 34.03 -8.49
CA LYS A 573 -6.36 35.11 -9.18
C LYS A 573 -7.70 34.67 -9.74
N GLY A 574 -8.76 35.40 -9.45
CA GLY A 574 -10.06 35.17 -10.07
C GLY A 574 -11.13 36.23 -9.78
N SER A 575 -12.20 36.23 -10.56
CA SER A 575 -13.30 37.20 -10.43
C SER A 575 -14.16 36.95 -9.18
N VAL A 576 -14.45 35.68 -8.90
CA VAL A 576 -15.12 35.23 -7.67
C VAL A 576 -14.30 34.08 -7.12
N VAL A 577 -13.50 34.38 -6.10
CA VAL A 577 -12.62 33.43 -5.40
C VAL A 577 -13.32 32.98 -4.13
N HIS A 578 -13.56 31.68 -4.00
CA HIS A 578 -14.21 31.11 -2.81
C HIS A 578 -13.40 29.99 -2.18
N PHE A 579 -13.11 30.13 -0.89
CA PHE A 579 -12.54 29.07 -0.08
C PHE A 579 -13.64 28.44 0.78
N HIS A 580 -14.08 27.24 0.42
CA HIS A 580 -15.15 26.53 1.12
C HIS A 580 -14.60 25.28 1.84
N ARG A 581 -15.07 25.01 3.07
CA ARG A 581 -14.60 23.85 3.87
C ARG A 581 -13.08 23.74 3.89
N ALA A 582 -12.42 24.88 4.05
CA ALA A 582 -10.99 24.94 4.33
C ALA A 582 -10.78 24.96 5.85
N ARG A 583 -9.71 24.34 6.37
CA ARG A 583 -9.39 24.41 7.81
C ARG A 583 -8.42 25.53 8.11
N THR A 584 -7.30 25.59 7.40
CA THR A 584 -6.30 26.65 7.54
C THR A 584 -5.90 27.25 6.20
N ILE A 585 -5.71 28.57 6.17
CA ILE A 585 -5.16 29.29 5.02
C ILE A 585 -4.00 30.16 5.52
N SER A 586 -2.82 29.98 4.95
CA SER A 586 -1.63 30.78 5.22
C SER A 586 -1.14 31.45 3.93
N VAL A 587 -1.28 32.77 3.85
CA VAL A 587 -0.72 33.59 2.78
C VAL A 587 0.62 34.12 3.25
N GLU A 588 1.71 33.56 2.74
CA GLU A 588 3.08 33.96 3.08
C GLU A 588 3.43 35.32 2.46
N SER A 589 4.57 35.90 2.87
CA SER A 589 5.00 37.24 2.44
C SER A 589 5.08 37.46 0.92
N SER A 590 5.39 36.42 0.14
CA SER A 590 5.38 36.48 -1.34
C SER A 590 4.01 36.17 -1.96
N GLY A 591 3.08 35.64 -1.16
CA GLY A 591 1.76 35.21 -1.59
C GLY A 591 0.82 36.37 -1.89
N THR A 592 -0.02 36.19 -2.91
CA THR A 592 -1.05 37.16 -3.29
C THR A 592 -2.34 36.45 -3.68
N ILE A 593 -3.45 36.79 -3.03
CA ILE A 593 -4.80 36.42 -3.46
C ILE A 593 -5.43 37.67 -4.06
N SER A 594 -5.77 37.66 -5.35
CA SER A 594 -6.27 38.85 -6.03
C SER A 594 -7.56 38.59 -6.81
N ALA A 595 -8.56 39.43 -6.56
CA ALA A 595 -9.73 39.60 -7.40
C ALA A 595 -9.77 41.01 -8.03
N SER A 596 -8.62 41.69 -8.09
CA SER A 596 -8.54 43.09 -8.50
C SER A 596 -8.84 43.26 -9.99
N GLY A 597 -9.70 44.23 -10.34
CA GLY A 597 -10.08 44.54 -11.72
C GLY A 597 -10.83 43.44 -12.46
N MET A 598 -11.44 42.49 -11.74
CA MET A 598 -12.20 41.36 -12.30
C MET A 598 -13.70 41.39 -11.95
N GLY A 599 -14.17 42.52 -11.43
CA GLY A 599 -15.58 42.80 -11.19
C GLY A 599 -16.32 43.18 -12.47
N CYS A 600 -17.41 43.91 -12.30
CA CYS A 600 -18.24 44.33 -13.41
C CYS A 600 -17.58 45.49 -14.17
N THR A 601 -17.59 45.46 -15.51
CA THR A 601 -17.20 46.59 -16.36
C THR A 601 -18.25 47.72 -16.35
N GLY A 602 -19.50 47.38 -16.03
CA GLY A 602 -20.59 48.29 -15.68
C GLY A 602 -21.15 47.94 -14.31
N GLY A 603 -22.47 47.96 -14.15
CA GLY A 603 -23.18 47.49 -12.96
C GLY A 603 -24.03 48.56 -12.26
N LEU A 604 -24.50 48.23 -11.05
CA LEU A 604 -25.42 49.03 -10.24
C LEU A 604 -24.86 50.40 -9.82
N GLY A 605 -23.58 50.44 -9.50
CA GLY A 605 -22.84 51.66 -9.17
C GLY A 605 -21.93 52.09 -10.30
N ARG A 606 -22.31 51.82 -11.56
CA ARG A 606 -21.51 52.22 -12.73
C ARG A 606 -21.25 53.72 -12.74
N GLY A 607 -20.06 54.10 -13.17
CA GLY A 607 -19.75 55.47 -13.55
C GLY A 607 -20.54 55.90 -14.81
N ASN A 608 -20.64 57.21 -15.01
CA ASN A 608 -21.30 57.82 -16.16
C ASN A 608 -20.24 58.38 -17.13
N THR A 609 -20.43 58.16 -18.43
CA THR A 609 -19.49 58.62 -19.48
C THR A 609 -20.07 59.78 -20.28
N LEU A 610 -19.30 60.86 -20.45
CA LEU A 610 -19.60 61.97 -21.36
C LEU A 610 -19.44 61.56 -22.84
N THR A 611 -20.06 62.30 -23.76
CA THR A 611 -19.95 62.09 -25.23
C THR A 611 -18.50 62.12 -25.75
N ASN A 612 -17.60 62.78 -25.01
CA ASN A 612 -16.18 62.92 -25.36
C ASN A 612 -15.29 61.80 -24.80
N GLY A 613 -15.88 60.79 -24.14
CA GLY A 613 -15.16 59.63 -23.58
C GLY A 613 -14.66 59.78 -22.15
N ILE A 614 -14.93 60.91 -21.47
CA ILE A 614 -14.54 61.13 -20.05
C ILE A 614 -15.57 60.45 -19.14
N GLY A 615 -15.12 59.53 -18.28
CA GLY A 615 -15.97 58.81 -17.32
C GLY A 615 -15.77 59.21 -15.86
N SER A 616 -16.86 59.19 -15.08
CA SER A 616 -16.80 59.20 -13.61
C SER A 616 -16.42 57.82 -13.06
N GLY A 617 -16.00 57.76 -11.80
CA GLY A 617 -15.60 56.50 -11.17
C GLY A 617 -16.80 55.64 -10.78
N GLY A 618 -16.62 54.31 -10.74
CA GLY A 618 -17.61 53.40 -10.18
C GLY A 618 -17.72 53.52 -8.66
N GLY A 619 -18.89 53.25 -8.08
CA GLY A 619 -19.13 53.22 -6.64
C GLY A 619 -19.50 51.82 -6.14
N HIS A 620 -18.94 51.40 -5.01
CA HIS A 620 -19.26 50.19 -4.24
C HIS A 620 -18.58 50.34 -2.88
N GLY A 621 -19.26 50.18 -1.75
CA GLY A 621 -18.72 50.55 -0.44
C GLY A 621 -18.69 52.06 -0.21
N GLY A 622 -17.89 52.78 -0.98
CA GLY A 622 -17.86 54.24 -1.11
C GLY A 622 -18.43 54.73 -2.45
N THR A 623 -18.80 56.01 -2.52
CA THR A 623 -19.20 56.67 -3.77
C THR A 623 -17.99 56.84 -4.71
N GLY A 624 -18.21 56.66 -6.00
CA GLY A 624 -17.23 57.00 -7.03
C GLY A 624 -16.95 58.50 -7.06
N GLY A 625 -15.78 58.87 -7.57
CA GLY A 625 -15.37 60.24 -7.78
C GLY A 625 -16.00 60.84 -9.03
N ASP A 626 -16.33 62.13 -8.96
CA ASP A 626 -16.96 62.87 -10.05
C ASP A 626 -16.01 63.15 -11.20
N ALA A 627 -16.54 63.25 -12.42
CA ALA A 627 -15.79 63.67 -13.60
C ALA A 627 -16.15 65.09 -14.05
N PHE A 628 -15.16 65.81 -14.58
CA PHE A 628 -15.26 67.20 -15.00
C PHE A 628 -14.59 67.43 -16.36
N TYR A 629 -15.33 68.01 -17.31
CA TYR A 629 -14.79 68.44 -18.61
C TYR A 629 -15.44 69.73 -19.07
N ASN A 630 -14.65 70.80 -19.28
CA ASN A 630 -15.13 72.10 -19.75
C ASN A 630 -16.47 72.52 -19.12
N ASP A 631 -16.51 72.56 -17.78
CA ASP A 631 -17.67 72.89 -16.93
C ASP A 631 -18.82 71.87 -16.88
N ASN A 632 -18.81 70.80 -17.67
CA ASN A 632 -19.75 69.69 -17.50
C ASN A 632 -19.30 68.77 -16.36
N HIS A 633 -20.16 68.65 -15.34
CA HIS A 633 -20.01 67.77 -14.19
C HIS A 633 -20.81 66.48 -14.39
N VAL A 634 -20.20 65.36 -14.03
CA VAL A 634 -20.83 64.05 -14.02
C VAL A 634 -20.56 63.38 -12.68
N GLU A 635 -21.63 63.08 -11.95
CA GLU A 635 -21.56 62.38 -10.67
C GLU A 635 -20.92 60.99 -10.80
N GLY A 636 -20.12 60.63 -9.81
CA GLY A 636 -19.62 59.27 -9.61
C GLY A 636 -20.73 58.26 -9.33
N GLY A 637 -20.39 56.98 -9.49
CA GLY A 637 -21.30 55.90 -9.14
C GLY A 637 -21.69 55.92 -7.66
N ARG A 638 -22.94 55.58 -7.36
CA ARG A 638 -23.44 55.44 -5.98
C ARG A 638 -22.89 54.19 -5.30
N SER A 639 -22.69 54.23 -3.99
CA SER A 639 -22.45 53.02 -3.18
C SER A 639 -23.72 52.18 -3.07
N TYR A 640 -23.62 50.86 -3.14
CA TYR A 640 -24.72 49.90 -3.04
C TYR A 640 -24.31 48.68 -2.21
N GLY A 641 -25.25 47.74 -2.04
CA GLY A 641 -25.04 46.48 -1.32
C GLY A 641 -25.07 46.59 0.21
N ASN A 642 -24.98 45.44 0.88
CA ASN A 642 -25.07 45.37 2.34
C ASN A 642 -23.69 45.52 3.03
N ALA A 643 -23.56 46.48 3.95
CA ALA A 643 -22.31 46.69 4.70
C ALA A 643 -22.00 45.60 5.74
N THR A 644 -23.02 44.89 6.23
CA THR A 644 -22.90 43.86 7.29
C THR A 644 -22.78 42.44 6.75
N LEU A 645 -23.00 42.25 5.45
CA LEU A 645 -22.82 40.97 4.76
C LEU A 645 -22.67 41.25 3.25
N PRO A 646 -21.54 41.83 2.82
CA PRO A 646 -21.34 42.22 1.43
C PRO A 646 -21.17 41.00 0.53
N CYS A 647 -21.83 40.97 -0.63
CA CYS A 647 -21.78 39.87 -1.59
C CYS A 647 -21.64 40.33 -3.04
N GLU A 648 -21.54 41.63 -3.27
CA GLU A 648 -21.71 42.20 -4.61
C GLU A 648 -20.34 42.46 -5.25
N LEU A 649 -20.25 42.28 -6.57
CA LEU A 649 -19.08 42.66 -7.35
C LEU A 649 -18.93 44.19 -7.35
N GLY A 650 -17.71 44.69 -7.47
CA GLY A 650 -17.46 46.11 -7.72
C GLY A 650 -17.94 46.53 -9.10
N SER A 651 -18.37 47.78 -9.22
CA SER A 651 -18.86 48.37 -10.48
C SER A 651 -17.74 49.08 -11.26
N GLY A 652 -17.87 49.05 -12.57
CA GLY A 652 -16.94 49.72 -13.49
C GLY A 652 -17.28 51.18 -13.76
N SER A 653 -16.43 51.87 -14.50
CA SER A 653 -16.54 53.32 -14.77
C SER A 653 -17.44 53.71 -15.94
N GLY A 654 -18.00 52.75 -16.70
CA GLY A 654 -18.73 53.06 -17.94
C GLY A 654 -19.69 51.99 -18.44
N ILE A 655 -20.05 52.08 -19.72
CA ILE A 655 -20.98 51.16 -20.39
C ILE A 655 -20.23 49.90 -20.82
N GLY A 656 -20.68 48.73 -20.35
CA GLY A 656 -19.95 47.45 -20.44
C GLY A 656 -19.57 46.92 -21.83
N ASN A 657 -20.02 47.55 -22.92
CA ASN A 657 -19.68 47.14 -24.30
C ASN A 657 -18.56 48.00 -24.94
N SER A 658 -18.09 49.07 -24.31
CA SER A 658 -17.04 49.92 -24.90
C SER A 658 -15.65 49.36 -24.64
N THR A 659 -14.78 49.33 -25.66
CA THR A 659 -13.38 48.85 -25.60
C THR A 659 -12.44 49.81 -24.81
N GLY A 660 -12.93 50.41 -23.74
CA GLY A 660 -12.24 51.40 -22.93
C GLY A 660 -12.92 51.68 -21.60
N SER A 661 -13.54 50.69 -20.96
CA SER A 661 -14.08 50.78 -19.59
C SER A 661 -13.17 50.04 -18.59
N THR A 662 -13.05 50.56 -17.36
CA THR A 662 -12.38 49.85 -16.25
C THR A 662 -13.39 48.96 -15.52
N ALA A 663 -12.96 47.76 -15.14
CA ALA A 663 -13.75 46.85 -14.30
C ALA A 663 -13.59 47.18 -12.81
N GLY A 664 -14.64 46.94 -12.03
CA GLY A 664 -14.54 46.99 -10.57
C GLY A 664 -13.71 45.82 -10.00
N GLY A 665 -13.58 45.77 -8.68
CA GLY A 665 -13.02 44.62 -7.97
C GLY A 665 -13.97 43.42 -7.92
N GLY A 666 -13.43 42.21 -7.86
CA GLY A 666 -14.19 40.97 -7.73
C GLY A 666 -14.63 40.67 -6.29
N ILE A 667 -15.01 39.43 -6.02
CA ILE A 667 -15.41 38.95 -4.70
C ILE A 667 -14.40 37.90 -4.21
N ILE A 668 -13.92 38.07 -2.98
CA ILE A 668 -13.15 37.05 -2.25
C ILE A 668 -13.99 36.62 -1.05
N VAL A 669 -14.44 35.38 -1.05
CA VAL A 669 -15.16 34.78 0.07
C VAL A 669 -14.28 33.71 0.73
N VAL A 670 -14.07 33.85 2.04
CA VAL A 670 -13.34 32.86 2.84
C VAL A 670 -14.32 32.23 3.81
N GLY A 671 -14.58 30.92 3.70
CA GLY A 671 -15.57 30.21 4.49
C GLY A 671 -17.02 30.38 3.98
N SER A 672 -17.97 29.99 4.82
CA SER A 672 -19.42 30.10 4.58
C SER A 672 -20.17 30.20 5.92
N LEU A 673 -21.49 30.47 5.89
CA LEU A 673 -22.30 30.53 7.12
C LEU A 673 -22.35 29.19 7.87
N GLU A 674 -22.38 28.08 7.14
CA GLU A 674 -22.45 26.73 7.70
C GLU A 674 -21.07 26.18 8.08
N HIS A 675 -20.06 26.50 7.27
CA HIS A 675 -18.68 26.03 7.43
C HIS A 675 -17.69 27.22 7.45
N PRO A 676 -17.46 27.84 8.61
CA PRO A 676 -16.44 28.88 8.80
C PRO A 676 -15.02 28.31 8.77
N LEU A 677 -14.04 29.10 8.33
CA LEU A 677 -12.63 28.74 8.31
C LEU A 677 -12.05 28.73 9.74
N SER A 678 -11.29 27.69 10.11
CA SER A 678 -10.72 27.59 11.46
C SER A 678 -9.60 28.62 11.73
N SER A 679 -8.72 28.87 10.77
CA SER A 679 -7.64 29.85 10.93
C SER A 679 -7.20 30.46 9.61
N LEU A 680 -7.11 31.80 9.56
CA LEU A 680 -6.56 32.55 8.44
C LEU A 680 -5.32 33.32 8.90
N SER A 681 -4.15 33.04 8.31
CA SER A 681 -2.90 33.76 8.54
C SER A 681 -2.47 34.48 7.26
N ILE A 682 -2.28 35.80 7.32
CA ILE A 682 -1.88 36.64 6.19
C ILE A 682 -0.57 37.33 6.55
N GLN A 683 0.47 37.12 5.76
CA GLN A 683 1.74 37.83 5.74
C GLN A 683 2.01 38.50 4.39
N GLY A 684 1.37 38.01 3.31
CA GLY A 684 1.39 38.58 1.97
C GLY A 684 0.21 39.52 1.70
N SER A 685 -0.38 39.45 0.50
CA SER A 685 -1.47 40.37 0.11
C SER A 685 -2.78 39.68 -0.29
N VAL A 686 -3.91 40.28 0.09
CA VAL A 686 -5.26 39.86 -0.31
C VAL A 686 -6.01 41.08 -0.83
N ASN A 687 -6.21 41.13 -2.14
CA ASN A 687 -6.55 42.36 -2.86
C ASN A 687 -7.83 42.17 -3.70
N ALA A 688 -8.83 43.01 -3.49
CA ALA A 688 -10.04 43.09 -4.32
C ALA A 688 -10.22 44.50 -4.87
N ASP A 689 -9.15 45.08 -5.42
CA ASP A 689 -9.14 46.49 -5.83
C ASP A 689 -9.84 46.73 -7.18
N GLY A 690 -10.28 47.97 -7.41
CA GLY A 690 -10.82 48.39 -8.70
C GLY A 690 -9.75 48.50 -9.79
N GLY A 691 -10.15 48.28 -11.03
CA GLY A 691 -9.27 48.39 -12.20
C GLY A 691 -8.82 49.84 -12.46
N ASN A 692 -7.54 49.99 -12.76
CA ASN A 692 -6.94 51.24 -13.25
C ASN A 692 -7.06 51.30 -14.77
N PHE A 693 -7.36 52.46 -15.34
CA PHE A 693 -7.30 52.63 -16.80
C PHE A 693 -5.86 52.88 -17.23
N GLU A 694 -5.23 51.89 -17.85
CA GLU A 694 -3.94 52.07 -18.51
C GLU A 694 -4.20 52.37 -19.99
N PRO A 695 -3.70 53.49 -20.56
CA PRO A 695 -3.82 53.74 -21.99
C PRO A 695 -3.01 52.67 -22.73
N GLN A 696 -3.68 51.62 -23.24
CA GLN A 696 -3.03 50.59 -24.06
C GLN A 696 -2.24 51.27 -25.18
N ILE A 697 -0.99 50.84 -25.36
CA ILE A 697 -0.14 51.18 -26.50
C ILE A 697 -0.89 50.76 -27.77
N ARG A 698 -1.62 51.68 -28.39
CA ARG A 698 -2.37 51.41 -29.63
C ARG A 698 -1.38 50.93 -30.68
N ASN A 699 -1.52 49.66 -31.08
CA ASN A 699 -0.95 49.17 -32.34
C ASN A 699 -1.38 50.14 -33.46
N GLU A 700 -0.41 50.72 -34.17
CA GLU A 700 -0.53 51.85 -35.12
C GLU A 700 -1.50 51.67 -36.31
N LYS A 701 -2.35 50.63 -36.36
CA LYS A 701 -3.14 50.30 -37.56
C LYS A 701 -4.59 50.79 -37.58
N PHE A 702 -5.07 51.52 -36.57
CA PHE A 702 -6.37 52.23 -36.63
C PHE A 702 -6.25 53.68 -36.16
N ALA A 703 -5.50 54.50 -36.91
CA ALA A 703 -5.28 55.93 -36.63
C ALA A 703 -6.28 56.86 -37.36
N ILE A 704 -7.57 56.50 -37.46
CA ILE A 704 -8.57 57.36 -38.16
C ILE A 704 -9.71 57.87 -37.23
N PHE A 705 -9.64 57.61 -35.92
CA PHE A 705 -10.49 58.30 -34.92
C PHE A 705 -9.63 58.94 -33.81
N ASP A 706 -8.94 60.02 -34.16
CA ASP A 706 -7.92 60.71 -33.33
C ASP A 706 -8.43 61.93 -32.53
N ASN A 707 -9.73 62.01 -32.22
CA ASN A 707 -10.30 63.14 -31.45
C ASN A 707 -10.94 62.78 -30.09
N PHE A 708 -10.81 61.54 -29.60
CA PHE A 708 -11.22 61.20 -28.23
C PHE A 708 -10.09 61.48 -27.23
N THR A 709 -10.05 62.68 -26.65
CA THR A 709 -9.11 63.07 -25.57
C THR A 709 -9.57 62.61 -24.17
N GLY A 710 -10.74 61.99 -24.05
CA GLY A 710 -11.29 61.46 -22.80
C GLY A 710 -10.94 60.01 -22.53
N GLY A 711 -10.68 59.67 -21.27
CA GLY A 711 -10.56 58.29 -20.80
C GLY A 711 -11.60 57.96 -19.72
N PRO A 712 -11.86 56.66 -19.49
CA PRO A 712 -12.76 56.20 -18.44
C PRO A 712 -12.28 56.56 -17.03
N GLY A 713 -13.22 56.56 -16.08
CA GLY A 713 -12.93 56.66 -14.66
C GLY A 713 -12.28 55.40 -14.09
N GLY A 714 -11.98 55.40 -12.79
CA GLY A 714 -11.52 54.21 -12.07
C GLY A 714 -12.66 53.25 -11.71
N GLY A 715 -12.39 51.95 -11.69
CA GLY A 715 -13.33 50.95 -11.18
C GLY A 715 -13.45 51.03 -9.66
N SER A 716 -14.59 50.68 -9.07
CA SER A 716 -14.72 50.61 -7.62
C SER A 716 -13.94 49.42 -7.05
N GLY A 717 -13.60 49.46 -5.76
CA GLY A 717 -13.17 48.26 -5.03
C GLY A 717 -14.25 47.19 -5.05
N GLY A 718 -13.87 45.96 -4.71
CA GLY A 718 -14.71 44.78 -4.66
C GLY A 718 -15.18 44.44 -3.25
N THR A 719 -15.37 43.15 -3.00
CA THR A 719 -15.88 42.63 -1.73
C THR A 719 -14.95 41.56 -1.18
N ILE A 720 -14.59 41.69 0.09
CA ILE A 720 -13.90 40.65 0.86
C ILE A 720 -14.80 40.24 2.02
N LEU A 721 -15.33 39.01 1.96
CA LEU A 721 -16.24 38.44 2.95
C LEU A 721 -15.57 37.25 3.64
N MET A 722 -15.35 37.34 4.94
CA MET A 722 -14.62 36.31 5.69
C MET A 722 -15.46 35.72 6.82
N PHE A 723 -15.72 34.42 6.77
CA PHE A 723 -16.32 33.60 7.84
C PHE A 723 -15.21 32.81 8.53
N LEU A 724 -14.80 33.26 9.72
CA LEU A 724 -13.58 32.77 10.38
C LEU A 724 -13.81 32.46 11.87
N HIS A 725 -13.00 31.55 12.42
CA HIS A 725 -12.80 31.40 13.86
C HIS A 725 -11.60 32.20 14.36
N MET A 726 -10.48 32.15 13.64
CA MET A 726 -9.26 32.89 13.98
C MET A 726 -8.65 33.63 12.78
N LEU A 727 -8.07 34.80 13.03
CA LEU A 727 -7.38 35.65 12.05
C LEU A 727 -6.02 36.09 12.58
N ASN A 728 -4.98 36.03 11.76
CA ASN A 728 -3.67 36.58 12.06
C ASN A 728 -3.16 37.36 10.86
N ILE A 729 -3.01 38.68 10.99
CA ILE A 729 -2.47 39.57 9.96
C ILE A 729 -1.09 40.03 10.45
N GLY A 730 -0.03 39.48 9.87
CA GLY A 730 1.36 39.83 10.20
C GLY A 730 1.76 41.22 9.70
N GLN A 731 2.91 41.74 10.17
CA GLN A 731 3.37 43.12 9.91
C GLN A 731 3.51 43.49 8.43
N SER A 732 3.90 42.55 7.57
CA SER A 732 4.08 42.78 6.13
C SER A 732 2.80 42.61 5.33
N ALA A 733 1.70 42.21 5.97
CA ALA A 733 0.48 41.86 5.28
C ALA A 733 -0.31 43.07 4.80
N VAL A 734 -0.93 42.95 3.62
CA VAL A 734 -1.79 43.98 3.04
C VAL A 734 -3.13 43.36 2.67
N LEU A 735 -4.20 43.82 3.31
CA LEU A 735 -5.58 43.45 2.97
C LEU A 735 -6.26 44.67 2.32
N SER A 736 -6.44 44.66 1.00
CA SER A 736 -6.92 45.83 0.25
C SER A 736 -8.22 45.59 -0.52
N SER A 737 -9.08 46.60 -0.51
CA SER A 737 -10.26 46.68 -1.37
C SER A 737 -10.46 48.13 -1.80
N MET A 738 -9.45 48.68 -2.48
CA MET A 738 -9.37 50.10 -2.87
C MET A 738 -10.07 50.40 -4.19
N GLY A 739 -10.44 51.66 -4.39
CA GLY A 739 -10.90 52.13 -5.69
C GLY A 739 -9.75 52.35 -6.67
N GLY A 740 -9.99 52.08 -7.96
CA GLY A 740 -9.04 52.29 -9.03
C GLY A 740 -8.78 53.78 -9.33
N TYR A 741 -7.58 54.09 -9.80
CA TYR A 741 -7.14 55.41 -10.23
C TYR A 741 -7.50 55.67 -11.70
N SER A 742 -7.79 56.93 -12.02
CA SER A 742 -8.06 57.34 -13.40
C SER A 742 -6.81 57.96 -14.04
N SER A 743 -6.47 57.59 -15.29
CA SER A 743 -5.27 58.11 -15.97
C SER A 743 -5.54 59.30 -16.92
N SER A 744 -6.80 59.64 -17.19
CA SER A 744 -7.17 60.75 -18.08
C SER A 744 -7.47 62.04 -17.32
N ASN A 745 -7.28 63.20 -17.95
CA ASN A 745 -7.49 64.48 -17.27
C ASN A 745 -9.00 64.78 -17.18
N GLY A 746 -9.54 64.95 -15.97
CA GLY A 746 -10.96 65.19 -15.72
C GLY A 746 -11.78 63.95 -15.35
N SER A 747 -11.22 62.74 -15.42
CA SER A 747 -11.91 61.51 -15.01
C SER A 747 -11.86 61.29 -13.49
N GLY A 748 -12.93 60.71 -12.95
CA GLY A 748 -13.07 60.43 -11.51
C GLY A 748 -12.45 59.10 -11.07
N GLY A 749 -11.96 59.03 -9.83
CA GLY A 749 -11.45 57.78 -9.23
C GLY A 749 -12.57 56.88 -8.69
N GLY A 750 -12.33 55.57 -8.57
CA GLY A 750 -13.36 54.65 -8.06
C GLY A 750 -13.56 54.74 -6.53
N GLY A 751 -14.73 54.37 -6.03
CA GLY A 751 -14.98 54.23 -4.58
C GLY A 751 -14.26 53.02 -3.98
N GLY A 752 -13.87 53.08 -2.70
CA GLY A 752 -13.30 51.94 -1.97
C GLY A 752 -14.38 50.92 -1.59
N GLY A 753 -14.07 49.62 -1.68
CA GLY A 753 -15.02 48.51 -1.53
C GLY A 753 -15.36 48.11 -0.08
N ARG A 754 -15.68 46.83 0.15
CA ARG A 754 -16.20 46.36 1.44
C ARG A 754 -15.39 45.18 1.98
N ILE A 755 -15.06 45.23 3.28
CA ILE A 755 -14.41 44.15 4.03
C ILE A 755 -15.29 43.81 5.24
N HIS A 756 -15.70 42.54 5.37
CA HIS A 756 -16.53 42.08 6.49
C HIS A 756 -15.94 40.84 7.18
N PHE A 757 -15.79 40.91 8.50
CA PHE A 757 -15.35 39.81 9.36
C PHE A 757 -16.53 39.19 10.11
N HIS A 758 -16.97 38.02 9.67
CA HIS A 758 -18.05 37.25 10.26
C HIS A 758 -17.52 36.16 11.20
N TRP A 759 -17.36 36.49 12.48
CA TRP A 759 -16.81 35.59 13.49
C TRP A 759 -17.75 34.42 13.84
N SER A 760 -17.21 33.21 13.94
CA SER A 760 -17.92 32.01 14.41
C SER A 760 -17.31 31.49 15.71
N ASP A 761 -18.14 30.98 16.61
CA ASP A 761 -17.76 30.44 17.93
C ASP A 761 -16.78 31.34 18.69
N ILE A 762 -17.12 32.62 18.86
CA ILE A 762 -16.33 33.53 19.71
C ILE A 762 -16.28 32.89 21.11
N PRO A 763 -15.11 32.44 21.58
CA PRO A 763 -15.03 31.80 22.89
C PRO A 763 -15.43 32.83 23.95
N THR A 764 -16.23 32.42 24.93
CA THR A 764 -16.61 33.24 26.08
C THR A 764 -16.48 32.41 27.35
N GLY A 765 -16.18 33.04 28.48
CA GLY A 765 -15.87 32.34 29.73
C GLY A 765 -14.41 31.88 29.80
N ASP A 766 -14.08 30.97 30.73
CA ASP A 766 -12.71 30.69 31.22
C ASP A 766 -11.66 30.30 30.15
N VAL A 767 -12.08 29.92 28.94
CA VAL A 767 -11.19 29.52 27.83
C VAL A 767 -11.30 30.51 26.67
N TYR A 768 -11.08 31.79 26.93
CA TYR A 768 -10.95 32.78 25.87
C TYR A 768 -9.57 32.78 25.23
N LEU A 769 -9.58 32.77 23.91
CA LEU A 769 -8.43 32.95 23.05
C LEU A 769 -8.73 34.15 22.13
N PRO A 770 -7.81 35.12 21.96
CA PRO A 770 -8.04 36.22 21.03
C PRO A 770 -8.30 35.68 19.62
N ILE A 771 -9.47 36.04 19.06
CA ILE A 771 -9.90 35.56 17.73
C ILE A 771 -9.16 36.25 16.59
N ALA A 772 -8.54 37.41 16.82
CA ALA A 772 -7.75 38.10 15.81
C ALA A 772 -6.48 38.73 16.38
N SER A 773 -5.40 38.67 15.60
CA SER A 773 -4.16 39.43 15.78
C SER A 773 -3.92 40.26 14.53
N VAL A 774 -3.81 41.58 14.66
CA VAL A 774 -3.67 42.49 13.51
C VAL A 774 -2.47 43.40 13.71
N GLU A 775 -1.38 43.08 13.01
CA GLU A 775 -0.14 43.86 12.97
C GLU A 775 0.11 44.51 11.59
N GLY A 776 -0.53 44.03 10.52
CA GLY A 776 -0.41 44.55 9.14
C GLY A 776 -1.42 45.65 8.78
N ASP A 777 -1.52 45.98 7.48
CA ASP A 777 -2.32 47.11 6.97
C ASP A 777 -3.61 46.67 6.26
N ILE A 778 -4.72 47.35 6.56
CA ILE A 778 -6.05 47.13 5.96
C ILE A 778 -6.45 48.40 5.20
N GLN A 779 -6.49 48.33 3.87
CA GLN A 779 -6.64 49.49 2.98
C GLN A 779 -8.00 49.48 2.25
N ILE A 780 -8.80 50.53 2.48
CA ILE A 780 -10.14 50.70 1.88
C ILE A 780 -10.32 52.09 1.25
N TRP A 781 -9.23 52.72 0.82
CA TRP A 781 -9.27 54.09 0.31
C TRP A 781 -9.96 54.18 -1.06
N GLY A 782 -10.65 55.30 -1.29
CA GLY A 782 -11.13 55.63 -2.62
C GLY A 782 -9.98 55.99 -3.57
N GLY A 783 -10.14 55.64 -4.84
CA GLY A 783 -9.20 55.93 -5.91
C GLY A 783 -9.10 57.44 -6.18
N LYS A 784 -7.90 57.90 -6.51
CA LYS A 784 -7.63 59.32 -6.82
C LYS A 784 -8.04 59.66 -8.26
N GLY A 785 -8.86 60.70 -8.43
CA GLY A 785 -9.15 61.31 -9.72
C GLY A 785 -7.95 62.10 -10.27
N LYS A 786 -7.91 62.34 -11.58
CA LYS A 786 -6.81 63.08 -12.22
C LYS A 786 -7.29 64.40 -12.81
N GLY A 787 -6.50 65.45 -12.65
CA GLY A 787 -6.86 66.80 -13.08
C GLY A 787 -7.95 67.41 -12.22
N GLN A 788 -9.09 67.75 -12.84
CA GLN A 788 -10.29 68.22 -12.14
C GLN A 788 -11.17 67.07 -11.59
N GLY A 789 -10.88 65.80 -11.94
CA GLY A 789 -11.65 64.66 -11.46
C GLY A 789 -11.58 64.46 -9.94
N GLY A 790 -12.72 64.16 -9.32
CA GLY A 790 -12.83 63.88 -7.89
C GLY A 790 -12.25 62.53 -7.49
N SER A 791 -11.76 62.43 -6.25
CA SER A 791 -11.41 61.16 -5.63
C SER A 791 -12.66 60.43 -5.14
N GLY A 792 -12.67 59.10 -5.23
CA GLY A 792 -13.72 58.29 -4.63
C GLY A 792 -13.71 58.36 -3.10
N ALA A 793 -14.84 58.03 -2.49
CA ALA A 793 -14.95 57.90 -1.04
C ALA A 793 -14.35 56.57 -0.55
N ASN A 794 -13.98 56.53 0.73
CA ASN A 794 -13.49 55.33 1.40
C ASN A 794 -14.59 54.26 1.53
N GLY A 795 -14.16 53.01 1.56
CA GLY A 795 -15.00 51.84 1.77
C GLY A 795 -15.42 51.62 3.22
N THR A 796 -15.91 50.41 3.51
CA THR A 796 -16.42 50.04 4.84
C THR A 796 -15.74 48.79 5.38
N ILE A 797 -15.30 48.83 6.65
CA ILE A 797 -14.81 47.66 7.42
C ILE A 797 -15.83 47.37 8.54
N THR A 798 -16.40 46.17 8.56
CA THR A 798 -17.40 45.78 9.56
C THR A 798 -17.07 44.40 10.15
N GLY A 799 -17.56 44.11 11.36
CA GLY A 799 -17.42 42.81 12.02
C GLY A 799 -18.74 42.38 12.67
N LYS A 800 -18.87 41.09 13.00
CA LYS A 800 -20.03 40.57 13.74
C LYS A 800 -20.12 41.19 15.15
N ALA A 801 -21.33 41.36 15.66
CA ALA A 801 -21.55 41.90 17.01
C ALA A 801 -20.95 40.98 18.09
N CYS A 802 -20.13 41.55 18.98
CA CYS A 802 -19.45 40.79 20.04
C CYS A 802 -20.38 40.39 21.19
N PRO A 803 -20.13 39.23 21.85
CA PRO A 803 -20.91 38.77 22.99
C PRO A 803 -20.64 39.61 24.26
N LYS A 804 -21.33 39.28 25.35
CA LYS A 804 -21.12 39.87 26.68
C LYS A 804 -19.64 39.70 27.09
N GLY A 805 -19.04 40.71 27.72
CA GLY A 805 -17.63 40.70 28.13
C GLY A 805 -16.60 41.20 27.09
N LEU A 806 -16.96 41.28 25.80
CA LEU A 806 -16.02 41.59 24.68
C LEU A 806 -16.45 42.82 23.86
N TYR A 807 -15.55 43.54 23.19
CA TYR A 807 -15.88 44.72 22.34
C TYR A 807 -14.94 44.91 21.12
N GLY A 808 -15.32 45.76 20.16
CA GLY A 808 -14.55 46.09 18.95
C GLY A 808 -14.90 45.26 17.71
N THR A 809 -14.24 45.51 16.57
CA THR A 809 -14.37 44.69 15.34
C THR A 809 -13.81 43.28 15.52
N PHE A 810 -12.83 43.13 16.42
CA PHE A 810 -12.08 41.90 16.72
C PHE A 810 -12.44 41.25 18.07
N CYS A 811 -13.48 41.75 18.76
CA CYS A 811 -13.98 41.23 20.03
C CYS A 811 -12.95 41.08 21.17
N GLU A 812 -12.19 42.13 21.48
CA GLU A 812 -11.22 42.18 22.59
C GLU A 812 -11.89 42.13 23.99
N GLU A 813 -11.16 41.64 25.00
CA GLU A 813 -11.63 41.58 26.40
C GLU A 813 -11.87 42.96 27.02
N CYS A 814 -12.94 43.08 27.81
CA CYS A 814 -13.07 44.19 28.76
C CYS A 814 -11.91 44.15 29.79
N PRO A 815 -11.39 45.31 30.23
CA PRO A 815 -10.24 45.39 31.15
C PRO A 815 -10.49 44.73 32.53
N ALA A 816 -9.43 44.23 33.18
CA ALA A 816 -9.50 43.55 34.48
C ALA A 816 -10.21 44.40 35.55
N GLY A 817 -11.16 43.78 36.27
CA GLY A 817 -12.03 44.48 37.21
C GLY A 817 -13.26 45.15 36.57
N THR A 818 -13.50 44.94 35.27
CA THR A 818 -14.72 45.37 34.57
C THR A 818 -15.52 44.23 33.93
N TYR A 819 -16.85 44.35 33.89
CA TYR A 819 -17.83 43.44 33.33
C TYR A 819 -18.70 44.11 32.25
N LYS A 820 -19.23 43.35 31.28
CA LYS A 820 -20.15 43.82 30.23
C LYS A 820 -21.30 42.84 30.08
N ASN A 821 -22.54 43.33 30.15
CA ASN A 821 -23.76 42.51 30.19
C ASN A 821 -24.62 42.56 28.91
N VAL A 822 -24.29 43.38 27.91
CA VAL A 822 -25.04 43.53 26.64
C VAL A 822 -24.18 43.10 25.43
N THR A 823 -24.81 42.52 24.40
CA THR A 823 -24.16 42.20 23.10
C THR A 823 -23.98 43.45 22.25
N GLY A 824 -22.81 43.62 21.64
CA GLY A 824 -22.50 44.76 20.76
C GLY A 824 -21.00 44.99 20.67
N SER A 825 -20.53 45.75 19.66
CA SER A 825 -19.10 45.98 19.42
C SER A 825 -18.57 47.29 20.00
N ASP A 826 -19.42 48.11 20.62
CA ASP A 826 -19.00 49.40 21.18
C ASP A 826 -18.23 49.26 22.51
N LYS A 827 -17.14 50.03 22.65
CA LYS A 827 -16.29 50.07 23.86
C LYS A 827 -17.00 50.65 25.09
N SER A 828 -18.03 51.45 24.90
CA SER A 828 -18.80 52.11 25.97
C SER A 828 -19.59 51.13 26.85
N LEU A 829 -19.57 49.83 26.56
CA LEU A 829 -20.37 48.79 27.20
C LEU A 829 -19.70 48.06 28.40
N CYS A 830 -18.46 48.38 28.84
CA CYS A 830 -17.76 47.74 29.99
C CYS A 830 -17.87 48.56 31.33
N HIS A 831 -18.19 47.94 32.48
CA HIS A 831 -18.51 48.52 33.83
C HIS A 831 -17.71 47.87 35.01
N SER A 832 -17.48 48.44 36.21
CA SER A 832 -16.57 47.87 37.27
C SER A 832 -17.16 46.89 38.35
N CYS A 833 -16.36 45.98 38.97
CA CYS A 833 -16.74 44.93 39.98
C CYS A 833 -16.63 45.32 41.51
N PRO A 834 -17.44 44.72 42.43
CA PRO A 834 -17.42 44.96 43.91
C PRO A 834 -16.55 43.97 44.75
N VAL A 835 -16.13 44.35 45.98
CA VAL A 835 -14.96 43.76 46.72
C VAL A 835 -15.25 42.71 47.83
N ASN A 836 -16.50 42.46 48.25
CA ASN A 836 -16.80 41.78 49.54
C ASN A 836 -16.76 40.22 49.58
N GLU A 837 -16.35 39.50 48.51
CA GLU A 837 -16.66 38.06 48.33
C GLU A 837 -15.43 37.09 48.21
N LEU A 838 -14.33 37.33 48.94
CA LEU A 838 -13.04 36.59 48.79
C LEU A 838 -12.67 35.68 50.02
N PRO A 839 -12.51 34.33 49.90
CA PRO A 839 -12.11 33.39 50.98
C PRO A 839 -10.64 33.45 51.43
N HIS A 840 -10.32 32.74 52.52
CA HIS A 840 -8.95 32.66 53.04
C HIS A 840 -8.04 31.84 52.10
N ARG A 841 -6.94 32.49 51.68
CA ARG A 841 -5.95 32.08 50.67
C ARG A 841 -6.29 32.45 49.20
N ALA A 842 -7.01 33.57 48.90
CA ALA A 842 -7.44 33.98 47.53
C ALA A 842 -7.07 35.41 46.97
N VAL A 843 -7.13 35.63 45.62
CA VAL A 843 -6.79 36.89 44.85
C VAL A 843 -7.64 37.06 43.55
N TYR A 844 -8.09 38.28 43.15
CA TYR A 844 -8.80 38.56 41.87
C TYR A 844 -7.92 38.40 40.63
N ILE A 845 -8.47 37.77 39.59
CA ILE A 845 -7.78 37.45 38.35
C ILE A 845 -8.48 38.09 37.14
N SER A 846 -7.71 38.43 36.10
CA SER A 846 -8.29 38.66 34.76
C SER A 846 -8.88 37.34 34.28
N VAL A 847 -10.18 37.32 34.03
CA VAL A 847 -10.83 36.15 33.45
C VAL A 847 -10.65 36.25 31.96
N ARG A 848 -10.12 35.18 31.40
CA ARG A 848 -10.20 34.93 29.97
C ARG A 848 -11.68 35.10 29.55
N GLY A 849 -11.95 35.97 28.57
CA GLY A 849 -13.29 36.14 27.97
C GLY A 849 -14.06 37.36 28.41
N GLY A 850 -13.47 38.16 29.31
CA GLY A 850 -14.13 39.32 29.89
C GLY A 850 -15.23 38.92 30.89
N ILE A 851 -15.46 39.75 31.90
CA ILE A 851 -16.46 39.45 32.93
C ILE A 851 -17.87 39.78 32.38
N THR A 852 -18.83 38.89 32.56
CA THR A 852 -20.22 39.10 32.14
C THR A 852 -21.11 39.59 33.28
N GLU A 853 -20.86 39.10 34.50
CA GLU A 853 -21.66 39.31 35.72
C GLU A 853 -20.77 39.41 36.96
N THR A 854 -21.30 39.96 38.05
CA THR A 854 -20.62 40.02 39.37
C THR A 854 -21.07 38.83 40.23
N PRO A 855 -20.19 38.20 41.03
CA PRO A 855 -18.83 38.61 41.43
C PRO A 855 -17.70 38.21 40.48
N CYS A 856 -16.62 39.01 40.46
CA CYS A 856 -15.37 38.70 39.74
C CYS A 856 -14.60 37.53 40.41
N PRO A 857 -13.99 36.58 39.69
CA PRO A 857 -13.41 35.35 40.27
C PRO A 857 -12.01 35.49 40.90
N TYR A 858 -11.62 34.46 41.66
CA TYR A 858 -10.39 34.36 42.47
C TYR A 858 -9.85 32.90 42.61
N GLN A 859 -8.61 32.67 43.11
CA GLN A 859 -7.97 31.31 43.24
C GLN A 859 -7.29 31.01 44.61
N CYS A 860 -7.23 29.74 45.11
CA CYS A 860 -6.46 29.32 46.33
C CYS A 860 -4.93 29.50 46.11
N ALA A 861 -4.15 29.59 47.20
CA ALA A 861 -2.70 29.86 47.12
C ALA A 861 -1.78 28.71 46.62
N SER A 862 -2.23 27.43 46.59
CA SER A 862 -1.44 26.29 46.06
C SER A 862 -2.29 25.09 45.60
N ASP A 863 -1.80 24.36 44.60
CA ASP A 863 -2.52 23.30 43.87
C ASP A 863 -2.74 21.98 44.63
N ARG A 864 -2.14 21.80 45.82
CA ARG A 864 -2.32 20.60 46.63
C ARG A 864 -3.72 20.48 47.24
N TYR A 865 -4.45 21.59 47.27
CA TYR A 865 -5.67 21.75 48.03
C TYR A 865 -6.85 22.05 47.09
N LEU A 866 -7.85 21.18 47.11
CA LEU A 866 -9.00 21.17 46.22
C LEU A 866 -10.10 22.12 46.69
N MET A 867 -10.41 23.13 45.87
CA MET A 867 -11.54 24.06 46.04
C MET A 867 -12.88 23.33 46.23
N PRO A 868 -13.87 23.93 46.93
CA PRO A 868 -13.95 25.33 47.36
C PRO A 868 -13.23 25.64 48.68
N ASP A 869 -13.06 24.63 49.54
CA ASP A 869 -12.46 24.77 50.89
C ASP A 869 -10.94 24.55 50.90
N CYS A 870 -10.39 24.01 49.81
CA CYS A 870 -9.00 23.59 49.63
C CYS A 870 -8.63 22.23 50.42
N TYR A 871 -9.08 21.00 50.01
CA TYR A 871 -8.84 19.59 50.58
C TYR A 871 -8.07 18.53 49.68
N THR A 872 -7.92 17.21 50.03
CA THR A 872 -7.18 16.14 49.24
C THR A 872 -8.03 15.03 48.56
N ALA A 873 -7.50 14.32 47.54
CA ALA A 873 -8.29 13.47 46.60
C ALA A 873 -8.75 12.08 47.09
N LEU A 874 -7.93 11.31 47.81
CA LEU A 874 -8.38 10.04 48.40
C LEU A 874 -9.38 10.29 49.54
N GLU A 875 -9.16 11.38 50.28
CA GLU A 875 -10.03 11.86 51.34
C GLU A 875 -11.40 12.22 50.77
N GLU A 876 -11.46 12.97 49.67
CA GLU A 876 -12.69 13.26 48.95
C GLU A 876 -13.43 11.99 48.50
N LEU A 877 -12.74 10.98 47.98
CA LEU A 877 -13.37 9.71 47.56
C LEU A 877 -13.93 8.91 48.74
N ILE A 878 -13.20 8.83 49.85
CA ILE A 878 -13.65 8.07 51.03
C ILE A 878 -14.83 8.78 51.71
N TYR A 879 -14.78 10.12 51.83
CA TYR A 879 -15.82 10.90 52.49
C TYR A 879 -17.08 11.08 51.63
N THR A 880 -16.97 11.09 50.30
CA THR A 880 -18.15 11.10 49.41
C THR A 880 -19.01 9.85 49.56
N PHE A 881 -18.41 8.68 49.79
CA PHE A 881 -19.15 7.41 50.00
C PHE A 881 -19.51 7.12 51.46
N GLY A 882 -19.45 8.12 52.34
CA GLY A 882 -19.85 8.00 53.74
C GLY A 882 -18.80 7.35 54.65
N GLY A 883 -17.55 7.28 54.21
CA GLY A 883 -16.42 6.77 54.98
C GLY A 883 -15.91 5.39 54.52
N PRO A 884 -14.76 4.95 55.05
CA PRO A 884 -13.98 3.84 54.50
C PRO A 884 -14.68 2.47 54.58
N TRP A 885 -15.53 2.24 55.59
CA TRP A 885 -16.23 0.96 55.77
C TRP A 885 -17.36 0.75 54.75
N LEU A 886 -18.14 1.79 54.44
CA LEU A 886 -19.22 1.71 53.46
C LEU A 886 -18.67 1.48 52.05
N PHE A 887 -17.56 2.15 51.73
CA PHE A 887 -16.85 1.98 50.47
C PHE A 887 -16.40 0.51 50.25
N GLY A 888 -15.81 -0.13 51.26
CA GLY A 888 -15.31 -1.51 51.15
C GLY A 888 -16.41 -2.56 50.91
N LEU A 889 -17.54 -2.46 51.62
CA LEU A 889 -18.67 -3.38 51.42
C LEU A 889 -19.33 -3.21 50.04
N PHE A 890 -19.43 -1.95 49.58
CA PHE A 890 -19.97 -1.65 48.26
C PHE A 890 -19.11 -2.26 47.15
N LEU A 891 -17.78 -2.18 47.27
CA LEU A 891 -16.85 -2.74 46.30
C LEU A 891 -16.98 -4.27 46.16
N ILE A 892 -17.06 -5.01 47.26
CA ILE A 892 -17.23 -6.48 47.22
C ILE A 892 -18.57 -6.87 46.58
N GLY A 893 -19.66 -6.20 46.95
CA GLY A 893 -20.98 -6.44 46.37
C GLY A 893 -21.01 -6.18 44.86
N LEU A 894 -20.37 -5.10 44.41
CA LEU A 894 -20.22 -4.74 43.00
C LEU A 894 -19.45 -5.82 42.23
N LEU A 895 -18.33 -6.31 42.77
CA LEU A 895 -17.50 -7.33 42.11
C LEU A 895 -18.25 -8.65 41.89
N ILE A 896 -19.02 -9.12 42.89
CA ILE A 896 -19.82 -10.35 42.76
C ILE A 896 -20.93 -10.17 41.71
N LEU A 897 -21.61 -9.02 41.71
CA LEU A 897 -22.65 -8.70 40.74
C LEU A 897 -22.08 -8.68 39.31
N LEU A 898 -20.96 -7.97 39.10
CA LEU A 898 -20.33 -7.86 37.79
C LEU A 898 -19.82 -9.22 37.29
N ALA A 899 -19.29 -10.06 38.17
CA ALA A 899 -18.84 -11.39 37.79
C ALA A 899 -20.00 -12.33 37.42
N LEU A 900 -21.15 -12.22 38.11
CA LEU A 900 -22.37 -12.90 37.69
C LEU A 900 -22.86 -12.41 36.33
N VAL A 901 -22.84 -11.09 36.09
CA VAL A 901 -23.20 -10.51 34.79
C VAL A 901 -22.25 -10.98 33.70
N LEU A 902 -20.93 -11.00 33.92
CA LEU A 902 -19.95 -11.54 32.97
C LEU A 902 -20.16 -13.03 32.71
N SER A 903 -20.49 -13.81 33.74
CA SER A 903 -20.79 -15.24 33.57
C SER A 903 -22.08 -15.46 32.76
N VAL A 904 -23.12 -14.66 33.00
CA VAL A 904 -24.38 -14.71 32.23
C VAL A 904 -24.13 -14.21 30.80
N ALA A 905 -23.33 -13.17 30.62
CA ALA A 905 -22.93 -12.65 29.31
C ALA A 905 -22.16 -13.73 28.56
N ARG A 906 -21.21 -14.42 29.18
CA ARG A 906 -20.52 -15.55 28.59
C ARG A 906 -21.51 -16.64 28.17
N MET A 907 -22.44 -17.04 29.05
CA MET A 907 -23.48 -18.01 28.69
C MET A 907 -24.34 -17.53 27.50
N LYS A 908 -24.70 -16.24 27.45
CA LYS A 908 -25.55 -15.69 26.38
C LYS A 908 -24.83 -15.42 25.06
N PHE A 909 -23.58 -14.96 25.08
CA PHE A 909 -22.83 -14.62 23.87
C PHE A 909 -22.12 -15.83 23.28
N VAL A 910 -21.69 -16.78 24.12
CA VAL A 910 -21.02 -18.00 23.68
C VAL A 910 -22.02 -19.13 23.41
N GLY A 911 -23.19 -19.15 24.07
CA GLY A 911 -24.19 -20.22 23.95
C GLY A 911 -25.13 -20.14 22.74
N VAL A 912 -24.84 -19.32 21.72
CA VAL A 912 -25.79 -19.05 20.61
C VAL A 912 -25.60 -19.98 19.40
N ASP A 913 -24.49 -20.71 19.30
CA ASP A 913 -24.23 -21.57 18.13
C ASP A 913 -24.58 -23.06 18.31
N GLU A 914 -25.16 -23.46 19.44
CA GLU A 914 -25.91 -24.72 19.51
C GLU A 914 -27.38 -24.39 19.76
N LEU A 915 -28.22 -24.58 18.73
CA LEU A 915 -29.64 -24.86 18.93
C LEU A 915 -29.76 -26.34 19.31
N PRO A 916 -29.89 -26.73 20.59
CA PRO A 916 -30.54 -27.99 20.89
C PRO A 916 -32.04 -27.73 20.92
N GLY A 917 -32.75 -28.29 19.94
CA GLY A 917 -34.15 -28.64 20.17
C GLY A 917 -34.27 -29.47 21.46
N PRO A 918 -35.34 -29.31 22.24
CA PRO A 918 -35.39 -29.79 23.61
C PRO A 918 -35.65 -31.30 23.62
N ALA A 919 -34.63 -32.10 23.91
CA ALA A 919 -34.81 -33.44 24.45
C ALA A 919 -33.95 -33.58 25.71
N PRO A 920 -34.53 -34.04 26.83
CA PRO A 920 -33.98 -33.84 28.16
C PRO A 920 -32.77 -34.74 28.40
N THR A 921 -31.87 -34.27 29.26
CA THR A 921 -30.70 -34.95 29.79
C THR A 921 -31.01 -36.37 30.26
N GLN A 922 -30.97 -37.36 29.37
CA GLN A 922 -30.81 -38.75 29.74
C GLN A 922 -29.32 -39.03 29.81
N HIS A 923 -28.84 -39.16 31.05
CA HIS A 923 -27.59 -39.79 31.37
C HIS A 923 -27.43 -41.10 30.58
N GLY A 924 -26.40 -41.15 29.73
CA GLY A 924 -25.92 -42.37 29.10
C GLY A 924 -26.67 -42.79 27.83
N SER A 925 -26.34 -42.19 26.69
CA SER A 925 -26.18 -42.88 25.40
C SER A 925 -25.84 -41.86 24.31
N GLN A 926 -24.78 -42.14 23.56
CA GLN A 926 -24.35 -41.43 22.34
C GLN A 926 -24.19 -39.91 22.48
N ILE A 927 -23.08 -39.48 23.11
CA ILE A 927 -22.40 -38.28 22.60
C ILE A 927 -22.15 -38.57 21.12
N ASP A 928 -22.55 -37.68 20.22
CA ASP A 928 -22.26 -37.76 18.79
C ASP A 928 -20.73 -37.80 18.59
N HIS A 929 -20.16 -38.99 18.73
CA HIS A 929 -18.73 -39.28 18.60
C HIS A 929 -18.29 -39.28 17.12
N SER A 930 -19.23 -39.08 16.22
CA SER A 930 -18.99 -38.58 14.88
C SER A 930 -19.54 -37.17 14.79
N PHE A 931 -18.76 -36.15 15.20
CA PHE A 931 -18.60 -35.09 14.21
C PHE A 931 -18.18 -35.85 12.96
N PRO A 932 -18.96 -35.83 11.85
CA PRO A 932 -18.29 -36.10 10.59
C PRO A 932 -17.09 -35.17 10.66
N PHE A 933 -15.88 -35.69 10.48
CA PHE A 933 -14.88 -34.84 9.89
C PHE A 933 -15.58 -34.45 8.59
N LEU A 934 -16.30 -33.32 8.61
CA LEU A 934 -16.77 -32.67 7.43
C LEU A 934 -15.45 -32.26 6.82
N GLU A 935 -14.84 -33.22 6.11
CA GLU A 935 -13.98 -32.92 5.00
C GLU A 935 -14.74 -31.80 4.33
N SER A 936 -14.16 -30.60 4.39
CA SER A 936 -14.76 -29.48 3.69
C SER A 936 -15.09 -29.96 2.27
N LEU A 937 -16.11 -29.41 1.61
CA LEU A 937 -16.36 -29.83 0.23
C LEU A 937 -15.08 -29.71 -0.61
N ASN A 938 -14.19 -28.78 -0.27
CA ASN A 938 -12.84 -28.60 -0.81
C ASN A 938 -11.84 -29.73 -0.47
N GLU A 939 -12.04 -30.47 0.61
CA GLU A 939 -11.33 -31.70 0.96
C GLU A 939 -11.91 -32.96 0.27
N VAL A 940 -13.23 -33.00 0.01
CA VAL A 940 -13.90 -34.12 -0.69
C VAL A 940 -13.78 -34.02 -2.21
N LEU A 941 -13.74 -32.79 -2.76
CA LEU A 941 -13.66 -32.51 -4.21
C LEU A 941 -12.29 -32.80 -4.80
N GLU A 942 -11.25 -32.98 -3.99
CA GLU A 942 -9.92 -33.33 -4.47
C GLU A 942 -9.81 -34.85 -4.69
N THR A 943 -10.33 -35.32 -5.82
CA THR A 943 -10.08 -36.68 -6.35
C THR A 943 -8.59 -37.03 -6.47
N ASN A 944 -7.69 -36.02 -6.45
CA ASN A 944 -6.23 -36.18 -6.46
C ASN A 944 -5.67 -36.92 -5.22
N ARG A 945 -6.43 -36.98 -4.11
CA ARG A 945 -5.95 -37.50 -2.81
C ARG A 945 -5.73 -39.01 -2.77
N VAL A 946 -6.58 -39.77 -3.44
CA VAL A 946 -6.44 -41.24 -3.48
C VAL A 946 -5.19 -41.62 -4.28
N GLU A 947 -4.91 -40.89 -5.36
CA GLU A 947 -3.71 -41.11 -6.18
C GLU A 947 -2.42 -40.78 -5.43
N GLU A 948 -2.38 -39.68 -4.67
CA GLU A 948 -1.19 -39.26 -3.91
C GLU A 948 -0.78 -40.28 -2.83
N SER A 949 -1.75 -40.87 -2.13
CA SER A 949 -1.43 -41.88 -1.12
C SER A 949 -0.90 -43.18 -1.74
N GLN A 950 -1.33 -43.51 -2.96
CA GLN A 950 -0.88 -44.68 -3.71
C GLN A 950 0.49 -44.50 -4.36
N SER A 951 0.97 -43.27 -4.56
CA SER A 951 2.29 -42.99 -5.13
C SER A 951 3.36 -42.67 -4.08
N HIS A 952 2.99 -42.47 -2.81
CA HIS A 952 3.93 -42.08 -1.75
C HIS A 952 5.02 -43.13 -1.46
N VAL A 953 6.29 -42.74 -1.59
CA VAL A 953 7.48 -43.59 -1.37
C VAL A 953 7.97 -43.49 0.07
N HIS A 954 8.43 -42.32 0.49
CA HIS A 954 9.08 -42.12 1.77
C HIS A 954 8.97 -40.66 2.23
N ARG A 955 8.91 -40.48 3.56
CA ARG A 955 8.87 -39.19 4.23
C ARG A 955 10.21 -38.94 4.91
N MET A 956 10.89 -37.88 4.51
CA MET A 956 12.17 -37.47 5.09
C MET A 956 11.95 -36.30 6.04
N TYR A 957 12.37 -36.44 7.30
CA TYR A 957 12.20 -35.39 8.31
C TYR A 957 13.40 -34.44 8.35
N PHE A 958 13.13 -33.15 8.49
CA PHE A 958 14.15 -32.16 8.82
C PHE A 958 14.67 -32.39 10.24
N MET A 959 15.98 -32.25 10.41
CA MET A 959 16.65 -32.27 11.69
C MET A 959 16.68 -30.86 12.29
N GLY A 960 16.55 -30.76 13.61
CA GLY A 960 16.70 -29.52 14.38
C GLY A 960 15.38 -28.92 14.86
N PRO A 961 15.39 -28.16 15.97
CA PRO A 961 14.19 -27.66 16.65
C PRO A 961 13.57 -26.38 16.03
N ASN A 962 14.03 -25.93 14.87
CA ASN A 962 13.63 -24.67 14.23
C ASN A 962 13.83 -23.43 15.10
N THR A 963 15.00 -23.28 15.71
CA THR A 963 15.35 -22.09 16.50
C THR A 963 16.34 -21.23 15.72
N PHE A 964 16.47 -19.94 16.06
CA PHE A 964 17.39 -19.04 15.36
C PHE A 964 18.85 -19.52 15.41
N SER A 965 19.24 -20.25 16.46
CA SER A 965 20.57 -20.86 16.57
C SER A 965 20.69 -22.21 15.86
N GLU A 966 19.59 -22.94 15.72
CA GLU A 966 19.54 -24.28 15.13
C GLU A 966 18.34 -24.35 14.16
N PRO A 967 18.52 -23.88 12.90
CA PRO A 967 17.50 -23.96 11.87
C PRO A 967 17.25 -25.41 11.47
N TRP A 968 16.17 -25.62 10.71
CA TRP A 968 15.94 -26.91 10.06
C TRP A 968 17.05 -27.21 9.05
N HIS A 969 17.49 -28.47 9.02
CA HIS A 969 18.43 -28.96 8.02
C HIS A 969 18.12 -30.42 7.66
N LEU A 970 18.29 -30.78 6.39
CA LEU A 970 18.24 -32.15 5.89
C LEU A 970 19.65 -32.74 5.85
N PRO A 971 19.81 -34.04 6.17
CA PRO A 971 21.09 -34.73 5.99
C PRO A 971 21.38 -34.96 4.49
N HIS A 972 22.66 -34.88 4.11
CA HIS A 972 23.09 -35.06 2.71
C HIS A 972 22.94 -36.50 2.21
N THR A 973 23.01 -37.51 3.08
CA THR A 973 22.88 -38.90 2.64
C THR A 973 21.41 -39.27 2.42
N PRO A 974 20.99 -39.66 1.19
CA PRO A 974 19.64 -40.14 0.96
C PRO A 974 19.40 -41.45 1.73
N SER A 975 18.17 -41.65 2.21
CA SER A 975 17.79 -42.89 2.89
C SER A 975 17.78 -44.07 1.91
N GLU A 976 17.96 -45.29 2.41
CA GLU A 976 17.96 -46.50 1.58
C GLU A 976 16.68 -46.64 0.74
N GLN A 977 15.54 -46.16 1.25
CA GLN A 977 14.24 -46.23 0.57
C GLN A 977 14.10 -45.25 -0.61
N ILE A 978 14.86 -44.14 -0.64
CA ILE A 978 14.79 -43.11 -1.70
C ILE A 978 15.94 -43.26 -2.71
N LYS A 979 17.02 -43.93 -2.33
CA LYS A 979 18.23 -44.12 -3.15
C LYS A 979 17.95 -44.65 -4.57
N ASP A 980 16.88 -45.42 -4.74
CA ASP A 980 16.48 -45.96 -6.05
C ASP A 980 15.61 -45.03 -6.90
N VAL A 981 14.97 -44.03 -6.29
CA VAL A 981 14.13 -43.02 -6.96
C VAL A 981 14.94 -41.76 -7.28
N VAL A 982 16.07 -41.58 -6.61
CA VAL A 982 16.82 -40.32 -6.63
C VAL A 982 18.25 -40.49 -7.16
N TYR A 983 18.78 -39.45 -7.80
CA TYR A 983 20.20 -39.32 -8.12
C TYR A 983 20.97 -38.73 -6.91
N GLU A 984 21.91 -39.49 -6.34
CA GLU A 984 22.62 -39.10 -5.11
C GLU A 984 23.36 -37.75 -5.23
N SER A 985 23.95 -37.44 -6.39
CA SER A 985 24.66 -36.18 -6.60
C SER A 985 23.75 -34.97 -6.61
N GLU A 986 22.62 -35.06 -7.33
CA GLU A 986 21.65 -33.96 -7.46
C GLU A 986 20.84 -33.79 -6.17
N PHE A 987 20.63 -34.88 -5.44
CA PHE A 987 20.05 -34.84 -4.10
C PHE A 987 20.90 -34.04 -3.12
N ASN A 988 22.23 -34.18 -3.17
CA ASN A 988 23.12 -33.40 -2.31
C ASN A 988 22.96 -31.89 -2.56
N THR A 989 22.85 -31.49 -3.83
CA THR A 989 22.62 -30.09 -4.22
C THR A 989 21.27 -29.58 -3.76
N PHE A 990 20.21 -30.37 -3.94
CA PHE A 990 18.88 -30.06 -3.41
C PHE A 990 18.90 -29.85 -1.89
N VAL A 991 19.63 -30.69 -1.16
CA VAL A 991 19.81 -30.56 0.29
C VAL A 991 20.58 -29.28 0.65
N ASP A 992 21.64 -28.92 -0.08
CA ASP A 992 22.38 -27.66 0.13
C ASP A 992 21.47 -26.43 0.00
N GLU A 993 20.64 -26.39 -1.05
CA GLU A 993 19.73 -25.27 -1.32
C GLU A 993 18.62 -25.17 -0.27
N ILE A 994 17.98 -26.29 0.07
CA ILE A 994 16.98 -26.33 1.15
C ILE A 994 17.59 -25.88 2.48
N ASN A 995 18.78 -26.36 2.82
CA ASN A 995 19.45 -25.99 4.08
C ASN A 995 19.81 -24.50 4.11
N ALA A 996 20.18 -23.92 2.97
CA ALA A 996 20.43 -22.48 2.85
C ALA A 996 19.15 -21.64 3.05
N ILE A 997 18.01 -22.07 2.49
CA ILE A 997 16.72 -21.37 2.64
C ILE A 997 16.21 -21.45 4.08
N ALA A 998 16.36 -22.62 4.71
CA ALA A 998 15.95 -22.89 6.08
C ALA A 998 16.78 -22.12 7.12
N ALA A 999 18.00 -21.69 6.79
CA ALA A 999 18.86 -20.94 7.71
C ALA A 999 18.29 -19.55 8.08
N TYR A 1000 18.40 -19.18 9.36
CA TYR A 1000 17.99 -17.85 9.85
C TYR A 1000 19.14 -16.84 9.75
N GLN A 1001 18.79 -15.58 9.45
CA GLN A 1001 19.77 -14.49 9.50
C GLN A 1001 20.01 -14.05 10.95
N TRP A 1002 21.23 -13.57 11.26
CA TRP A 1002 21.63 -13.25 12.63
C TRP A 1002 20.76 -12.17 13.30
N TRP A 1003 20.28 -11.19 12.53
CA TRP A 1003 19.46 -10.10 13.05
C TRP A 1003 18.05 -10.56 13.44
N GLU A 1004 17.50 -11.59 12.77
CA GLU A 1004 16.19 -12.14 13.12
C GLU A 1004 16.17 -12.69 14.55
N GLY A 1005 17.28 -13.35 14.93
CA GLY A 1005 17.52 -13.82 16.30
C GLY A 1005 17.84 -12.70 17.28
N ALA A 1006 18.47 -11.61 16.84
CA ALA A 1006 18.73 -10.44 17.69
C ALA A 1006 17.44 -9.70 18.08
N ILE A 1007 16.49 -9.54 17.16
CA ILE A 1007 15.18 -8.94 17.46
C ILE A 1007 14.42 -9.82 18.45
N HIS A 1008 14.42 -11.13 18.22
CA HIS A 1008 13.81 -12.08 19.15
C HIS A 1008 14.43 -11.97 20.56
N SER A 1009 15.76 -11.84 20.68
CA SER A 1009 16.42 -11.73 21.99
C SER A 1009 16.06 -10.44 22.71
N VAL A 1010 15.99 -9.30 22.00
CA VAL A 1010 15.52 -8.02 22.55
C VAL A 1010 14.06 -8.11 23.02
N LEU A 1011 13.17 -8.62 22.16
CA LEU A 1011 11.75 -8.79 22.50
C LEU A 1011 11.57 -9.77 23.67
N SER A 1012 12.40 -10.81 23.79
CA SER A 1012 12.28 -11.77 24.87
C SER A 1012 12.54 -11.17 26.27
N VAL A 1013 13.32 -10.08 26.33
CA VAL A 1013 13.57 -9.32 27.56
C VAL A 1013 12.45 -8.32 27.82
N LEU A 1014 11.95 -7.64 26.78
CA LEU A 1014 10.96 -6.56 26.90
C LEU A 1014 9.51 -7.07 27.05
N ALA A 1015 9.13 -8.05 26.23
CA ALA A 1015 7.77 -8.59 26.16
C ALA A 1015 7.79 -10.00 25.54
N TYR A 1016 7.87 -11.02 26.38
CA TYR A 1016 7.96 -12.42 25.94
C TYR A 1016 6.86 -12.89 24.97
N PRO A 1017 5.56 -12.51 25.12
CA PRO A 1017 4.52 -12.89 24.17
C PRO A 1017 4.77 -12.34 22.76
N LEU A 1018 5.32 -11.13 22.64
CA LEU A 1018 5.68 -10.53 21.36
C LEU A 1018 6.89 -11.23 20.74
N ALA A 1019 7.87 -11.63 21.56
CA ALA A 1019 8.99 -12.44 21.09
C ALA A 1019 8.53 -13.79 20.51
N TRP A 1020 7.58 -14.45 21.18
CA TRP A 1020 6.99 -15.69 20.69
C TRP A 1020 6.24 -15.48 19.37
N SER A 1021 5.42 -14.43 19.26
CA SER A 1021 4.71 -14.08 18.03
C SER A 1021 5.69 -13.83 16.87
N TRP A 1022 6.75 -13.06 17.12
CA TRP A 1022 7.83 -12.80 16.16
C TRP A 1022 8.48 -14.09 15.67
N GLN A 1023 8.82 -14.99 16.59
CA GLN A 1023 9.42 -16.27 16.23
C GLN A 1023 8.47 -17.11 15.37
N GLN A 1024 7.18 -17.20 15.72
CA GLN A 1024 6.20 -17.96 14.95
C GLN A 1024 5.97 -17.37 13.56
N TRP A 1025 5.93 -16.05 13.46
CA TRP A 1025 5.82 -15.36 12.18
C TRP A 1025 7.01 -15.66 11.27
N ARG A 1026 8.25 -15.59 11.79
CA ARG A 1026 9.46 -15.94 11.02
C ARG A 1026 9.47 -17.41 10.60
N ARG A 1027 9.01 -18.32 11.46
CA ARG A 1027 8.87 -19.74 11.12
C ARG A 1027 7.88 -19.98 9.99
N ARG A 1028 6.73 -19.31 10.00
CA ARG A 1028 5.73 -19.40 8.92
C ARG A 1028 6.30 -18.93 7.60
N LEU A 1029 6.99 -17.79 7.63
CA LEU A 1029 7.64 -17.23 6.45
C LEU A 1029 8.69 -18.19 5.88
N LYS A 1030 9.50 -18.84 6.74
CA LYS A 1030 10.49 -19.83 6.29
C LYS A 1030 9.85 -21.07 5.68
N LEU A 1031 8.77 -21.59 6.27
CA LEU A 1031 8.03 -22.72 5.69
C LEU A 1031 7.39 -22.36 4.33
N GLN A 1032 6.81 -21.16 4.21
CA GLN A 1032 6.23 -20.69 2.95
C GLN A 1032 7.29 -20.64 1.85
N ARG A 1033 8.47 -20.06 2.14
CA ARG A 1033 9.59 -20.06 1.19
C ARG A 1033 10.06 -21.46 0.80
N LEU A 1034 10.13 -22.39 1.75
CA LEU A 1034 10.47 -23.79 1.44
C LEU A 1034 9.44 -24.46 0.54
N ARG A 1035 8.15 -24.18 0.74
CA ARG A 1035 7.07 -24.70 -0.10
C ARG A 1035 7.08 -24.09 -1.50
N GLU A 1036 7.26 -22.78 -1.60
CA GLU A 1036 7.39 -22.06 -2.86
C GLU A 1036 8.61 -22.55 -3.64
N PHE A 1037 9.74 -22.73 -2.95
CA PHE A 1037 10.95 -23.29 -3.54
C PHE A 1037 10.69 -24.64 -4.20
N VAL A 1038 10.15 -25.62 -3.46
CA VAL A 1038 9.89 -26.96 -4.03
C VAL A 1038 8.78 -26.96 -5.07
N ARG A 1039 7.75 -26.11 -4.94
CA ARG A 1039 6.61 -26.12 -5.86
C ARG A 1039 6.89 -25.38 -7.17
N SER A 1040 7.72 -24.34 -7.15
CA SER A 1040 7.83 -23.39 -8.27
C SER A 1040 9.25 -23.08 -8.71
N GLU A 1041 10.25 -23.24 -7.85
CA GLU A 1041 11.63 -22.85 -8.15
C GLU A 1041 12.52 -24.06 -8.47
N TYR A 1042 12.36 -25.16 -7.74
CA TYR A 1042 13.13 -26.38 -7.92
C TYR A 1042 12.52 -27.27 -9.00
N ASP A 1043 13.34 -27.73 -9.93
CA ASP A 1043 12.95 -28.53 -11.12
C ASP A 1043 12.75 -30.02 -10.83
N HIS A 1044 12.79 -30.43 -9.56
CA HIS A 1044 12.75 -31.82 -9.13
C HIS A 1044 13.85 -32.70 -9.76
N ALA A 1045 14.98 -32.11 -10.21
CA ALA A 1045 16.04 -32.80 -10.94
C ALA A 1045 16.49 -34.09 -10.25
N CYS A 1046 16.58 -34.07 -8.91
CA CYS A 1046 17.03 -35.23 -8.15
C CYS A 1046 16.15 -36.48 -8.35
N LEU A 1047 14.90 -36.38 -8.83
CA LEU A 1047 14.05 -37.53 -9.14
C LEU A 1047 14.42 -38.18 -10.48
N ARG A 1048 14.49 -39.51 -10.53
CA ARG A 1048 14.75 -40.27 -11.76
C ARG A 1048 13.58 -40.24 -12.74
N SER A 1049 12.34 -40.22 -12.24
CA SER A 1049 11.12 -40.13 -13.05
C SER A 1049 11.14 -38.88 -13.93
N CYS A 1050 10.93 -39.07 -15.23
CA CYS A 1050 10.76 -37.94 -16.15
C CYS A 1050 9.39 -37.30 -15.96
N ARG A 1051 8.36 -38.11 -15.66
CA ARG A 1051 6.99 -37.60 -15.46
C ARG A 1051 6.88 -36.72 -14.23
N SER A 1052 7.47 -37.13 -13.10
CA SER A 1052 7.44 -36.36 -11.86
C SER A 1052 8.14 -35.01 -12.00
N ARG A 1053 9.25 -34.97 -12.75
CA ARG A 1053 9.94 -33.72 -13.10
C ARG A 1053 9.08 -32.82 -13.98
N ALA A 1054 8.48 -33.37 -15.03
CA ALA A 1054 7.68 -32.58 -15.97
C ALA A 1054 6.41 -31.97 -15.35
N LEU A 1055 5.80 -32.66 -14.39
CA LEU A 1055 4.57 -32.21 -13.73
C LEU A 1055 4.82 -31.41 -12.44
N TYR A 1056 6.07 -31.27 -11.98
CA TYR A 1056 6.38 -30.80 -10.62
C TYR A 1056 5.64 -31.62 -9.54
N GLU A 1057 5.47 -32.92 -9.82
CA GLU A 1057 4.73 -33.88 -9.01
C GLU A 1057 5.67 -35.00 -8.57
N GLY A 1058 6.32 -34.82 -7.43
CA GLY A 1058 7.19 -35.86 -6.89
C GLY A 1058 7.83 -35.52 -5.56
N ILE A 1059 7.89 -34.24 -5.19
CA ILE A 1059 8.38 -33.78 -3.88
C ILE A 1059 7.37 -32.79 -3.31
N LYS A 1060 6.99 -32.93 -2.04
CA LYS A 1060 6.18 -31.93 -1.33
C LYS A 1060 6.78 -31.62 0.03
N VAL A 1061 6.79 -30.34 0.41
CA VAL A 1061 7.26 -29.89 1.73
C VAL A 1061 6.09 -29.53 2.61
N ASN A 1062 6.02 -30.19 3.76
CA ASN A 1062 5.01 -29.92 4.77
C ASN A 1062 5.65 -29.81 6.15
N ALA A 1063 4.90 -29.25 7.09
CA ALA A 1063 5.33 -29.13 8.46
C ALA A 1063 4.15 -29.28 9.40
N THR A 1064 4.47 -29.57 10.65
CA THR A 1064 3.51 -29.63 11.74
C THR A 1064 2.96 -28.23 12.04
N SER A 1065 1.76 -28.15 12.61
CA SER A 1065 1.05 -26.89 12.87
C SER A 1065 1.78 -25.93 13.82
N ASP A 1066 2.65 -26.46 14.67
CA ASP A 1066 3.51 -25.73 15.60
C ASP A 1066 4.84 -25.28 14.99
N LEU A 1067 5.12 -25.69 13.74
CA LEU A 1067 6.30 -25.30 12.96
C LEU A 1067 7.62 -25.67 13.64
N MET A 1068 7.61 -26.74 14.45
CA MET A 1068 8.83 -27.28 15.07
C MET A 1068 9.44 -28.40 14.23
N LEU A 1069 8.61 -29.15 13.50
CA LEU A 1069 9.03 -30.27 12.66
C LEU A 1069 8.54 -30.03 11.23
N ALA A 1070 9.46 -30.09 10.28
CA ALA A 1070 9.16 -30.10 8.85
C ALA A 1070 9.55 -31.46 8.26
N TYR A 1071 8.96 -31.80 7.12
CA TYR A 1071 9.25 -33.02 6.37
C TYR A 1071 9.05 -32.82 4.87
N VAL A 1072 9.73 -33.66 4.11
CA VAL A 1072 9.70 -33.74 2.65
C VAL A 1072 9.16 -35.11 2.26
N ASP A 1073 8.06 -35.11 1.51
CA ASP A 1073 7.41 -36.32 1.01
C ASP A 1073 7.82 -36.58 -0.44
N PHE A 1074 8.26 -37.80 -0.73
CA PHE A 1074 8.64 -38.26 -2.07
C PHE A 1074 7.55 -39.16 -2.65
N PHE A 1075 7.16 -38.90 -3.91
CA PHE A 1075 6.13 -39.64 -4.64
C PHE A 1075 6.70 -40.24 -5.93
N LEU A 1076 6.23 -41.43 -6.31
CA LEU A 1076 6.56 -42.10 -7.57
C LEU A 1076 5.82 -41.44 -8.74
N GLY A 1077 6.56 -41.24 -9.82
CA GLY A 1077 5.97 -40.95 -11.11
C GLY A 1077 5.25 -42.18 -11.69
N GLY A 1078 4.27 -41.92 -12.57
CA GLY A 1078 3.55 -42.99 -13.27
C GLY A 1078 4.43 -43.89 -14.14
N ASP A 1079 5.62 -43.42 -14.55
CA ASP A 1079 6.66 -44.13 -15.30
C ASP A 1079 7.54 -45.04 -14.44
N GLU A 1080 7.55 -44.85 -13.12
CA GLU A 1080 8.37 -45.63 -12.17
C GLU A 1080 7.57 -46.69 -11.40
N LYS A 1081 6.29 -46.92 -11.74
CA LYS A 1081 5.48 -47.97 -11.08
C LYS A 1081 6.13 -49.34 -11.26
N ARG A 1082 6.71 -49.89 -10.19
CA ARG A 1082 7.25 -51.25 -10.12
C ARG A 1082 6.43 -52.09 -9.14
N ILE A 1083 6.66 -53.40 -9.10
CA ILE A 1083 5.92 -54.31 -8.20
C ILE A 1083 6.39 -54.14 -6.74
N ASP A 1084 7.65 -53.75 -6.56
CA ASP A 1084 8.36 -53.48 -5.29
C ASP A 1084 8.20 -52.03 -4.79
N LEU A 1085 7.77 -51.09 -5.65
CA LEU A 1085 7.64 -49.67 -5.34
C LEU A 1085 6.24 -49.15 -5.73
N PRO A 1086 5.47 -48.52 -4.80
CA PRO A 1086 5.89 -48.12 -3.45
C PRO A 1086 5.91 -49.30 -2.46
N PRO A 1087 6.79 -49.26 -1.44
CA PRO A 1087 6.90 -50.34 -0.47
C PRO A 1087 5.63 -50.46 0.36
N ARG A 1088 5.18 -51.69 0.60
CA ARG A 1088 4.05 -51.98 1.50
C ARG A 1088 4.41 -51.62 2.94
N LEU A 1089 3.41 -51.39 3.79
CA LEU A 1089 3.65 -50.96 5.18
C LEU A 1089 4.67 -51.84 5.93
N HIS A 1090 4.59 -53.17 5.80
CA HIS A 1090 5.51 -54.10 6.48
C HIS A 1090 6.97 -53.98 6.00
N GLU A 1091 7.20 -53.62 4.74
CA GLU A 1091 8.55 -53.42 4.17
C GLU A 1091 9.18 -52.10 4.63
N ARG A 1092 8.36 -51.17 5.15
CA ARG A 1092 8.81 -49.89 5.72
C ARG A 1092 9.23 -50.01 7.19
N PHE A 1093 9.03 -51.16 7.83
CA PHE A 1093 9.40 -51.35 9.23
C PHE A 1093 10.90 -51.65 9.39
N PRO A 1094 11.59 -51.06 10.39
CA PRO A 1094 11.05 -50.15 11.40
C PRO A 1094 10.87 -48.70 10.88
N MET A 1095 9.71 -48.12 11.15
CA MET A 1095 9.36 -46.76 10.74
C MET A 1095 9.48 -45.79 11.92
N SER A 1096 10.17 -44.67 11.74
CA SER A 1096 10.30 -43.60 12.72
C SER A 1096 9.24 -42.52 12.52
N LEU A 1097 8.49 -42.22 13.57
CA LEU A 1097 7.47 -41.18 13.60
C LEU A 1097 7.83 -40.15 14.68
N PRO A 1098 8.60 -39.10 14.34
CA PRO A 1098 8.97 -38.05 15.29
C PRO A 1098 7.74 -37.25 15.72
N PHE A 1099 7.75 -36.83 16.98
CA PHE A 1099 6.78 -35.88 17.50
C PHE A 1099 7.14 -34.46 17.05
N GLY A 1100 6.13 -33.71 16.63
CA GLY A 1100 6.17 -32.26 16.65
C GLY A 1100 6.17 -31.74 18.09
N GLY A 1101 6.58 -30.49 18.28
CA GLY A 1101 6.67 -29.85 19.58
C GLY A 1101 7.99 -30.12 20.30
N ASP A 1102 8.28 -29.27 21.29
CA ASP A 1102 9.46 -29.38 22.16
C ASP A 1102 9.09 -29.70 23.62
N GLY A 1103 7.79 -29.94 23.88
CA GLY A 1103 7.25 -30.17 25.22
C GLY A 1103 7.17 -28.89 26.06
N SER A 1104 7.19 -27.72 25.41
CA SER A 1104 6.89 -26.43 26.05
C SER A 1104 5.38 -26.26 26.25
N TYR A 1105 5.01 -25.25 27.02
CA TYR A 1105 3.60 -24.92 27.27
C TYR A 1105 2.86 -24.53 25.97
N MET A 1106 3.54 -23.83 25.03
CA MET A 1106 2.96 -23.40 23.75
C MET A 1106 2.96 -24.51 22.69
N ALA A 1107 3.99 -25.36 22.67
CA ALA A 1107 4.16 -26.44 21.69
C ALA A 1107 4.34 -27.78 22.42
N PRO A 1108 3.24 -28.38 22.92
CA PRO A 1108 3.30 -29.71 23.51
C PRO A 1108 3.78 -30.74 22.47
N PHE A 1109 4.31 -31.86 22.94
CA PHE A 1109 4.60 -32.96 22.01
C PHE A 1109 3.33 -33.45 21.36
N THR A 1110 3.35 -33.60 20.04
CA THR A 1110 2.22 -34.09 19.25
C THR A 1110 2.71 -35.01 18.14
N LEU A 1111 2.07 -36.15 17.98
CA LEU A 1111 2.14 -36.94 16.77
C LEU A 1111 1.19 -36.34 15.76
N HIS A 1112 1.75 -35.73 14.71
CA HIS A 1112 0.96 -35.20 13.61
C HIS A 1112 0.51 -36.35 12.72
N ASN A 1113 -0.80 -36.51 12.58
CA ASN A 1113 -1.39 -37.49 11.69
C ASN A 1113 -2.03 -36.78 10.50
N ASP A 1114 -1.40 -36.94 9.36
CA ASP A 1114 -1.86 -36.45 8.07
C ASP A 1114 -2.48 -37.60 7.26
N ASN A 1115 -3.03 -37.25 6.09
CA ASN A 1115 -3.76 -38.22 5.26
C ASN A 1115 -2.83 -39.30 4.69
N ILE A 1116 -1.56 -38.97 4.42
CA ILE A 1116 -0.58 -39.94 3.91
C ILE A 1116 -0.25 -40.96 5.01
N LEU A 1117 0.07 -40.51 6.23
CA LEU A 1117 0.36 -41.43 7.33
C LEU A 1117 -0.86 -42.30 7.69
N THR A 1118 -2.06 -41.71 7.67
CA THR A 1118 -3.31 -42.47 7.89
C THR A 1118 -3.53 -43.52 6.80
N SER A 1119 -3.37 -43.15 5.52
CA SER A 1119 -3.50 -44.09 4.41
C SER A 1119 -2.47 -45.21 4.47
N LEU A 1120 -1.22 -44.91 4.85
CA LEU A 1120 -0.19 -45.93 5.05
C LEU A 1120 -0.55 -46.89 6.18
N MET A 1121 -0.98 -46.39 7.34
CA MET A 1121 -1.38 -47.22 8.47
C MET A 1121 -2.67 -48.01 8.21
N SER A 1122 -3.54 -47.51 7.33
CA SER A 1122 -4.77 -48.19 6.90
C SER A 1122 -4.55 -49.55 6.25
N GLN A 1123 -3.33 -49.83 5.79
CA GLN A 1123 -2.95 -51.12 5.21
C GLN A 1123 -2.93 -52.26 6.24
N SER A 1124 -2.77 -51.96 7.53
CA SER A 1124 -2.78 -52.98 8.61
C SER A 1124 -3.79 -52.67 9.72
N VAL A 1125 -3.98 -51.40 10.08
CA VAL A 1125 -4.85 -50.95 11.18
C VAL A 1125 -6.00 -50.14 10.62
N GLN A 1126 -7.24 -50.39 11.06
CA GLN A 1126 -8.39 -49.63 10.59
C GLN A 1126 -8.17 -48.11 10.82
N PRO A 1127 -8.50 -47.23 9.86
CA PRO A 1127 -8.28 -45.79 9.99
C PRO A 1127 -8.87 -45.20 11.27
N THR A 1128 -10.08 -45.64 11.67
CA THR A 1128 -10.74 -45.21 12.92
C THR A 1128 -9.92 -45.57 14.15
N THR A 1129 -9.42 -46.81 14.23
CA THR A 1129 -8.52 -47.27 15.30
C THR A 1129 -7.21 -46.48 15.32
N TRP A 1130 -6.64 -46.16 14.14
CA TRP A 1130 -5.43 -45.33 14.05
C TRP A 1130 -5.67 -43.89 14.52
N TYR A 1131 -6.73 -43.22 14.05
CA TYR A 1131 -7.11 -41.89 14.49
C TYR A 1131 -7.34 -41.84 16.01
N ARG A 1132 -8.02 -42.85 16.56
CA ARG A 1132 -8.26 -42.99 18.00
C ARG A 1132 -6.95 -43.14 18.77
N LEU A 1133 -6.03 -43.97 18.28
CA LEU A 1133 -4.71 -44.17 18.85
C LEU A 1133 -3.91 -42.87 18.88
N VAL A 1134 -3.86 -42.15 17.76
CA VAL A 1134 -3.16 -40.85 17.65
C VAL A 1134 -3.78 -39.83 18.62
N ALA A 1135 -5.10 -39.76 18.70
CA ALA A 1135 -5.80 -38.84 19.61
C ALA A 1135 -5.47 -39.18 21.08
N GLY A 1136 -5.50 -40.46 21.45
CA GLY A 1136 -5.14 -40.93 22.80
C GLY A 1136 -3.68 -40.64 23.13
N LEU A 1137 -2.76 -40.89 22.19
CA LEU A 1137 -1.35 -40.58 22.36
C LEU A 1137 -1.11 -39.08 22.52
N ASN A 1138 -1.71 -38.25 21.68
CA ASN A 1138 -1.60 -36.79 21.77
C ASN A 1138 -2.15 -36.26 23.10
N ALA A 1139 -3.20 -36.87 23.63
CA ALA A 1139 -3.72 -36.55 24.95
C ALA A 1139 -2.69 -36.85 26.06
N GLN A 1140 -1.93 -37.95 25.96
CA GLN A 1140 -0.86 -38.29 26.91
C GLN A 1140 0.39 -37.41 26.71
N LEU A 1141 0.82 -37.20 25.46
CA LEU A 1141 2.00 -36.39 25.10
C LEU A 1141 1.83 -34.92 25.52
N ARG A 1142 0.60 -34.41 25.54
CA ARG A 1142 0.28 -33.08 26.06
C ARG A 1142 0.73 -32.86 27.50
N LEU A 1143 0.80 -33.91 28.32
CA LEU A 1143 1.24 -33.86 29.72
C LEU A 1143 2.77 -33.97 29.89
N VAL A 1144 3.48 -34.25 28.79
CA VAL A 1144 4.94 -34.37 28.76
C VAL A 1144 5.60 -32.99 28.80
N ARG A 1145 6.54 -32.80 29.73
CA ARG A 1145 7.14 -31.49 30.02
C ARG A 1145 8.65 -31.47 29.84
N ARG A 1146 9.11 -30.45 29.10
CA ARG A 1146 10.54 -30.11 29.01
C ARG A 1146 11.12 -29.83 30.42
N GLY A 1147 12.26 -30.44 30.73
CA GLY A 1147 12.89 -30.41 32.07
C GLY A 1147 12.41 -31.50 33.06
N ARG A 1148 11.24 -32.11 32.83
CA ARG A 1148 10.71 -33.25 33.61
C ARG A 1148 10.36 -34.48 32.76
N LEU A 1149 11.02 -34.64 31.62
CA LEU A 1149 10.81 -35.77 30.68
C LEU A 1149 10.87 -37.14 31.38
N ARG A 1150 11.84 -37.38 32.25
CA ARG A 1150 11.97 -38.65 33.02
C ARG A 1150 10.73 -39.03 33.85
N VAL A 1151 9.96 -38.07 34.34
CA VAL A 1151 8.76 -38.35 35.14
C VAL A 1151 7.52 -38.39 34.26
N THR A 1152 7.48 -37.53 33.25
CA THR A 1152 6.28 -37.32 32.44
C THR A 1152 6.17 -38.29 31.25
N PHE A 1153 7.26 -38.90 30.78
CA PHE A 1153 7.20 -40.00 29.81
C PHE A 1153 6.81 -41.35 30.42
N ARG A 1154 6.92 -41.55 31.74
CA ARG A 1154 6.50 -42.80 32.40
C ARG A 1154 5.01 -43.12 32.16
N PRO A 1155 4.06 -42.18 32.35
CA PRO A 1155 2.66 -42.39 31.98
C PRO A 1155 2.46 -42.74 30.50
N VAL A 1156 3.23 -42.14 29.60
CA VAL A 1156 3.14 -42.41 28.15
C VAL A 1156 3.57 -43.84 27.84
N LEU A 1157 4.69 -44.29 28.41
CA LEU A 1157 5.15 -45.68 28.29
C LEU A 1157 4.11 -46.67 28.84
N GLY A 1158 3.58 -46.40 30.04
CA GLY A 1158 2.52 -47.24 30.61
C GLY A 1158 1.25 -47.28 29.76
N TRP A 1159 0.86 -46.16 29.15
CA TRP A 1159 -0.29 -46.11 28.23
C TRP A 1159 -0.03 -46.86 26.92
N LEU A 1160 1.17 -46.75 26.35
CA LEU A 1160 1.57 -47.51 25.17
C LEU A 1160 1.52 -49.02 25.42
N GLU A 1161 1.96 -49.48 26.60
CA GLU A 1161 1.93 -50.89 26.98
C GLU A 1161 0.52 -51.42 27.29
N THR A 1162 -0.33 -50.61 27.90
CA THR A 1162 -1.67 -51.05 28.37
C THR A 1162 -2.78 -50.86 27.34
N HIS A 1163 -2.70 -49.84 26.47
CA HIS A 1163 -3.77 -49.45 25.54
C HIS A 1163 -3.38 -49.60 24.07
N ALA A 1164 -2.21 -49.09 23.66
CA ALA A 1164 -1.81 -49.07 22.25
C ALA A 1164 -1.32 -50.43 21.75
N ASN A 1165 -0.28 -51.00 22.37
CA ASN A 1165 0.34 -52.25 21.94
C ASN A 1165 -0.62 -53.46 21.97
N PRO A 1166 -1.54 -53.61 22.95
CA PRO A 1166 -2.52 -54.69 22.93
C PRO A 1166 -3.53 -54.61 21.78
N ALA A 1167 -3.87 -53.40 21.31
CA ALA A 1167 -4.77 -53.22 20.17
C ALA A 1167 -4.05 -53.39 18.83
N LEU A 1168 -2.79 -52.99 18.75
CA LEU A 1168 -1.97 -53.12 17.55
C LEU A 1168 -1.38 -54.52 17.35
N SER A 1169 -1.18 -55.28 18.43
CA SER A 1169 -0.69 -56.66 18.35
C SER A 1169 -1.62 -57.57 17.55
N VAL A 1170 -2.94 -57.30 17.59
CA VAL A 1170 -3.96 -57.98 16.76
C VAL A 1170 -3.67 -57.82 15.25
N HIS A 1171 -3.05 -56.70 14.87
CA HIS A 1171 -2.70 -56.37 13.49
C HIS A 1171 -1.22 -56.64 13.17
N GLY A 1172 -0.49 -57.32 14.07
CA GLY A 1172 0.94 -57.65 13.88
C GLY A 1172 1.89 -56.45 13.97
N VAL A 1173 1.45 -55.33 14.56
CA VAL A 1173 2.25 -54.10 14.69
C VAL A 1173 2.57 -53.84 16.15
N ARG A 1174 3.80 -53.41 16.44
CA ARG A 1174 4.23 -52.92 17.76
C ARG A 1174 4.78 -51.51 17.65
N ILE A 1175 4.51 -50.71 18.68
CA ILE A 1175 4.98 -49.34 18.79
C ILE A 1175 5.74 -49.17 20.11
N ASP A 1176 6.97 -48.69 20.01
CA ASP A 1176 7.75 -48.26 21.18
C ASP A 1176 8.07 -46.78 21.09
N LEU A 1177 8.10 -46.11 22.24
CA LEU A 1177 8.64 -44.75 22.33
C LEU A 1177 10.15 -44.81 22.05
N ALA A 1178 10.68 -43.89 21.27
CA ALA A 1178 12.10 -43.82 20.94
C ALA A 1178 12.60 -42.37 20.95
N TRP A 1179 13.93 -42.23 21.04
CA TRP A 1179 14.61 -40.97 20.77
C TRP A 1179 15.52 -41.13 19.56
N PHE A 1180 15.63 -40.07 18.77
CA PHE A 1180 16.42 -39.99 17.55
C PHE A 1180 17.46 -38.88 17.71
N HIS A 1181 18.73 -39.19 17.49
CA HIS A 1181 19.81 -38.21 17.57
C HIS A 1181 19.80 -37.33 16.32
N ALA A 1182 19.57 -36.02 16.47
CA ALA A 1182 19.35 -35.12 15.35
C ALA A 1182 20.56 -34.25 15.01
N THR A 1183 21.32 -33.79 16.02
CA THR A 1183 22.38 -32.77 15.82
C THR A 1183 23.60 -33.01 16.72
N SER A 1184 24.76 -32.49 16.30
CA SER A 1184 25.99 -32.47 17.09
C SER A 1184 25.88 -31.66 18.40
N SER A 1185 24.86 -30.80 18.53
CA SER A 1185 24.60 -29.96 19.72
C SER A 1185 23.91 -30.70 20.88
N GLY A 1186 23.56 -31.98 20.68
CA GLY A 1186 22.92 -32.85 21.67
C GLY A 1186 21.40 -32.70 21.75
N TYR A 1187 20.74 -32.14 20.73
CA TYR A 1187 19.28 -32.14 20.62
C TYR A 1187 18.79 -33.51 20.12
N CYS A 1188 17.75 -34.03 20.79
CA CYS A 1188 17.14 -35.33 20.49
C CYS A 1188 15.67 -35.11 20.10
N HIS A 1189 15.26 -35.64 18.96
CA HIS A 1189 13.84 -35.77 18.62
C HIS A 1189 13.26 -36.97 19.37
N TYR A 1190 12.10 -36.80 19.98
CA TYR A 1190 11.34 -37.91 20.55
C TYR A 1190 10.27 -38.32 19.54
N GLY A 1191 9.94 -39.61 19.50
CA GLY A 1191 8.91 -40.11 18.62
C GLY A 1191 8.58 -41.56 18.89
N LEU A 1192 7.91 -42.18 17.94
CA LEU A 1192 7.61 -43.60 17.95
C LEU A 1192 8.48 -44.36 16.96
N MET A 1193 8.85 -45.58 17.33
CA MET A 1193 9.37 -46.59 16.44
C MET A 1193 8.29 -47.65 16.25
N VAL A 1194 7.84 -47.79 15.01
CA VAL A 1194 6.82 -48.77 14.62
C VAL A 1194 7.50 -49.93 13.91
N TYR A 1195 7.27 -51.16 14.35
CA TYR A 1195 7.86 -52.35 13.75
C TYR A 1195 6.89 -53.55 13.78
N ALA A 1196 7.12 -54.54 12.92
CA ALA A 1196 6.31 -55.76 12.89
C ALA A 1196 6.61 -56.69 14.08
N LEU A 1197 5.59 -57.37 14.59
CA LEU A 1197 5.75 -58.49 15.51
C LEU A 1197 6.15 -59.75 14.70
N GLU A 1198 7.36 -60.27 14.89
CA GLU A 1198 7.71 -61.62 14.44
C GLU A 1198 7.04 -62.67 15.35
N GLU A 1199 6.34 -63.64 14.75
CA GLU A 1199 5.68 -64.75 15.44
C GLU A 1199 6.71 -65.61 16.20
N GLY A 1200 6.92 -65.40 17.50
CA GLY A 1200 7.85 -66.29 18.22
C GLY A 1200 8.26 -66.03 19.67
N TYR A 1201 7.86 -64.95 20.35
CA TYR A 1201 8.26 -64.71 21.75
C TYR A 1201 7.05 -64.43 22.66
N PRO A 1202 6.74 -65.29 23.66
CA PRO A 1202 5.68 -65.01 24.62
C PRO A 1202 6.10 -63.84 25.51
N ALA A 1203 5.24 -62.83 25.58
CA ALA A 1203 5.39 -61.67 26.45
C ALA A 1203 5.63 -62.14 27.90
N THR A 1204 6.82 -61.87 28.43
CA THR A 1204 7.14 -62.11 29.85
C THR A 1204 6.16 -61.29 30.68
N GLY A 1205 5.15 -61.97 31.22
CA GLY A 1205 4.18 -61.42 32.15
C GLY A 1205 4.92 -60.90 33.39
N GLY A 1206 5.13 -59.59 33.45
CA GLY A 1206 5.50 -58.88 34.67
C GLY A 1206 4.28 -58.77 35.57
N SER A 1207 4.01 -59.85 36.29
CA SER A 1207 3.03 -59.94 37.36
C SER A 1207 3.13 -58.75 38.32
N THR A 1208 1.99 -58.12 38.59
CA THR A 1208 1.69 -57.38 39.82
C THR A 1208 2.02 -58.27 41.02
N ASP A 1209 3.14 -58.05 41.69
CA ASP A 1209 3.34 -58.42 43.10
C ASP A 1209 4.61 -57.82 43.73
N GLY A 1210 4.47 -57.27 44.94
CA GLY A 1210 5.54 -56.97 45.90
C GLY A 1210 6.40 -55.73 45.61
N ALA A 1211 6.33 -54.60 46.31
CA ALA A 1211 6.24 -54.42 47.77
C ALA A 1211 7.22 -55.30 48.58
N LEU A 1212 8.50 -55.42 48.18
CA LEU A 1212 9.63 -55.56 49.13
C LEU A 1212 10.98 -55.50 48.39
N ARG A 1213 11.73 -54.40 48.56
CA ARG A 1213 13.20 -54.33 48.69
C ARG A 1213 13.67 -52.89 48.65
N THR A 1214 13.31 -52.17 49.71
CA THR A 1214 14.26 -51.29 50.38
C THR A 1214 15.44 -52.13 50.87
N GLU A 1215 16.64 -51.55 50.83
CA GLU A 1215 17.95 -52.13 51.20
C GLU A 1215 18.72 -52.85 50.09
N GLU A 1216 19.39 -52.07 49.23
CA GLU A 1216 20.84 -52.24 49.04
C GLU A 1216 21.46 -50.96 48.42
N ARG A 1217 22.09 -50.17 49.30
CA ARG A 1217 23.31 -49.36 49.08
C ARG A 1217 23.36 -48.51 47.79
N SER A 1218 23.33 -47.18 47.84
CA SER A 1218 24.33 -46.33 48.53
C SER A 1218 25.76 -46.94 48.60
N ARG A 1219 26.33 -47.39 47.48
CA ARG A 1219 27.78 -47.57 47.31
C ARG A 1219 28.22 -47.32 45.86
N VAL A 1220 28.11 -46.08 45.39
CA VAL A 1220 29.20 -45.36 44.71
C VAL A 1220 28.93 -43.86 44.94
N GLN A 1221 29.21 -43.42 46.17
CA GLN A 1221 29.67 -42.05 46.36
C GLN A 1221 31.09 -41.94 45.79
N SER A 1222 31.42 -40.75 45.32
CA SER A 1222 32.76 -40.28 44.94
C SER A 1222 33.45 -40.99 43.78
N VAL A 1223 33.22 -40.49 42.56
CA VAL A 1223 34.36 -40.07 41.75
C VAL A 1223 34.19 -38.59 41.51
N ASN A 1224 35.22 -37.86 41.88
CA ASN A 1224 35.30 -36.42 41.87
C ASN A 1224 34.85 -35.82 40.53
N LYS A 1225 34.11 -34.72 40.67
CA LYS A 1225 34.18 -33.59 39.76
C LYS A 1225 35.65 -33.24 39.54
N GLU A 1226 36.24 -33.71 38.46
CA GLU A 1226 37.41 -33.10 37.84
C GLU A 1226 37.61 -33.74 36.47
N HIS A 1227 37.41 -32.93 35.43
CA HIS A 1227 38.02 -33.05 34.10
C HIS A 1227 38.16 -34.47 33.54
N LEU A 1228 37.07 -34.99 32.97
CA LEU A 1228 37.14 -36.11 32.03
C LEU A 1228 36.55 -35.66 30.69
N GLY A 1229 37.37 -34.97 29.90
CA GLY A 1229 37.34 -35.27 28.47
C GLY A 1229 37.77 -36.73 28.36
N LEU A 1230 36.84 -37.61 27.98
CA LEU A 1230 37.19 -39.01 27.77
C LEU A 1230 36.73 -39.46 26.40
N ALA A 1231 37.74 -39.70 25.58
CA ALA A 1231 37.75 -40.64 24.49
C ALA A 1231 36.80 -41.82 24.75
N ILE A 1232 35.93 -42.08 23.78
CA ILE A 1232 35.32 -43.40 23.59
C ILE A 1232 36.46 -44.32 23.20
N SER A 1233 37.03 -44.95 24.22
CA SER A 1233 38.07 -45.95 24.15
C SER A 1233 37.59 -47.15 23.33
N ARG A 1234 38.44 -47.58 22.39
CA ARG A 1234 38.55 -48.98 21.99
C ARG A 1234 38.67 -49.83 23.25
N ALA A 1235 37.56 -50.41 23.71
CA ALA A 1235 37.59 -51.46 24.71
C ALA A 1235 37.70 -52.80 23.97
N HIS A 1236 38.90 -53.37 24.07
CA HIS A 1236 39.19 -54.77 23.82
C HIS A 1236 38.32 -55.71 24.68
N LEU A 1237 38.27 -56.97 24.23
CA LEU A 1237 37.84 -58.20 24.93
C LEU A 1237 36.33 -58.46 24.89
N SER A 1238 35.81 -59.65 24.53
CA SER A 1238 36.38 -61.00 24.39
C SER A 1238 35.37 -61.89 23.63
N PRO A 1239 35.81 -62.98 22.98
CA PRO A 1239 34.97 -63.82 22.14
C PRO A 1239 34.27 -64.89 22.98
N ASP A 1240 32.96 -64.78 23.15
CA ASP A 1240 32.02 -65.90 23.29
C ASP A 1240 30.67 -65.35 23.76
N GLY A 1241 29.59 -65.79 23.12
CA GLY A 1241 28.24 -65.66 23.68
C GLY A 1241 27.29 -64.75 22.90
N ARG A 1242 26.73 -65.33 21.83
CA ARG A 1242 25.44 -65.03 21.18
C ARG A 1242 24.50 -64.12 22.00
N ILE A 1243 24.33 -62.88 21.55
CA ILE A 1243 23.11 -62.07 21.72
C ILE A 1243 22.91 -61.33 20.39
N GLU A 1244 22.34 -62.01 19.39
CA GLU A 1244 22.28 -61.52 18.01
C GLU A 1244 21.10 -60.58 17.70
N ASP A 1245 20.10 -60.41 18.58
CA ASP A 1245 18.95 -59.52 18.26
C ASP A 1245 19.00 -58.11 18.86
N ASN A 1246 20.01 -57.79 19.69
CA ASN A 1246 20.20 -56.41 20.18
C ASN A 1246 21.06 -55.55 19.23
N TYR A 1247 21.67 -56.13 18.19
CA TYR A 1247 22.53 -55.41 17.25
C TYR A 1247 21.73 -54.66 16.18
N MET A 1248 20.64 -55.26 15.66
CA MET A 1248 19.72 -54.57 14.73
C MET A 1248 18.96 -53.41 15.39
N ARG A 1249 18.80 -53.44 16.73
CA ARG A 1249 18.14 -52.38 17.51
C ARG A 1249 18.94 -51.08 17.64
N ARG A 1250 20.22 -51.03 17.23
CA ARG A 1250 21.13 -49.89 17.44
C ARG A 1250 21.68 -49.24 16.17
N GLN A 1251 21.44 -49.80 14.98
CA GLN A 1251 22.10 -49.32 13.76
C GLN A 1251 21.31 -48.27 12.94
N MET A 1252 20.08 -47.92 13.35
CA MET A 1252 19.51 -46.61 12.99
C MET A 1252 19.76 -45.63 14.13
N HIS A 1253 20.01 -44.35 13.83
CA HIS A 1253 20.43 -43.28 14.76
C HIS A 1253 19.40 -42.91 15.87
N GLY A 1254 18.72 -43.89 16.46
CA GLY A 1254 17.82 -43.75 17.59
C GLY A 1254 17.74 -45.01 18.45
N ALA A 1255 17.30 -44.88 19.70
CA ALA A 1255 17.11 -46.02 20.60
C ALA A 1255 15.72 -46.01 21.22
N ALA A 1256 15.12 -47.20 21.33
CA ALA A 1256 13.87 -47.40 22.05
C ALA A 1256 14.04 -47.03 23.52
N LEU A 1257 13.12 -46.18 24.00
CA LEU A 1257 13.00 -45.75 25.38
C LEU A 1257 12.13 -46.77 26.11
N ASP A 1258 12.76 -47.50 27.02
CA ASP A 1258 12.10 -48.33 28.02
C ASP A 1258 12.16 -47.64 29.40
N VAL A 1259 11.34 -48.06 30.35
CA VAL A 1259 11.30 -47.58 31.73
C VAL A 1259 12.70 -47.60 32.38
N ASN A 1260 13.53 -48.57 32.00
CA ASN A 1260 14.92 -48.71 32.44
C ASN A 1260 15.87 -47.67 31.81
N ASN A 1261 15.75 -47.44 30.50
CA ASN A 1261 16.62 -46.52 29.75
C ASN A 1261 16.27 -45.04 29.98
N LEU A 1262 15.07 -44.75 30.47
CA LEU A 1262 14.58 -43.40 30.72
C LEU A 1262 15.48 -42.58 31.68
N GLN A 1263 16.31 -43.27 32.50
CA GLN A 1263 17.26 -42.60 33.41
C GLN A 1263 18.44 -41.94 32.68
N MET A 1264 18.79 -42.39 31.47
CA MET A 1264 19.93 -41.89 30.69
C MET A 1264 19.68 -40.52 30.03
N LEU A 1265 18.43 -40.03 30.00
CA LEU A 1265 18.09 -38.75 29.36
C LEU A 1265 18.70 -37.55 30.12
N ASP A 1266 19.58 -36.81 29.47
CA ASP A 1266 20.19 -35.58 29.99
C ASP A 1266 19.19 -34.42 30.09
N LYS A 1267 19.28 -33.64 31.18
CA LYS A 1267 18.37 -32.51 31.45
C LYS A 1267 19.13 -31.19 31.44
N LYS A 1268 19.03 -30.41 30.36
CA LYS A 1268 19.32 -28.97 30.40
C LYS A 1268 18.22 -28.27 31.21
N ARG A 1269 18.61 -27.50 32.23
CA ARG A 1269 17.71 -26.69 33.07
C ARG A 1269 17.91 -25.21 32.71
N ASP A 1270 16.92 -24.62 32.05
CA ASP A 1270 16.94 -23.21 31.66
C ASP A 1270 16.38 -22.32 32.77
N ILE A 1271 16.65 -20.99 32.72
CA ILE A 1271 16.13 -19.98 33.67
C ILE A 1271 14.59 -20.04 33.77
N PHE A 1272 13.93 -20.36 32.66
CA PHE A 1272 12.49 -20.52 32.57
C PHE A 1272 11.95 -21.80 33.26
N TYR A 1273 12.78 -22.62 33.89
CA TYR A 1273 12.32 -23.78 34.66
C TYR A 1273 11.39 -23.41 35.82
N LEU A 1274 11.59 -22.24 36.46
CA LEU A 1274 10.65 -21.74 37.48
C LEU A 1274 9.25 -21.49 36.92
N LEU A 1275 9.17 -21.00 35.67
CA LEU A 1275 7.89 -20.74 34.99
C LEU A 1275 7.12 -22.03 34.70
N SER A 1276 7.82 -23.15 34.50
CA SER A 1276 7.19 -24.46 34.23
C SER A 1276 6.39 -25.04 35.41
N PHE A 1277 6.54 -24.48 36.61
CA PHE A 1277 5.70 -24.82 37.76
C PHE A 1277 4.34 -24.12 37.74
N ILE A 1278 4.28 -22.93 37.12
CA ILE A 1278 3.08 -22.09 37.05
C ILE A 1278 2.30 -22.40 35.77
N LEU A 1279 3.01 -22.48 34.63
CA LEU A 1279 2.45 -22.82 33.32
C LEU A 1279 2.67 -24.31 33.04
N GLN A 1280 1.61 -25.11 33.14
CA GLN A 1280 1.63 -26.52 32.82
C GLN A 1280 0.37 -26.94 32.06
N ASN A 1281 0.55 -27.78 31.05
CA ASN A 1281 -0.57 -28.47 30.42
C ASN A 1281 -1.11 -29.53 31.38
N THR A 1282 -2.42 -29.50 31.64
CA THR A 1282 -3.10 -30.34 32.65
C THR A 1282 -4.22 -31.16 32.02
N LYS A 1283 -4.68 -32.23 32.66
CA LYS A 1283 -5.86 -32.99 32.21
C LYS A 1283 -7.13 -32.12 32.30
N PRO A 1284 -8.13 -32.32 31.43
CA PRO A 1284 -9.42 -31.65 31.53
C PRO A 1284 -10.17 -32.09 32.81
N VAL A 1285 -10.84 -31.13 33.46
CA VAL A 1285 -11.60 -31.34 34.73
C VAL A 1285 -13.11 -31.42 34.46
N GLY A 1286 -13.55 -31.09 33.25
CA GLY A 1286 -14.91 -31.32 32.78
C GLY A 1286 -15.99 -30.34 33.27
N HIS A 1287 -15.62 -29.32 34.04
CA HIS A 1287 -16.54 -28.29 34.57
C HIS A 1287 -16.26 -26.93 33.91
N GLN A 1288 -16.54 -26.80 32.62
CA GLN A 1288 -16.20 -25.61 31.82
C GLN A 1288 -16.89 -24.32 32.31
N ASP A 1289 -18.12 -24.42 32.82
CA ASP A 1289 -18.90 -23.26 33.27
C ASP A 1289 -18.42 -22.76 34.63
N LEU A 1290 -18.22 -23.66 35.59
CA LEU A 1290 -17.71 -23.32 36.92
C LEU A 1290 -16.32 -22.68 36.83
N VAL A 1291 -15.42 -23.27 36.04
CA VAL A 1291 -14.06 -22.74 35.85
C VAL A 1291 -14.11 -21.33 35.23
N GLY A 1292 -14.96 -21.10 34.23
CA GLY A 1292 -15.08 -19.77 33.63
C GLY A 1292 -15.72 -18.73 34.56
N LEU A 1293 -16.68 -19.12 35.41
CA LEU A 1293 -17.23 -18.22 36.44
C LEU A 1293 -16.16 -17.79 37.45
N VAL A 1294 -15.34 -18.73 37.92
CA VAL A 1294 -14.25 -18.43 38.86
C VAL A 1294 -13.17 -17.55 38.19
N ILE A 1295 -12.86 -17.79 36.92
CA ILE A 1295 -11.96 -16.92 36.14
C ILE A 1295 -12.53 -15.50 36.04
N SER A 1296 -13.84 -15.35 35.81
CA SER A 1296 -14.52 -14.04 35.74
C SER A 1296 -14.42 -13.26 37.05
N MET A 1297 -14.65 -13.94 38.18
CA MET A 1297 -14.50 -13.36 39.52
C MET A 1297 -13.07 -12.88 39.77
N LEU A 1298 -12.07 -13.72 39.46
CA LEU A 1298 -10.67 -13.39 39.68
C LEU A 1298 -10.17 -12.28 38.75
N LEU A 1299 -10.66 -12.22 37.52
CA LEU A 1299 -10.24 -11.22 36.55
C LEU A 1299 -10.74 -9.82 36.95
N LEU A 1300 -11.97 -9.70 37.44
CA LEU A 1300 -12.48 -8.46 38.03
C LEU A 1300 -11.78 -8.09 39.34
N GLY A 1301 -11.49 -9.08 40.19
CA GLY A 1301 -10.71 -8.88 41.41
C GLY A 1301 -9.32 -8.31 41.12
N ASP A 1302 -8.59 -8.88 40.15
CA ASP A 1302 -7.27 -8.38 39.70
C ASP A 1302 -7.38 -6.93 39.20
N PHE A 1303 -8.36 -6.61 38.36
CA PHE A 1303 -8.56 -5.25 37.87
C PHE A 1303 -8.83 -4.23 38.99
N SER A 1304 -9.70 -4.56 39.94
CA SER A 1304 -10.01 -3.66 41.06
C SER A 1304 -8.80 -3.40 41.96
N LEU A 1305 -8.01 -4.45 42.26
CA LEU A 1305 -6.78 -4.31 43.05
C LEU A 1305 -5.72 -3.51 42.29
N VAL A 1306 -5.60 -3.70 40.97
CA VAL A 1306 -4.71 -2.91 40.11
C VAL A 1306 -5.10 -1.43 40.14
N LEU A 1307 -6.38 -1.11 39.99
CA LEU A 1307 -6.86 0.28 39.99
C LEU A 1307 -6.60 0.95 41.35
N LEU A 1308 -6.84 0.26 42.46
CA LEU A 1308 -6.55 0.77 43.80
C LEU A 1308 -5.05 0.97 44.03
N THR A 1309 -4.19 0.04 43.57
CA THR A 1309 -2.73 0.25 43.62
C THR A 1309 -2.29 1.47 42.80
N LEU A 1310 -2.88 1.69 41.63
CA LEU A 1310 -2.56 2.84 40.79
C LEU A 1310 -3.04 4.16 41.40
N LEU A 1311 -4.22 4.20 41.99
CA LEU A 1311 -4.78 5.41 42.61
C LEU A 1311 -3.99 5.78 43.88
N GLN A 1312 -3.58 4.78 44.65
CA GLN A 1312 -2.68 4.98 45.78
C GLN A 1312 -1.31 5.49 45.32
N LEU A 1313 -0.70 4.88 44.30
CA LEU A 1313 0.57 5.36 43.74
C LEU A 1313 0.43 6.77 43.14
N TYR A 1314 -0.68 7.10 42.49
CA TYR A 1314 -0.96 8.43 41.95
C TYR A 1314 -1.03 9.48 43.06
N SER A 1315 -1.66 9.15 44.19
CA SER A 1315 -1.70 10.05 45.36
C SER A 1315 -0.32 10.29 45.97
N ILE A 1316 0.62 9.35 45.80
CA ILE A 1316 1.98 9.40 46.33
C ILE A 1316 2.91 10.14 45.36
N SER A 1317 3.05 9.64 44.14
CA SER A 1317 3.77 10.32 43.05
C SER A 1317 3.42 9.73 41.69
N LEU A 1318 3.23 10.60 40.70
CA LEU A 1318 3.04 10.22 39.31
C LEU A 1318 4.26 9.44 38.75
N VAL A 1319 5.45 9.67 39.29
CA VAL A 1319 6.69 9.01 38.86
C VAL A 1319 6.68 7.52 39.22
N ASP A 1320 6.14 7.15 40.38
CA ASP A 1320 6.06 5.75 40.79
C ASP A 1320 5.03 4.97 39.96
N VAL A 1321 3.90 5.62 39.60
CA VAL A 1321 2.94 5.08 38.64
C VAL A 1321 3.63 4.77 37.32
N PHE A 1322 4.43 5.70 36.82
CA PHE A 1322 5.21 5.50 35.61
C PHE A 1322 6.28 4.41 35.76
N LEU A 1323 6.95 4.31 36.89
CA LEU A 1323 8.00 3.30 37.10
C LEU A 1323 7.40 1.88 37.09
N VAL A 1324 6.23 1.70 37.70
CA VAL A 1324 5.48 0.44 37.67
C VAL A 1324 4.95 0.12 36.26
N LEU A 1325 4.53 1.13 35.50
CA LEU A 1325 4.03 0.96 34.12
C LEU A 1325 5.15 0.72 33.08
N PHE A 1326 6.34 1.30 33.27
CA PHE A 1326 7.40 1.34 32.26
C PHE A 1326 8.45 0.22 32.36
N ILE A 1327 8.60 -0.50 33.49
CA ILE A 1327 9.59 -1.61 33.56
C ILE A 1327 9.22 -2.75 32.60
N LEU A 1328 7.94 -3.10 32.48
CA LEU A 1328 7.40 -3.91 31.38
C LEU A 1328 6.15 -3.18 30.87
N PRO A 1329 6.18 -2.58 29.66
CA PRO A 1329 5.14 -1.67 29.20
C PRO A 1329 3.76 -2.32 29.30
N PHE A 1330 2.89 -1.70 30.10
CA PHE A 1330 1.49 -2.08 30.29
C PHE A 1330 1.22 -3.50 30.79
N GLY A 1331 2.25 -4.20 31.29
CA GLY A 1331 2.14 -5.59 31.69
C GLY A 1331 1.14 -5.86 32.83
N ILE A 1332 0.82 -4.87 33.68
CA ILE A 1332 -0.22 -5.01 34.72
C ILE A 1332 -1.63 -4.87 34.15
N LEU A 1333 -1.84 -4.01 33.15
CA LEU A 1333 -3.17 -3.67 32.62
C LEU A 1333 -3.63 -4.64 31.51
N LEU A 1334 -2.74 -5.04 30.61
CA LEU A 1334 -3.04 -5.92 29.47
C LEU A 1334 -3.59 -7.32 29.82
N PRO A 1335 -3.24 -7.96 30.95
CA PRO A 1335 -3.84 -9.23 31.33
C PRO A 1335 -5.37 -9.16 31.41
N PHE A 1336 -5.97 -8.04 31.82
CA PHE A 1336 -7.42 -7.96 31.96
C PHE A 1336 -8.16 -8.00 30.61
N PRO A 1337 -7.87 -7.13 29.62
CA PRO A 1337 -8.50 -7.21 28.29
C PRO A 1337 -8.23 -8.53 27.58
N VAL A 1338 -6.98 -9.03 27.65
CA VAL A 1338 -6.62 -10.31 27.02
C VAL A 1338 -7.34 -11.48 27.70
N GLY A 1339 -7.51 -11.42 29.02
CA GLY A 1339 -8.26 -12.42 29.77
C GLY A 1339 -9.75 -12.41 29.46
N ILE A 1340 -10.36 -11.23 29.27
CA ILE A 1340 -11.74 -11.10 28.78
C ILE A 1340 -11.85 -11.72 27.39
N ASN A 1341 -10.97 -11.33 26.46
CA ASN A 1341 -11.00 -11.85 25.10
C ASN A 1341 -10.81 -13.39 25.08
N ALA A 1342 -9.89 -13.91 25.90
CA ALA A 1342 -9.72 -15.35 26.08
C ALA A 1342 -10.98 -16.02 26.65
N LEU A 1343 -11.67 -15.40 27.61
CA LEU A 1343 -12.89 -15.93 28.24
C LEU A 1343 -14.08 -16.03 27.25
N PHE A 1344 -14.17 -15.07 26.31
CA PHE A 1344 -15.22 -15.01 25.29
C PHE A 1344 -14.86 -15.72 23.98
N SER A 1345 -13.64 -16.23 23.82
CA SER A 1345 -13.22 -16.93 22.60
C SER A 1345 -13.82 -18.34 22.49
N HIS A 1346 -14.34 -18.70 21.30
CA HIS A 1346 -14.89 -20.02 20.97
C HIS A 1346 -13.98 -20.81 19.99
N GLY A 1347 -14.14 -22.13 19.96
CA GLY A 1347 -13.53 -23.03 18.97
C GLY A 1347 -12.18 -23.62 19.40
N PRO A 1348 -11.98 -24.95 19.25
CA PRO A 1348 -10.97 -25.74 19.99
C PRO A 1348 -9.53 -25.27 19.78
N ARG A 1349 -9.18 -24.77 18.58
CA ARG A 1349 -7.79 -24.38 18.24
C ARG A 1349 -7.50 -22.88 18.43
N ARG A 1350 -8.40 -21.99 17.98
CA ARG A 1350 -8.19 -20.53 18.06
C ARG A 1350 -8.31 -20.02 19.50
N SER A 1351 -9.32 -20.49 20.25
CA SER A 1351 -9.53 -20.11 21.66
C SER A 1351 -8.40 -20.57 22.58
N ALA A 1352 -7.90 -21.78 22.39
CA ALA A 1352 -6.79 -22.32 23.17
C ALA A 1352 -5.50 -21.50 23.01
N GLY A 1353 -5.24 -21.01 21.80
CA GLY A 1353 -4.12 -20.10 21.53
C GLY A 1353 -4.22 -18.76 22.28
N LEU A 1354 -5.41 -18.17 22.31
CA LEU A 1354 -5.66 -16.91 23.04
C LEU A 1354 -5.55 -17.09 24.55
N ALA A 1355 -6.13 -18.16 25.09
CA ALA A 1355 -6.04 -18.47 26.52
C ALA A 1355 -4.60 -18.76 26.96
N ARG A 1356 -3.79 -19.38 26.10
CA ARG A 1356 -2.34 -19.54 26.30
C ARG A 1356 -1.59 -18.22 26.33
N LEU A 1357 -1.92 -17.29 25.43
CA LEU A 1357 -1.36 -15.92 25.43
C LEU A 1357 -1.74 -15.16 26.72
N TYR A 1358 -3.00 -15.26 27.17
CA TYR A 1358 -3.42 -14.68 28.45
C TYR A 1358 -2.57 -15.20 29.63
N ALA A 1359 -2.32 -16.50 29.70
CA ALA A 1359 -1.50 -17.09 30.75
C ALA A 1359 -0.05 -16.56 30.74
N LEU A 1360 0.52 -16.31 29.55
CA LEU A 1360 1.83 -15.69 29.39
C LEU A 1360 1.84 -14.23 29.85
N TRP A 1361 0.81 -13.44 29.49
CA TRP A 1361 0.68 -12.05 29.94
C TRP A 1361 0.50 -11.94 31.45
N ASN A 1362 -0.36 -12.77 32.04
CA ASN A 1362 -0.56 -12.82 33.48
C ASN A 1362 0.76 -13.13 34.22
N LEU A 1363 1.57 -14.02 33.66
CA LEU A 1363 2.89 -14.30 34.20
C LEU A 1363 3.86 -13.11 34.08
N THR A 1364 3.91 -12.42 32.94
CA THR A 1364 4.73 -11.20 32.83
C THR A 1364 4.30 -10.11 33.82
N SER A 1365 3.00 -10.03 34.11
CA SER A 1365 2.44 -9.08 35.08
C SER A 1365 2.90 -9.35 36.53
N PHE A 1366 3.23 -10.61 36.86
CA PHE A 1366 3.77 -10.98 38.17
C PHE A 1366 5.08 -10.25 38.48
N MET A 1367 5.93 -10.03 37.49
CA MET A 1367 7.19 -9.28 37.65
C MET A 1367 6.93 -7.80 37.97
N ASN A 1368 5.91 -7.18 37.37
CA ASN A 1368 5.55 -5.80 37.68
C ASN A 1368 4.95 -5.65 39.09
N VAL A 1369 4.25 -6.68 39.61
CA VAL A 1369 3.79 -6.67 41.01
C VAL A 1369 4.97 -6.70 41.98
N VAL A 1370 6.03 -7.46 41.66
CA VAL A 1370 7.29 -7.46 42.43
C VAL A 1370 7.94 -6.07 42.40
N VAL A 1371 7.92 -5.38 41.25
CA VAL A 1371 8.41 -3.99 41.12
C VAL A 1371 7.56 -3.03 41.96
N ALA A 1372 6.23 -3.11 41.89
CA ALA A 1372 5.34 -2.26 42.67
C ALA A 1372 5.59 -2.42 44.18
N PHE A 1373 5.84 -3.65 44.65
CA PHE A 1373 6.22 -3.93 46.03
C PHE A 1373 7.57 -3.26 46.40
N LEU A 1374 8.54 -3.26 45.48
CA LEU A 1374 9.83 -2.57 45.64
C LEU A 1374 9.70 -1.03 45.62
N CYS A 1375 8.90 -0.47 44.72
CA CYS A 1375 8.65 0.98 44.64
C CYS A 1375 8.01 1.51 45.92
N GLY A 1376 6.95 0.84 46.40
CA GLY A 1376 6.32 1.21 47.67
C GLY A 1376 7.29 1.11 48.86
N TYR A 1377 8.18 0.10 48.85
CA TYR A 1377 9.20 -0.06 49.90
C TYR A 1377 10.26 1.06 49.86
N ILE A 1378 10.65 1.51 48.68
CA ILE A 1378 11.62 2.61 48.51
C ILE A 1378 10.99 3.95 48.94
N HIS A 1379 9.74 4.21 48.54
CA HIS A 1379 9.09 5.48 48.83
C HIS A 1379 8.75 5.63 50.33
N TYR A 1380 8.35 4.54 50.99
CA TYR A 1380 8.18 4.50 52.45
C TYR A 1380 9.48 4.88 53.19
N ASN A 1381 10.64 4.49 52.66
CA ASN A 1381 11.92 4.86 53.24
C ASN A 1381 12.38 6.30 52.91
N SER A 1382 11.87 6.93 51.84
CA SER A 1382 12.31 8.26 51.38
C SER A 1382 11.58 9.42 52.07
N GLN A 1383 10.28 9.28 52.36
CA GLN A 1383 9.46 10.34 53.00
C GLN A 1383 9.90 10.69 54.42
N SER A 1384 10.47 9.74 55.17
CA SER A 1384 11.01 10.00 56.51
C SER A 1384 12.14 11.06 56.54
N SER A 1385 12.68 11.48 55.39
CA SER A 1385 13.84 12.39 55.33
C SER A 1385 13.53 13.83 54.87
N SER A 1386 12.40 14.12 54.23
CA SER A 1386 12.25 15.37 53.44
C SER A 1386 11.36 16.48 54.00
N SER A 1387 10.83 16.39 55.23
CA SER A 1387 10.03 17.49 55.80
C SER A 1387 10.91 18.70 56.25
N LYS A 1388 11.37 19.53 55.31
CA LYS A 1388 11.91 20.88 55.56
C LYS A 1388 10.85 21.96 55.29
N ARG A 1389 10.04 22.21 56.33
CA ARG A 1389 9.42 23.46 56.80
C ARG A 1389 9.33 24.68 55.84
N HIS A 1390 8.10 25.08 55.48
CA HIS A 1390 7.71 26.50 55.33
C HIS A 1390 6.95 26.96 56.59
N PRO A 1391 7.25 28.14 57.17
CA PRO A 1391 6.87 28.45 58.56
C PRO A 1391 5.62 29.32 58.64
N SER A 1392 4.43 28.72 58.70
CA SER A 1392 3.25 29.35 59.35
C SER A 1392 2.05 28.43 59.60
N ILE A 1393 2.14 27.12 59.37
CA ILE A 1393 1.04 26.19 59.61
C ILE A 1393 1.46 25.23 60.74
N GLN A 1394 0.77 25.34 61.89
CA GLN A 1394 1.04 24.56 63.09
C GLN A 1394 0.96 23.04 62.83
N PRO A 1395 1.87 22.23 63.39
CA PRO A 1395 1.97 20.80 63.11
C PRO A 1395 1.31 19.98 64.22
N TRP A 1396 0.14 19.36 63.99
CA TRP A 1396 -0.40 18.24 64.81
C TRP A 1396 -1.44 17.45 63.99
N SER A 1397 -1.00 16.34 63.38
CA SER A 1397 -1.82 15.14 63.08
C SER A 1397 -0.89 14.06 62.48
N ILE A 1398 -0.70 12.93 63.17
CA ILE A 1398 0.34 11.90 62.93
C ILE A 1398 -0.25 10.52 62.53
N MET A 1399 -1.53 10.40 62.18
CA MET A 1399 -2.10 9.14 61.65
C MET A 1399 -2.40 9.28 60.16
N ASP A 1400 -1.70 8.53 59.29
CA ASP A 1400 -2.23 7.92 58.03
C ASP A 1400 -1.19 7.28 57.07
N GLU A 1401 0.14 7.33 57.30
CA GLU A 1401 1.14 6.94 56.27
C GLU A 1401 1.62 5.45 56.20
N SER A 1402 1.13 4.48 57.01
CA SER A 1402 1.81 3.17 57.18
C SER A 1402 1.23 1.89 56.50
N GLU A 1403 0.17 1.93 55.69
CA GLU A 1403 -0.55 0.72 55.19
C GLU A 1403 -0.40 0.39 53.67
N TRP A 1404 0.65 0.87 53.00
CA TRP A 1404 0.79 0.78 51.52
C TRP A 1404 0.99 -0.62 50.91
N TRP A 1405 1.44 -1.62 51.69
CA TRP A 1405 1.86 -2.94 51.15
C TRP A 1405 0.71 -3.94 50.95
N ILE A 1406 -0.51 -3.63 51.41
CA ILE A 1406 -1.66 -4.56 51.41
C ILE A 1406 -2.10 -4.91 49.98
N PHE A 1407 -2.28 -3.91 49.11
CA PHE A 1407 -2.79 -4.14 47.76
C PHE A 1407 -1.81 -4.90 46.85
N PRO A 1408 -0.48 -4.61 46.82
CA PRO A 1408 0.48 -5.40 46.05
C PRO A 1408 0.55 -6.88 46.48
N ALA A 1409 0.46 -7.18 47.78
CA ALA A 1409 0.47 -8.57 48.26
C ALA A 1409 -0.78 -9.35 47.82
N GLY A 1410 -1.94 -8.70 47.80
CA GLY A 1410 -3.19 -9.28 47.29
C GLY A 1410 -3.12 -9.64 45.80
N LEU A 1411 -2.45 -8.81 44.98
CA LEU A 1411 -2.25 -9.07 43.55
C LEU A 1411 -1.42 -10.33 43.28
N VAL A 1412 -0.36 -10.58 44.06
CA VAL A 1412 0.49 -11.79 43.92
C VAL A 1412 -0.32 -13.08 44.07
N LEU A 1413 -1.19 -13.13 45.08
CA LEU A 1413 -2.03 -14.29 45.35
C LEU A 1413 -3.06 -14.50 44.23
N CYS A 1414 -3.73 -13.43 43.78
CA CYS A 1414 -4.73 -13.52 42.71
C CYS A 1414 -4.13 -14.08 41.40
N LYS A 1415 -2.95 -13.59 41.01
CA LYS A 1415 -2.29 -14.01 39.75
C LYS A 1415 -1.85 -15.48 39.76
N LEU A 1416 -1.38 -16.00 40.89
CA LEU A 1416 -1.03 -17.43 41.01
C LEU A 1416 -2.25 -18.34 40.81
N PHE A 1417 -3.38 -18.03 41.44
CA PHE A 1417 -4.62 -18.80 41.28
C PHE A 1417 -5.18 -18.71 39.86
N GLN A 1418 -5.17 -17.51 39.26
CA GLN A 1418 -5.60 -17.32 37.87
C GLN A 1418 -4.81 -18.23 36.91
N SER A 1419 -3.47 -18.28 37.02
CA SER A 1419 -2.64 -19.10 36.13
C SER A 1419 -3.02 -20.60 36.13
N GLN A 1420 -3.38 -21.15 37.29
CA GLN A 1420 -3.77 -22.55 37.43
C GLN A 1420 -5.14 -22.83 36.82
N LEU A 1421 -6.10 -21.92 37.03
CA LEU A 1421 -7.46 -22.04 36.47
C LEU A 1421 -7.48 -21.91 34.95
N ILE A 1422 -6.65 -21.03 34.39
CA ILE A 1422 -6.50 -20.89 32.93
C ILE A 1422 -5.93 -22.18 32.33
N ASN A 1423 -4.98 -22.84 33.00
CA ASN A 1423 -4.46 -24.13 32.54
C ASN A 1423 -5.56 -25.21 32.46
N TRP A 1424 -6.50 -25.24 33.41
CA TRP A 1424 -7.68 -26.12 33.33
C TRP A 1424 -8.64 -25.68 32.23
N HIS A 1425 -8.82 -24.38 32.03
CA HIS A 1425 -9.67 -23.86 30.97
C HIS A 1425 -9.15 -24.22 29.58
N VAL A 1426 -7.85 -24.01 29.30
CA VAL A 1426 -7.18 -24.44 28.07
C VAL A 1426 -7.35 -25.94 27.86
N ALA A 1427 -7.24 -26.76 28.92
CA ALA A 1427 -7.46 -28.20 28.82
C ALA A 1427 -8.88 -28.60 28.46
N ASN A 1428 -9.89 -27.92 29.01
CA ASN A 1428 -11.28 -28.18 28.67
C ASN A 1428 -11.62 -27.74 27.23
N LEU A 1429 -10.99 -26.67 26.72
CA LEU A 1429 -11.21 -26.17 25.36
C LEU A 1429 -10.58 -27.07 24.29
N GLU A 1430 -9.37 -27.57 24.53
CA GLU A 1430 -8.65 -28.40 23.55
C GLU A 1430 -9.17 -29.84 23.48
N ILE A 1431 -9.63 -30.41 24.60
CA ILE A 1431 -9.99 -31.83 24.72
C ILE A 1431 -11.46 -31.94 25.15
N GLN A 1432 -12.33 -32.09 24.16
CA GLN A 1432 -13.76 -32.31 24.38
C GLN A 1432 -14.06 -33.77 24.75
N ASP A 1433 -13.38 -34.72 24.09
CA ASP A 1433 -13.57 -36.14 24.35
C ASP A 1433 -12.74 -36.60 25.56
N ARG A 1434 -13.45 -36.87 26.67
CA ARG A 1434 -12.85 -37.25 27.96
C ARG A 1434 -12.44 -38.73 28.00
N SER A 1435 -13.00 -39.57 27.13
CA SER A 1435 -12.70 -40.99 27.09
C SER A 1435 -11.24 -41.27 26.66
N LEU A 1436 -10.57 -40.30 26.02
CA LEU A 1436 -9.13 -40.34 25.71
C LEU A 1436 -8.22 -40.49 26.95
N TYR A 1437 -8.70 -40.09 28.14
CA TYR A 1437 -7.99 -40.25 29.41
C TYR A 1437 -8.52 -41.39 30.27
N SER A 1438 -9.40 -42.24 29.71
CA SER A 1438 -9.85 -43.46 30.37
C SER A 1438 -8.66 -44.34 30.73
N ASN A 1439 -8.67 -44.90 31.95
CA ASN A 1439 -7.74 -45.97 32.32
C ASN A 1439 -8.29 -47.36 31.92
N ASP A 1440 -9.55 -47.43 31.49
CA ASP A 1440 -10.23 -48.64 31.05
C ASP A 1440 -10.02 -48.83 29.54
N PHE A 1441 -9.43 -49.97 29.17
CA PHE A 1441 -9.11 -50.35 27.80
C PHE A 1441 -10.35 -50.42 26.92
N GLU A 1442 -11.44 -51.02 27.39
CA GLU A 1442 -12.65 -51.17 26.56
C GLU A 1442 -13.33 -49.82 26.34
N LEU A 1443 -13.41 -48.99 27.39
CA LEU A 1443 -14.06 -47.69 27.32
C LEU A 1443 -13.30 -46.71 26.42
N PHE A 1444 -11.98 -46.85 26.31
CA PHE A 1444 -11.17 -46.05 25.39
C PHE A 1444 -11.44 -46.37 23.91
N TRP A 1445 -11.61 -47.66 23.58
CA TRP A 1445 -11.82 -48.14 22.21
C TRP A 1445 -13.29 -48.22 21.78
N GLN A 1446 -14.25 -48.22 22.72
CA GLN A 1446 -15.69 -48.24 22.41
C GLN A 1446 -16.22 -46.92 21.84
N SER A 1447 -15.60 -45.80 22.20
CA SER A 1447 -15.88 -44.45 21.69
C SER A 1447 -15.18 -44.21 20.36
#